data_AF-A0A8B8BRU1-F1
#
_entry.id   AF-A0A8B8BRU1-F1
#
_cell.length_a   1.000
_cell.length_b   1.000
_cell.length_c   1.000
_cell.angle_alpha   90.00
_cell.angle_beta   90.00
_cell.angle_gamma   90.00
#
_symmetry.space_group_name_H-M   'P 1'
#
loop_
_entity.id
_entity.type
_entity.pdbx_description
1 polymer ?
#
loop_
_entity_poly.entity_id
_entity_poly.type
_entity_poly.pdbx_seq_one_letter_code
_entity_poly.pdbx_strand_id
1 'polypeptide(L)'
;MSALYIGLMGFLVSCFAYENIALDKPTHQDFPYGTNKIITEELIQASNAVDGLKSNLSVWSGQCVISANQKQTATWWVNLRSILSIHHITIYYRTENVAWKSSGSAGRFLGFSLYVSNTTDLSKATLCFKDNEYTVDTIPHTFNKTCPYHGQFVIYHNDRSSDAPRRDGFSQYAYNELCEVEVYGCPTTRHYGPNCSISCPENCLSYCHIETGTCLGCKPGYQGDRCESECTDGFYGDGCQKECGKCADMTQCNHVNGNCLGDCQSGFKGENCSQECDDGTYGKHCYEICGNCLDNSQCSHINGTCLTGCVAGYKGNLCKTECDDGTYGRQCSETCGHCFDITKCSHINGTCTTGCAAGYHGELCNYTCPDGFFGLNCLNKCKSTCRGCNKVSGLCDTGCLPGWKEDYCQHRCDNNMFGQNCSKTCGKCLGLKQCDHINGTCMDGCNRGFQGELCYEECNENYFGFNCEEMCNGTCKGCNSVTGVCETGCQAGWRGSYCHEECSTMFYGEDCNSKCGHCFDKETCHHINGTCFKGCSAGYQGYLCNNECDDGKYGLQCEEYCGNCSDTAQCSHVNGTCLTGCNAGYEGHLCNVIASKQTTSPDSAELPIVGAVVGVLLAAVVILVVVFLIRRRRTNTPGDKYITSNETLVKTDDQYSNVSKITKPSKKKADNQNSKILSPPSDTEENEKTQETEDKDNVYMNETPTRYIPVEQLTAVIAEKRAKGDEGFRKEYAALPSGETHTCEAGKKPENIPKNRFKTTFPYDHSRVILRTTSEEASDYINANYINGTNRSKEYIAAQGPRQNTLNDFWKMIWQEEVSSIVMLTNLKEGDKIKCTQYWPNKNESPTFGPVSIKMIEEKKYAAFIERKLSLNNKALNKTRKLTQYHYISWPDHGTPEPLSLLDFHHHVTSTANQNKVPTVVHCSAGVGRTGTYIALDALYQEGKKTGRVNVAEFVRKMRDNRMTMVQTYEQYITISLALNEIFKAPIQKHSGADFCTKTEKALRDSPANQNPLRKEFQLLLKIKPVYTEADYKVAKQMSAGRQTYKILPLDKYSLHLSSAVPKRGNYINAITVPSFTEATRFIVTRYPSPEDAVDFLRLLNDHESDTVICLDPVHEVESIQSWLPLLSSSTVVAPFTIHCQSNSRNGVSGHVIDILQDNQEDEAHSVLVIGPSKGINPCGNPRNTSELLQLVSNVLSLETDTPITVVSSDGGSLCGLFIAVHNAIQQLNTDGGLDVFTVVRQLQIRRPELCSSIEEYEMVHRTVYDHIQTASENIYCNQ
;
A
#
# COMPACT_ATOMS: atom_id res chain seq x y z
N MET A 1 -38.82 -101.11 -33.85
CA MET A 1 -38.00 -102.31 -34.15
C MET A 1 -36.61 -102.09 -33.56
N SER A 2 -35.79 -103.14 -33.48
CA SER A 2 -34.65 -103.25 -32.55
C SER A 2 -33.28 -102.97 -33.19
N ALA A 3 -32.22 -103.06 -32.36
CA ALA A 3 -30.80 -103.27 -32.70
C ALA A 3 -30.01 -102.04 -33.23
N LEU A 4 -28.71 -101.86 -32.96
CA LEU A 4 -27.78 -102.33 -31.89
C LEU A 4 -26.45 -101.52 -31.99
N TYR A 5 -25.51 -101.68 -31.03
CA TYR A 5 -24.07 -101.24 -31.10
C TYR A 5 -23.82 -99.70 -31.15
N ILE A 6 -22.74 -99.07 -30.66
CA ILE A 6 -21.51 -99.32 -29.86
C ILE A 6 -21.33 -98.04 -29.00
N GLY A 7 -20.71 -98.00 -27.80
CA GLY A 7 -20.03 -98.97 -26.94
C GLY A 7 -19.43 -98.24 -25.71
N LEU A 8 -18.70 -98.93 -24.83
CA LEU A 8 -18.12 -98.30 -23.63
C LEU A 8 -16.89 -97.43 -23.97
N MET A 9 -16.90 -96.20 -23.45
CA MET A 9 -15.70 -95.53 -22.91
C MET A 9 -16.10 -94.87 -21.59
N GLY A 10 -15.28 -95.02 -20.56
CA GLY A 10 -15.57 -94.46 -19.24
C GLY A 10 -15.33 -92.95 -19.22
N PHE A 11 -16.28 -92.18 -18.68
CA PHE A 11 -16.01 -90.79 -18.30
C PHE A 11 -15.03 -90.79 -17.12
N LEU A 12 -13.74 -90.65 -17.43
CA LEU A 12 -12.76 -90.12 -16.50
C LEU A 12 -13.21 -88.70 -16.14
N VAL A 13 -13.72 -88.52 -14.92
CA VAL A 13 -13.91 -87.19 -14.34
C VAL A 13 -12.51 -86.69 -13.96
N SER A 14 -11.81 -86.13 -14.94
CA SER A 14 -10.62 -85.34 -14.72
C SER A 14 -11.03 -84.11 -13.91
N CYS A 15 -10.67 -84.09 -12.63
CA CYS A 15 -10.72 -82.88 -11.82
C CYS A 15 -9.72 -81.88 -12.41
N PHE A 16 -10.19 -81.00 -13.29
CA PHE A 16 -9.41 -79.88 -13.79
C PHE A 16 -9.18 -78.90 -12.64
N ALA A 17 -7.91 -78.64 -12.37
CA ALA A 17 -7.40 -77.63 -11.46
C ALA A 17 -6.19 -76.98 -12.15
N TYR A 18 -5.64 -75.93 -11.55
CA TYR A 18 -4.39 -75.31 -12.02
C TYR A 18 -3.28 -76.35 -12.20
N GLU A 19 -2.51 -76.23 -13.27
CA GLU A 19 -1.43 -77.17 -13.60
C GLU A 19 -0.11 -76.73 -12.93
N ASN A 20 0.75 -77.69 -12.57
CA ASN A 20 2.13 -77.37 -12.16
C ASN A 20 2.94 -76.93 -13.39
N ILE A 21 2.86 -75.64 -13.72
CA ILE A 21 3.52 -75.03 -14.86
C ILE A 21 5.04 -74.95 -14.70
N ALA A 22 5.62 -75.23 -13.51
CA ALA A 22 7.07 -75.37 -13.32
C ALA A 22 7.63 -76.75 -13.72
N LEU A 23 6.80 -77.79 -13.84
CA LEU A 23 7.26 -79.16 -14.18
C LEU A 23 8.10 -79.18 -15.49
N ASP A 24 9.26 -79.83 -15.46
CA ASP A 24 10.23 -79.95 -16.57
C ASP A 24 10.65 -78.61 -17.22
N LYS A 25 10.61 -77.51 -16.46
CA LYS A 25 11.05 -76.19 -16.96
C LYS A 25 12.53 -75.94 -16.70
N PRO A 26 13.22 -75.15 -17.56
CA PRO A 26 14.60 -74.78 -17.34
C PRO A 26 14.79 -74.02 -16.02
N THR A 27 15.78 -74.44 -15.23
CA THR A 27 16.12 -73.86 -13.93
C THR A 27 17.56 -73.36 -13.89
N HIS A 28 17.89 -72.61 -12.85
CA HIS A 28 19.24 -72.15 -12.53
C HIS A 28 19.46 -72.13 -11.02
N GLN A 29 20.71 -72.26 -10.60
CA GLN A 29 21.13 -72.12 -9.21
C GLN A 29 22.41 -71.29 -9.11
N ASP A 30 22.41 -70.31 -8.22
CA ASP A 30 23.63 -69.65 -7.78
C ASP A 30 24.39 -70.54 -6.79
N PHE A 31 25.67 -70.75 -7.06
CA PHE A 31 26.59 -71.54 -6.23
C PHE A 31 26.09 -72.97 -5.93
N PRO A 32 25.94 -73.87 -6.92
CA PRO A 32 25.70 -75.29 -6.66
C PRO A 32 26.81 -75.91 -5.81
N TYR A 33 26.48 -76.97 -5.06
CA TYR A 33 27.45 -77.64 -4.19
C TYR A 33 28.61 -78.28 -4.98
N GLY A 34 29.81 -78.31 -4.40
CA GLY A 34 31.01 -78.82 -5.08
C GLY A 34 30.99 -80.34 -5.26
N THR A 35 31.05 -80.81 -6.52
CA THR A 35 31.13 -82.22 -6.86
C THR A 35 32.46 -82.85 -6.42
N ASN A 36 32.41 -84.15 -6.09
CA ASN A 36 33.59 -84.93 -5.68
C ASN A 36 33.34 -86.43 -5.92
N LYS A 37 34.20 -87.33 -5.41
CA LYS A 37 34.05 -88.79 -5.59
C LYS A 37 32.83 -89.42 -4.90
N ILE A 38 32.05 -88.66 -4.13
CA ILE A 38 30.90 -89.12 -3.34
C ILE A 38 29.61 -88.41 -3.77
N ILE A 39 29.69 -87.14 -4.19
CA ILE A 39 28.55 -86.37 -4.73
C ILE A 39 28.79 -86.10 -6.22
N THR A 40 28.03 -86.77 -7.07
CA THR A 40 27.97 -86.54 -8.53
C THR A 40 27.10 -85.34 -8.87
N GLU A 41 27.27 -84.80 -10.07
CA GLU A 41 26.51 -83.64 -10.57
C GLU A 41 25.01 -83.95 -10.67
N GLU A 42 24.66 -85.17 -11.08
CA GLU A 42 23.28 -85.70 -11.17
C GLU A 42 22.49 -85.60 -9.85
N LEU A 43 23.16 -85.72 -8.70
CA LEU A 43 22.49 -85.68 -7.38
C LEU A 43 22.05 -84.28 -6.95
N ILE A 44 22.49 -83.22 -7.65
CA ILE A 44 22.38 -81.83 -7.19
C ILE A 44 21.98 -80.83 -8.29
N GLN A 45 21.52 -81.30 -9.45
CA GLN A 45 21.19 -80.41 -10.58
C GLN A 45 19.99 -79.53 -10.22
N ALA A 46 20.00 -78.26 -10.65
CA ALA A 46 18.93 -77.31 -10.33
C ALA A 46 17.53 -77.72 -10.84
N SER A 47 17.46 -78.68 -11.78
CA SER A 47 16.23 -79.31 -12.29
C SER A 47 15.54 -80.23 -11.28
N ASN A 48 16.28 -80.77 -10.31
CA ASN A 48 15.81 -81.77 -9.34
C ASN A 48 14.87 -81.18 -8.26
N ALA A 49 14.39 -79.95 -8.47
CA ALA A 49 13.32 -79.32 -7.69
C ALA A 49 12.12 -78.93 -8.57
N VAL A 50 12.04 -79.44 -9.81
CA VAL A 50 10.88 -79.30 -10.72
C VAL A 50 10.66 -80.54 -11.60
N ASP A 51 11.16 -81.70 -11.17
CA ASP A 51 10.98 -82.99 -11.87
C ASP A 51 9.77 -83.80 -11.37
N GLY A 52 9.04 -83.26 -10.37
CA GLY A 52 7.88 -83.92 -9.77
C GLY A 52 8.23 -84.87 -8.61
N LEU A 53 9.50 -85.21 -8.41
CA LEU A 53 9.97 -86.24 -7.49
C LEU A 53 10.18 -85.68 -6.08
N LYS A 54 9.29 -86.07 -5.16
CA LYS A 54 9.31 -85.63 -3.74
C LYS A 54 9.05 -86.78 -2.77
N SER A 55 9.40 -88.00 -3.17
CA SER A 55 9.19 -89.22 -2.38
C SER A 55 10.35 -89.54 -1.42
N ASN A 56 11.50 -88.88 -1.58
CA ASN A 56 12.71 -89.10 -0.78
C ASN A 56 13.50 -87.78 -0.65
N LEU A 57 13.24 -87.03 0.42
CA LEU A 57 13.74 -85.67 0.67
C LEU A 57 15.16 -85.64 1.28
N SER A 58 16.01 -86.59 0.92
CA SER A 58 17.43 -86.68 1.26
C SER A 58 18.29 -86.27 0.07
N VAL A 59 19.42 -85.60 0.31
CA VAL A 59 20.37 -85.28 -0.78
C VAL A 59 20.87 -86.52 -1.53
N TRP A 60 20.87 -87.69 -0.89
CA TRP A 60 21.35 -88.94 -1.46
C TRP A 60 20.35 -89.61 -2.41
N SER A 61 19.14 -89.06 -2.56
CA SER A 61 18.11 -89.59 -3.46
C SER A 61 18.21 -89.04 -4.89
N GLY A 62 18.91 -87.92 -5.08
CA GLY A 62 18.90 -87.12 -6.30
C GLY A 62 17.70 -86.19 -6.45
N GLN A 63 16.68 -86.27 -5.58
CA GLN A 63 15.46 -85.45 -5.62
C GLN A 63 15.60 -84.09 -4.91
N CYS A 64 16.81 -83.52 -4.82
CA CYS A 64 17.04 -82.28 -4.07
C CYS A 64 18.19 -81.43 -4.63
N VAL A 65 18.05 -80.11 -4.50
CA VAL A 65 18.91 -79.06 -5.04
C VAL A 65 19.64 -78.36 -3.89
N ILE A 66 20.97 -78.53 -3.79
CA ILE A 66 21.76 -78.01 -2.67
C ILE A 66 22.84 -77.00 -3.10
N SER A 67 22.94 -75.90 -2.36
CA SER A 67 23.91 -74.82 -2.61
C SER A 67 25.21 -75.03 -1.80
N ALA A 68 26.29 -74.44 -2.28
CA ALA A 68 27.60 -74.45 -1.63
C ALA A 68 27.56 -73.74 -0.26
N ASN A 69 28.37 -74.25 0.67
CA ASN A 69 28.59 -73.61 1.97
C ASN A 69 29.30 -72.25 1.85
N GLN A 70 29.25 -71.45 2.92
CA GLN A 70 30.00 -70.19 3.10
C GLN A 70 29.58 -69.03 2.17
N LYS A 71 28.37 -69.06 1.62
CA LYS A 71 27.79 -67.96 0.83
C LYS A 71 26.86 -67.09 1.66
N GLN A 72 26.83 -65.78 1.41
CA GLN A 72 25.87 -64.87 2.06
C GLN A 72 24.56 -64.72 1.26
N THR A 73 24.55 -65.07 -0.04
CA THR A 73 23.35 -65.21 -0.86
C THR A 73 23.27 -66.61 -1.46
N ALA A 74 22.04 -67.11 -1.62
CA ALA A 74 21.73 -68.29 -2.41
C ALA A 74 20.46 -67.98 -3.21
N THR A 75 20.51 -68.21 -4.53
CA THR A 75 19.36 -68.02 -5.43
C THR A 75 19.10 -69.31 -6.19
N TRP A 76 17.84 -69.59 -6.48
CA TRP A 76 17.39 -70.59 -7.42
C TRP A 76 16.19 -70.00 -8.19
N TRP A 77 16.07 -70.31 -9.48
CA TRP A 77 14.87 -69.92 -10.23
C TRP A 77 14.46 -70.94 -11.28
N VAL A 78 13.18 -70.92 -11.63
CA VAL A 78 12.58 -71.65 -12.74
C VAL A 78 12.03 -70.67 -13.79
N ASN A 79 12.30 -70.96 -15.06
CA ASN A 79 11.86 -70.19 -16.22
C ASN A 79 10.70 -70.90 -16.92
N LEU A 80 9.49 -70.38 -16.72
CA LEU A 80 8.23 -70.87 -17.26
C LEU A 80 8.11 -70.73 -18.81
N ARG A 81 9.15 -70.18 -19.46
CA ARG A 81 9.31 -69.94 -20.91
C ARG A 81 8.43 -68.84 -21.51
N SER A 82 7.34 -68.47 -20.86
CA SER A 82 6.48 -67.34 -21.22
C SER A 82 5.91 -66.69 -19.96
N ILE A 83 5.32 -65.49 -20.10
CA ILE A 83 4.66 -64.79 -18.99
C ILE A 83 3.29 -65.45 -18.76
N LEU A 84 3.22 -66.29 -17.73
CA LEU A 84 2.03 -67.06 -17.36
C LEU A 84 1.35 -66.48 -16.11
N SER A 85 0.05 -66.73 -15.98
CA SER A 85 -0.71 -66.43 -14.76
C SER A 85 -0.41 -67.50 -13.71
N ILE A 86 0.16 -67.11 -12.59
CA ILE A 86 0.39 -67.98 -11.43
C ILE A 86 -0.80 -67.84 -10.46
N HIS A 87 -1.15 -68.92 -9.77
CA HIS A 87 -2.10 -68.94 -8.66
C HIS A 87 -1.36 -69.10 -7.33
N HIS A 88 -0.56 -70.15 -7.17
CA HIS A 88 0.15 -70.44 -5.92
C HIS A 88 1.45 -71.21 -6.15
N ILE A 89 2.34 -71.18 -5.16
CA ILE A 89 3.64 -71.84 -5.19
C ILE A 89 3.74 -72.72 -3.94
N THR A 90 4.07 -74.00 -4.14
CA THR A 90 4.31 -74.99 -3.08
C THR A 90 5.77 -75.43 -3.09
N ILE A 91 6.42 -75.46 -1.93
CA ILE A 91 7.85 -75.77 -1.76
C ILE A 91 8.01 -76.90 -0.75
N TYR A 92 8.74 -77.94 -1.15
CA TYR A 92 9.15 -79.05 -0.30
C TYR A 92 10.63 -78.91 0.02
N TYR A 93 10.96 -78.80 1.31
CA TYR A 93 12.32 -78.60 1.77
C TYR A 93 13.07 -79.92 1.99
N ARG A 94 14.40 -79.87 1.94
CA ARG A 94 15.28 -81.00 2.31
C ARG A 94 15.12 -81.37 3.79
N THR A 95 14.83 -82.64 4.07
CA THR A 95 14.61 -83.16 5.44
C THR A 95 15.49 -84.33 5.83
N GLU A 96 16.24 -84.94 4.89
CA GLU A 96 16.90 -86.25 5.07
C GLU A 96 15.93 -87.40 5.44
N ASN A 97 14.64 -87.22 5.20
CA ASN A 97 13.54 -88.11 5.61
C ASN A 97 13.42 -88.34 7.13
N VAL A 98 14.08 -87.53 7.96
CA VAL A 98 13.84 -87.51 9.41
C VAL A 98 12.70 -86.55 9.74
N ALA A 99 12.08 -86.71 10.90
CA ALA A 99 11.02 -85.82 11.35
C ALA A 99 11.52 -84.36 11.40
N TRP A 100 10.72 -83.40 10.91
CA TRP A 100 11.13 -82.01 10.68
C TRP A 100 11.93 -81.37 11.81
N LYS A 101 11.41 -81.44 13.06
CA LYS A 101 12.06 -80.93 14.30
C LYS A 101 13.38 -81.60 14.67
N SER A 102 13.72 -82.75 14.06
CA SER A 102 14.98 -83.48 14.27
C SER A 102 15.99 -83.33 13.12
N SER A 103 15.63 -82.62 12.03
CA SER A 103 16.50 -82.44 10.86
C SER A 103 17.71 -81.53 11.10
N GLY A 104 17.60 -80.57 12.02
CA GLY A 104 18.61 -79.51 12.23
C GLY A 104 18.72 -78.49 11.09
N SER A 105 17.99 -78.67 9.98
CA SER A 105 18.10 -77.83 8.78
C SER A 105 17.18 -76.60 8.79
N ALA A 106 16.13 -76.57 9.63
CA ALA A 106 15.09 -75.54 9.60
C ALA A 106 15.63 -74.08 9.58
N GLY A 107 16.67 -73.79 10.37
CA GLY A 107 17.33 -72.46 10.41
C GLY A 107 17.99 -71.99 9.10
N ARG A 108 18.16 -72.90 8.12
CA ARG A 108 18.72 -72.59 6.79
C ARG A 108 17.68 -72.02 5.83
N PHE A 109 16.44 -72.44 5.98
CA PHE A 109 15.31 -72.00 5.15
C PHE A 109 14.74 -70.65 5.59
N LEU A 110 14.95 -70.24 6.85
CA LEU A 110 14.46 -68.96 7.38
C LEU A 110 15.00 -67.76 6.59
N GLY A 111 14.20 -66.70 6.51
CA GLY A 111 14.54 -65.43 5.85
C GLY A 111 14.58 -65.47 4.32
N PHE A 112 14.02 -66.51 3.70
CA PHE A 112 13.91 -66.59 2.24
C PHE A 112 12.86 -65.62 1.67
N SER A 113 12.96 -65.34 0.38
CA SER A 113 12.00 -64.54 -0.40
C SER A 113 11.62 -65.26 -1.68
N LEU A 114 10.36 -65.11 -2.09
CA LEU A 114 9.83 -65.55 -3.38
C LEU A 114 9.44 -64.35 -4.22
N TYR A 115 9.97 -64.31 -5.44
CA TYR A 115 9.63 -63.30 -6.43
C TYR A 115 9.03 -63.93 -7.69
N VAL A 116 8.11 -63.20 -8.31
CA VAL A 116 7.56 -63.45 -9.63
C VAL A 116 8.03 -62.33 -10.55
N SER A 117 8.64 -62.65 -11.70
CA SER A 117 9.26 -61.65 -12.57
C SER A 117 9.18 -62.00 -14.05
N ASN A 118 9.31 -60.99 -14.91
CA ASN A 118 9.53 -61.16 -16.34
C ASN A 118 11.02 -61.21 -16.73
N THR A 119 11.92 -61.06 -15.75
CA THR A 119 13.38 -61.11 -15.92
C THR A 119 14.06 -61.78 -14.72
N THR A 120 15.34 -62.09 -14.81
CA THR A 120 16.15 -62.55 -13.66
C THR A 120 16.65 -61.40 -12.77
N ASP A 121 16.26 -60.15 -13.04
CA ASP A 121 16.65 -58.97 -12.28
C ASP A 121 15.67 -58.74 -11.12
N LEU A 122 16.15 -58.97 -9.90
CA LEU A 122 15.38 -58.79 -8.65
C LEU A 122 14.88 -57.36 -8.44
N SER A 123 15.53 -56.34 -9.02
CA SER A 123 15.07 -54.94 -8.94
C SER A 123 13.79 -54.66 -9.75
N LYS A 124 13.39 -55.60 -10.61
CA LYS A 124 12.21 -55.54 -11.49
C LYS A 124 11.21 -56.66 -11.22
N ALA A 125 11.37 -57.36 -10.10
CA ALA A 125 10.61 -58.53 -9.74
C ALA A 125 9.54 -58.20 -8.68
N THR A 126 8.32 -58.71 -8.87
CA THR A 126 7.25 -58.59 -7.87
C THR A 126 7.56 -59.56 -6.73
N LEU A 127 7.72 -59.05 -5.51
CA LEU A 127 7.78 -59.87 -4.31
C LEU A 127 6.40 -60.52 -4.09
N CYS A 128 6.33 -61.86 -4.02
CA CYS A 128 5.12 -62.56 -3.55
C CYS A 128 5.18 -62.84 -2.05
N PHE A 129 6.37 -63.12 -1.52
CA PHE A 129 6.55 -63.46 -0.12
C PHE A 129 7.97 -63.17 0.34
N LYS A 130 8.11 -62.72 1.57
CA LYS A 130 9.38 -62.67 2.30
C LYS A 130 9.14 -63.24 3.70
N ASP A 131 9.95 -64.21 4.10
CA ASP A 131 9.90 -64.75 5.44
C ASP A 131 10.42 -63.70 6.44
N ASN A 132 9.46 -63.07 7.11
CA ASN A 132 9.67 -62.12 8.18
C ASN A 132 9.21 -62.63 9.55
N GLU A 133 8.75 -63.88 9.67
CA GLU A 133 8.01 -64.36 10.85
C GLU A 133 8.38 -65.77 11.32
N TYR A 134 8.88 -66.64 10.44
CA TYR A 134 9.14 -68.01 10.84
C TYR A 134 10.35 -68.15 11.76
N THR A 135 10.25 -69.13 12.64
CA THR A 135 11.31 -69.58 13.54
C THR A 135 11.64 -71.04 13.24
N VAL A 136 12.73 -71.55 13.81
CA VAL A 136 13.16 -72.95 13.71
C VAL A 136 12.04 -73.94 14.09
N ASP A 137 11.10 -73.55 14.95
CA ASP A 137 9.97 -74.37 15.40
C ASP A 137 8.65 -74.14 14.64
N THR A 138 8.51 -73.02 13.91
CA THR A 138 7.25 -72.61 13.25
C THR A 138 7.26 -72.65 11.72
N ILE A 139 8.43 -72.68 11.07
CA ILE A 139 8.50 -72.89 9.62
C ILE A 139 7.88 -74.27 9.25
N PRO A 140 6.95 -74.35 8.27
CA PRO A 140 6.35 -75.62 7.87
C PRO A 140 7.29 -76.46 6.99
N HIS A 141 7.16 -77.79 7.07
CA HIS A 141 7.95 -78.76 6.29
C HIS A 141 7.67 -78.70 4.77
N THR A 142 6.44 -78.30 4.41
CA THR A 142 6.03 -77.90 3.08
C THR A 142 5.41 -76.51 3.19
N PHE A 143 5.97 -75.54 2.48
CA PHE A 143 5.45 -74.18 2.42
C PHE A 143 4.50 -74.05 1.21
N ASN A 144 3.40 -73.31 1.35
CA ASN A 144 2.48 -72.99 0.26
C ASN A 144 2.00 -71.54 0.41
N LYS A 145 2.06 -70.76 -0.67
CA LYS A 145 1.63 -69.35 -0.72
C LYS A 145 0.91 -69.05 -2.04
N THR A 146 -0.26 -68.44 -1.95
CA THR A 146 -0.96 -67.84 -3.09
C THR A 146 -0.15 -66.66 -3.64
N CYS A 147 0.18 -66.72 -4.92
CA CYS A 147 0.94 -65.73 -5.68
C CYS A 147 0.18 -65.40 -6.98
N PRO A 148 -0.89 -64.59 -6.93
CA PRO A 148 -1.82 -64.37 -8.05
C PRO A 148 -1.24 -63.37 -9.09
N TYR A 149 0.02 -63.55 -9.46
CA TYR A 149 0.82 -62.64 -10.29
C TYR A 149 1.09 -63.23 -11.68
N HIS A 150 1.49 -62.37 -12.61
CA HIS A 150 1.93 -62.79 -13.95
C HIS A 150 3.45 -62.69 -14.06
N GLY A 151 4.11 -63.77 -14.50
CA GLY A 151 5.56 -63.81 -14.62
C GLY A 151 6.08 -64.93 -15.51
N GLN A 152 7.33 -64.79 -15.95
CA GLN A 152 8.09 -65.84 -16.63
C GLN A 152 9.06 -66.57 -15.69
N PHE A 153 9.51 -65.92 -14.62
CA PHE A 153 10.44 -66.47 -13.65
C PHE A 153 9.79 -66.52 -12.27
N VAL A 154 9.91 -67.68 -11.61
CA VAL A 154 9.73 -67.81 -10.16
C VAL A 154 11.12 -67.94 -9.54
N ILE A 155 11.43 -67.07 -8.59
CA ILE A 155 12.77 -66.93 -8.01
C ILE A 155 12.67 -67.15 -6.50
N TYR A 156 13.34 -68.19 -6.00
CA TYR A 156 13.67 -68.36 -4.59
C TYR A 156 15.01 -67.68 -4.31
N HIS A 157 15.04 -66.76 -3.36
CA HIS A 157 16.26 -66.05 -2.98
C HIS A 157 16.38 -65.98 -1.46
N ASN A 158 17.56 -66.32 -0.94
CA ASN A 158 17.86 -66.37 0.49
C ASN A 158 19.12 -65.53 0.75
N ASP A 159 19.02 -64.54 1.64
CA ASP A 159 20.08 -63.55 1.90
C ASP A 159 20.48 -63.51 3.39
N ARG A 160 21.76 -63.20 3.61
CA ARG A 160 22.45 -63.04 4.90
C ARG A 160 23.43 -61.85 4.87
N SER A 161 23.42 -61.05 3.80
CA SER A 161 24.41 -60.00 3.51
C SER A 161 24.16 -58.66 4.22
N SER A 162 23.00 -58.49 4.85
CA SER A 162 22.63 -57.24 5.53
C SER A 162 23.26 -57.12 6.92
N ASP A 163 23.64 -55.89 7.30
CA ASP A 163 24.16 -55.53 8.63
C ASP A 163 23.08 -55.50 9.74
N ALA A 164 21.86 -55.96 9.44
CA ALA A 164 20.78 -56.08 10.41
C ALA A 164 21.07 -57.19 11.45
N PRO A 165 20.62 -57.04 12.71
CA PRO A 165 20.80 -58.07 13.73
C PRO A 165 20.15 -59.38 13.30
N ARG A 166 20.96 -60.43 13.10
CA ARG A 166 20.50 -61.75 12.69
C ARG A 166 19.59 -62.34 13.76
N ARG A 167 18.37 -62.71 13.37
CA ARG A 167 17.37 -63.32 14.28
C ARG A 167 17.83 -64.68 14.78
N ASP A 168 17.44 -65.01 16.01
CA ASP A 168 17.81 -66.29 16.64
C ASP A 168 17.38 -67.49 15.79
N GLY A 169 18.29 -68.45 15.65
CA GLY A 169 18.09 -69.65 14.84
C GLY A 169 18.43 -69.51 13.35
N PHE A 170 18.76 -68.30 12.84
CA PHE A 170 19.23 -68.14 11.45
C PHE A 170 20.56 -68.86 11.20
N SER A 171 20.67 -69.53 10.05
CA SER A 171 21.93 -70.07 9.54
C SER A 171 22.98 -68.97 9.30
N GLN A 172 24.25 -69.28 9.60
CA GLN A 172 25.38 -68.36 9.36
C GLN A 172 25.54 -67.95 7.88
N TYR A 173 25.06 -68.81 6.97
CA TYR A 173 25.19 -68.70 5.52
C TYR A 173 23.83 -68.95 4.86
N ALA A 174 23.64 -68.46 3.64
CA ALA A 174 22.42 -68.66 2.86
C ALA A 174 22.39 -70.03 2.18
N TYR A 175 21.18 -70.59 2.03
CA TYR A 175 20.97 -71.92 1.46
C TYR A 175 19.71 -72.00 0.58
N ASN A 176 19.77 -72.82 -0.47
CA ASN A 176 18.59 -73.22 -1.25
C ASN A 176 17.94 -74.45 -0.61
N GLU A 177 18.54 -75.64 -0.79
CA GLU A 177 18.13 -76.91 -0.16
C GLU A 177 16.66 -77.30 -0.40
N LEU A 178 16.18 -77.02 -1.60
CA LEU A 178 14.83 -77.30 -2.11
C LEU A 178 14.79 -78.72 -2.69
N CYS A 179 13.69 -79.45 -2.54
CA CYS A 179 13.49 -80.77 -3.17
C CYS A 179 12.35 -80.80 -4.19
N GLU A 180 11.38 -79.90 -4.10
CA GLU A 180 10.39 -79.68 -5.16
C GLU A 180 9.79 -78.27 -5.01
N VAL A 181 9.54 -77.60 -6.12
CA VAL A 181 8.89 -76.28 -6.23
C VAL A 181 7.78 -76.37 -7.27
N GLU A 182 6.57 -76.67 -6.81
CA GLU A 182 5.38 -76.73 -7.66
C GLU A 182 4.84 -75.31 -7.86
N VAL A 183 4.80 -74.82 -9.10
CA VAL A 183 4.21 -73.52 -9.44
C VAL A 183 2.89 -73.80 -10.14
N TYR A 184 1.78 -73.55 -9.45
CA TYR A 184 0.45 -73.81 -9.98
C TYR A 184 -0.12 -72.58 -10.67
N GLY A 185 -0.60 -72.74 -11.90
CA GLY A 185 -1.15 -71.62 -12.69
C GLY A 185 -1.79 -72.06 -14.01
N CYS A 186 -1.93 -71.11 -14.93
CA CYS A 186 -2.47 -71.36 -16.26
C CYS A 186 -1.35 -71.59 -17.29
N PRO A 187 -1.37 -72.70 -18.06
CA PRO A 187 -0.35 -72.99 -19.07
C PRO A 187 -0.47 -72.09 -20.31
N THR A 188 -1.62 -71.47 -20.53
CA THR A 188 -1.89 -70.57 -21.66
C THR A 188 -1.86 -69.11 -21.21
N THR A 189 -1.15 -68.26 -21.96
CA THR A 189 -1.10 -66.82 -21.72
C THR A 189 -2.48 -66.17 -21.86
N ARG A 190 -2.74 -65.09 -21.10
CA ARG A 190 -4.03 -64.35 -21.12
C ARG A 190 -5.27 -65.24 -20.92
N HIS A 191 -5.20 -66.26 -20.06
CA HIS A 191 -6.35 -67.07 -19.64
C HIS A 191 -6.54 -67.04 -18.12
N TYR A 192 -7.78 -67.26 -17.70
CA TYR A 192 -8.24 -67.21 -16.30
C TYR A 192 -9.40 -68.21 -16.05
N GLY A 193 -9.84 -68.26 -14.79
CA GLY A 193 -10.87 -69.15 -14.26
C GLY A 193 -10.27 -70.45 -13.70
N PRO A 194 -11.04 -71.24 -12.93
CA PRO A 194 -10.54 -72.43 -12.22
C PRO A 194 -9.96 -73.51 -13.14
N ASN A 195 -10.36 -73.52 -14.41
CA ASN A 195 -9.89 -74.45 -15.44
C ASN A 195 -9.05 -73.75 -16.52
N CYS A 196 -8.61 -72.50 -16.31
CA CYS A 196 -7.83 -71.70 -17.28
C CYS A 196 -8.42 -71.64 -18.70
N SER A 197 -9.76 -71.78 -18.81
CA SER A 197 -10.47 -71.99 -20.06
C SER A 197 -11.12 -70.72 -20.62
N ILE A 198 -11.00 -69.59 -19.92
CA ILE A 198 -11.61 -68.32 -20.31
C ILE A 198 -10.50 -67.33 -20.67
N SER A 199 -10.53 -66.79 -21.89
CA SER A 199 -9.61 -65.75 -22.33
C SER A 199 -9.85 -64.44 -21.57
N CYS A 200 -8.79 -63.69 -21.28
CA CYS A 200 -8.90 -62.33 -20.78
C CYS A 200 -9.66 -61.42 -21.78
N PRO A 201 -10.45 -60.44 -21.30
CA PRO A 201 -11.09 -59.44 -22.15
C PRO A 201 -10.12 -58.79 -23.14
N GLU A 202 -10.56 -58.60 -24.38
CA GLU A 202 -9.70 -58.08 -25.46
C GLU A 202 -9.18 -56.67 -25.14
N ASN A 203 -9.96 -55.88 -24.41
CA ASN A 203 -9.64 -54.51 -24.00
C ASN A 203 -8.79 -54.40 -22.73
N CYS A 204 -8.40 -55.51 -22.09
CA CYS A 204 -7.33 -55.45 -21.08
C CYS A 204 -6.03 -54.97 -21.73
N LEU A 205 -5.33 -54.04 -21.06
CA LEU A 205 -4.04 -53.50 -21.49
C LEU A 205 -2.97 -54.60 -21.57
N SER A 206 -2.94 -55.52 -20.61
CA SER A 206 -1.90 -56.55 -20.46
C SER A 206 -2.48 -57.93 -20.14
N TYR A 207 -2.76 -58.23 -18.88
CA TYR A 207 -3.30 -59.50 -18.39
C TYR A 207 -4.53 -59.25 -17.50
N CYS A 208 -5.21 -60.32 -17.11
CA CYS A 208 -6.36 -60.29 -16.22
C CYS A 208 -6.17 -61.25 -15.04
N HIS A 209 -6.73 -60.90 -13.88
CA HIS A 209 -6.60 -61.66 -12.65
C HIS A 209 -7.10 -63.10 -12.81
N ILE A 210 -6.31 -64.06 -12.31
CA ILE A 210 -6.41 -65.49 -12.68
C ILE A 210 -7.73 -66.16 -12.26
N GLU A 211 -8.42 -65.64 -11.24
CA GLU A 211 -9.72 -66.15 -10.81
C GLU A 211 -10.90 -65.39 -11.43
N THR A 212 -10.84 -64.05 -11.43
CA THR A 212 -12.00 -63.18 -11.69
C THR A 212 -12.09 -62.66 -13.12
N GLY A 213 -10.99 -62.62 -13.85
CA GLY A 213 -10.93 -62.03 -15.20
C GLY A 213 -10.99 -60.50 -15.23
N THR A 214 -10.82 -59.86 -14.07
CA THR A 214 -10.64 -58.40 -13.89
C THR A 214 -9.36 -57.96 -14.62
N CYS A 215 -9.40 -56.91 -15.43
CA CYS A 215 -8.22 -56.39 -16.12
C CYS A 215 -7.33 -55.60 -15.16
N LEU A 216 -6.00 -55.68 -15.32
CA LEU A 216 -5.03 -54.81 -14.61
C LEU A 216 -4.99 -53.35 -15.14
N GLY A 217 -5.93 -52.98 -16.00
CA GLY A 217 -6.00 -51.70 -16.72
C GLY A 217 -6.61 -51.89 -18.11
N CYS A 218 -7.23 -50.83 -18.63
CA CYS A 218 -7.91 -50.84 -19.92
C CYS A 218 -7.08 -50.21 -21.04
N LYS A 219 -7.37 -50.59 -22.29
CA LYS A 219 -6.97 -49.78 -23.44
C LYS A 219 -7.67 -48.41 -23.37
N PRO A 220 -7.03 -47.31 -23.79
CA PRO A 220 -7.68 -46.00 -23.89
C PRO A 220 -8.97 -46.05 -24.70
N GLY A 221 -10.01 -45.41 -24.18
CA GLY A 221 -11.37 -45.42 -24.73
C GLY A 221 -12.31 -46.48 -24.16
N TYR A 222 -11.87 -47.25 -23.16
CA TYR A 222 -12.64 -48.31 -22.48
C TYR A 222 -12.52 -48.24 -20.95
N GLN A 223 -13.57 -48.71 -20.28
CA GLN A 223 -13.76 -48.69 -18.82
C GLN A 223 -14.59 -49.90 -18.32
N GLY A 224 -14.69 -50.03 -17.00
CA GLY A 224 -15.26 -51.19 -16.31
C GLY A 224 -14.18 -52.18 -15.86
N ASP A 225 -14.50 -53.01 -14.86
CA ASP A 225 -13.56 -53.96 -14.22
C ASP A 225 -12.96 -54.96 -15.23
N ARG A 226 -13.62 -55.16 -16.37
CA ARG A 226 -13.22 -56.06 -17.45
C ARG A 226 -13.06 -55.32 -18.79
N CYS A 227 -12.99 -53.99 -18.76
CA CYS A 227 -12.88 -53.11 -19.92
C CYS A 227 -13.97 -53.35 -20.98
N GLU A 228 -15.16 -53.72 -20.51
CA GLU A 228 -16.32 -54.16 -21.28
C GLU A 228 -17.15 -53.01 -21.86
N SER A 229 -16.98 -51.79 -21.35
CA SER A 229 -17.72 -50.60 -21.78
C SER A 229 -16.79 -49.60 -22.47
N GLU A 230 -17.30 -48.91 -23.49
CA GLU A 230 -16.67 -47.71 -24.03
C GLU A 230 -16.80 -46.54 -23.03
N CYS A 231 -16.03 -45.47 -23.23
CA CYS A 231 -16.25 -44.25 -22.47
C CYS A 231 -17.65 -43.69 -22.73
N THR A 232 -18.32 -43.28 -21.66
CA THR A 232 -19.63 -42.61 -21.74
C THR A 232 -19.54 -41.29 -22.50
N ASP A 233 -20.60 -40.94 -23.24
CA ASP A 233 -20.67 -39.73 -24.08
C ASP A 233 -20.05 -38.50 -23.39
N GLY A 234 -19.08 -37.87 -24.06
CA GLY A 234 -18.34 -36.72 -23.52
C GLY A 234 -17.09 -37.06 -22.70
N PHE A 235 -16.71 -38.33 -22.57
CA PHE A 235 -15.45 -38.75 -21.96
C PHE A 235 -14.60 -39.58 -22.93
N TYR A 236 -13.27 -39.52 -22.78
CA TYR A 236 -12.33 -40.22 -23.66
C TYR A 236 -11.00 -40.60 -23.00
N GLY A 237 -10.22 -41.42 -23.72
CA GLY A 237 -8.82 -41.70 -23.42
C GLY A 237 -8.61 -42.72 -22.30
N ASP A 238 -7.43 -42.68 -21.69
CA ASP A 238 -7.04 -43.65 -20.67
C ASP A 238 -7.92 -43.54 -19.40
N GLY A 239 -8.41 -44.68 -18.92
CA GLY A 239 -9.42 -44.79 -17.87
C GLY A 239 -10.69 -43.93 -18.06
N CYS A 240 -10.98 -43.46 -19.28
CA CYS A 240 -12.01 -42.47 -19.58
C CYS A 240 -11.90 -41.15 -18.80
N GLN A 241 -10.70 -40.78 -18.34
CA GLN A 241 -10.48 -39.67 -17.40
C GLN A 241 -10.46 -38.28 -18.06
N LYS A 242 -10.63 -38.17 -19.38
CA LYS A 242 -10.54 -36.89 -20.11
C LYS A 242 -11.92 -36.48 -20.62
N GLU A 243 -12.35 -35.27 -20.28
CA GLU A 243 -13.56 -34.68 -20.85
C GLU A 243 -13.32 -34.26 -22.30
N CYS A 244 -14.28 -34.58 -23.18
CA CYS A 244 -14.34 -34.07 -24.54
C CYS A 244 -14.52 -32.54 -24.55
N GLY A 245 -13.97 -31.87 -25.56
CA GLY A 245 -14.27 -30.47 -25.80
C GLY A 245 -15.71 -30.26 -26.28
N LYS A 246 -16.06 -29.01 -26.61
CA LYS A 246 -17.45 -28.60 -26.86
C LYS A 246 -17.87 -28.92 -28.30
N CYS A 247 -17.96 -30.21 -28.62
CA CYS A 247 -18.59 -30.71 -29.83
C CYS A 247 -20.06 -30.21 -29.90
N ALA A 248 -20.57 -29.90 -31.10
CA ALA A 248 -21.97 -29.49 -31.28
C ALA A 248 -22.98 -30.56 -30.80
N ASP A 249 -22.54 -31.81 -30.76
CA ASP A 249 -23.23 -32.97 -30.21
C ASP A 249 -22.18 -33.84 -29.50
N MET A 250 -22.39 -34.15 -28.22
CA MET A 250 -21.40 -34.87 -27.40
C MET A 250 -21.28 -36.35 -27.77
N THR A 251 -22.28 -36.93 -28.44
CA THR A 251 -22.24 -38.32 -28.97
C THR A 251 -21.29 -38.46 -30.17
N GLN A 252 -20.84 -37.33 -30.74
CA GLN A 252 -19.91 -37.28 -31.87
C GLN A 252 -18.44 -37.11 -31.41
N CYS A 253 -18.18 -37.16 -30.10
CA CYS A 253 -16.82 -37.23 -29.58
C CYS A 253 -16.25 -38.65 -29.70
N ASN A 254 -15.04 -38.78 -30.23
CA ASN A 254 -14.35 -40.05 -30.30
C ASN A 254 -13.83 -40.46 -28.90
N HIS A 255 -14.42 -41.51 -28.31
CA HIS A 255 -14.05 -42.07 -27.01
C HIS A 255 -12.55 -42.45 -26.85
N VAL A 256 -11.77 -42.64 -27.92
CA VAL A 256 -10.34 -42.95 -27.81
C VAL A 256 -9.47 -41.69 -27.77
N ASN A 257 -9.70 -40.71 -28.64
CA ASN A 257 -8.80 -39.56 -28.84
C ASN A 257 -9.41 -38.17 -28.54
N GLY A 258 -10.71 -38.08 -28.32
CA GLY A 258 -11.40 -36.84 -27.94
C GLY A 258 -11.78 -35.92 -29.10
N ASN A 259 -11.48 -36.30 -30.36
CA ASN A 259 -11.82 -35.48 -31.51
C ASN A 259 -13.34 -35.45 -31.74
N CYS A 260 -13.87 -34.29 -32.11
CA CYS A 260 -15.26 -34.12 -32.51
C CYS A 260 -15.38 -34.44 -34.01
N LEU A 261 -16.27 -35.36 -34.37
CA LEU A 261 -16.50 -35.73 -35.78
C LEU A 261 -17.40 -34.73 -36.54
N GLY A 262 -17.98 -33.76 -35.83
CA GLY A 262 -18.80 -32.67 -36.37
C GLY A 262 -18.30 -31.28 -35.96
N ASP A 263 -19.14 -30.26 -36.16
CA ASP A 263 -18.85 -28.87 -35.79
C ASP A 263 -18.59 -28.68 -34.28
N CYS A 264 -17.91 -27.59 -33.93
CA CYS A 264 -17.83 -27.08 -32.56
C CYS A 264 -19.06 -26.23 -32.18
N GLN A 265 -19.35 -26.16 -30.88
CA GLN A 265 -20.25 -25.16 -30.30
C GLN A 265 -19.70 -23.74 -30.52
N SER A 266 -20.58 -22.74 -30.53
CA SER A 266 -20.17 -21.34 -30.69
C SER A 266 -19.24 -20.90 -29.56
N GLY A 267 -18.14 -20.24 -29.90
CA GLY A 267 -17.07 -19.88 -28.97
C GLY A 267 -15.92 -20.88 -28.86
N PHE A 268 -15.95 -21.99 -29.61
CA PHE A 268 -14.91 -23.03 -29.59
C PHE A 268 -14.43 -23.44 -30.99
N LYS A 269 -13.19 -23.93 -31.07
CA LYS A 269 -12.47 -24.33 -32.29
C LYS A 269 -11.48 -25.48 -32.02
N GLY A 270 -10.85 -25.99 -33.09
CA GLY A 270 -9.89 -27.10 -33.06
C GLY A 270 -10.54 -28.48 -33.21
N GLU A 271 -9.76 -29.51 -33.56
CA GLU A 271 -10.26 -30.85 -33.93
C GLU A 271 -11.00 -31.59 -32.80
N ASN A 272 -10.79 -31.18 -31.55
CA ASN A 272 -11.49 -31.69 -30.37
C ASN A 272 -12.39 -30.64 -29.70
N CYS A 273 -12.60 -29.48 -30.34
CA CYS A 273 -13.37 -28.34 -29.83
C CYS A 273 -13.03 -27.91 -28.39
N SER A 274 -11.77 -28.08 -27.97
CA SER A 274 -11.29 -27.71 -26.63
C SER A 274 -10.63 -26.33 -26.55
N GLN A 275 -10.37 -25.69 -27.70
CA GLN A 275 -9.82 -24.34 -27.74
C GLN A 275 -10.96 -23.33 -27.82
N GLU A 276 -10.92 -22.30 -26.99
CA GLU A 276 -11.81 -21.13 -27.12
C GLU A 276 -11.41 -20.28 -28.33
N CYS A 277 -12.26 -19.34 -28.75
CA CYS A 277 -11.89 -18.35 -29.76
C CYS A 277 -10.73 -17.44 -29.31
N ASP A 278 -9.95 -16.92 -30.25
CA ASP A 278 -8.84 -16.01 -29.93
C ASP A 278 -9.37 -14.64 -29.45
N ASP A 279 -8.60 -13.95 -28.60
CA ASP A 279 -8.96 -12.64 -28.05
C ASP A 279 -9.50 -11.66 -29.12
N GLY A 280 -10.70 -11.15 -28.92
CA GLY A 280 -11.39 -10.29 -29.89
C GLY A 280 -12.19 -11.00 -30.98
N THR A 281 -12.32 -12.34 -30.95
CA THR A 281 -13.18 -13.11 -31.87
C THR A 281 -14.26 -13.94 -31.14
N TYR A 282 -15.38 -14.19 -31.80
CA TYR A 282 -16.52 -14.92 -31.22
C TYR A 282 -17.36 -15.73 -32.23
N GLY A 283 -18.32 -16.49 -31.71
CA GLY A 283 -19.38 -17.15 -32.48
C GLY A 283 -18.99 -18.52 -33.03
N LYS A 284 -19.77 -19.04 -33.98
CA LYS A 284 -19.45 -20.31 -34.65
C LYS A 284 -18.20 -20.13 -35.51
N HIS A 285 -17.22 -21.03 -35.37
CA HIS A 285 -15.92 -20.98 -36.06
C HIS A 285 -15.06 -19.73 -35.75
N CYS A 286 -15.42 -18.92 -34.75
CA CYS A 286 -14.64 -17.74 -34.34
C CYS A 286 -14.42 -16.67 -35.42
N TYR A 287 -15.35 -16.51 -36.37
CA TYR A 287 -15.23 -15.54 -37.47
C TYR A 287 -15.77 -14.14 -37.14
N GLU A 288 -16.59 -13.98 -36.10
CA GLU A 288 -17.15 -12.68 -35.72
C GLU A 288 -16.16 -11.88 -34.89
N ILE A 289 -15.90 -10.62 -35.25
CA ILE A 289 -14.97 -9.75 -34.50
C ILE A 289 -15.75 -8.99 -33.42
N CYS A 290 -15.22 -8.95 -32.19
CA CYS A 290 -15.76 -8.20 -31.06
C CYS A 290 -15.86 -6.70 -31.34
N GLY A 291 -16.81 -6.01 -30.69
CA GLY A 291 -16.87 -4.54 -30.73
C GLY A 291 -15.92 -3.90 -29.73
N ASN A 292 -16.12 -2.61 -29.44
CA ASN A 292 -15.24 -1.82 -28.59
C ASN A 292 -15.47 -2.09 -27.08
N CYS A 293 -15.24 -3.34 -26.68
CA CYS A 293 -15.27 -3.78 -25.29
C CYS A 293 -14.19 -3.05 -24.47
N LEU A 294 -14.47 -2.79 -23.19
CA LEU A 294 -13.54 -2.11 -22.29
C LEU A 294 -12.18 -2.83 -22.17
N ASP A 295 -12.21 -4.15 -22.26
CA ASP A 295 -11.07 -5.04 -22.46
C ASP A 295 -11.46 -6.03 -23.56
N ASN A 296 -10.66 -6.12 -24.62
CA ASN A 296 -10.98 -6.94 -25.78
C ASN A 296 -10.86 -8.45 -25.50
N SER A 297 -10.14 -8.84 -24.45
CA SER A 297 -10.08 -10.21 -23.93
C SER A 297 -11.29 -10.61 -23.06
N GLN A 298 -12.17 -9.64 -22.73
CA GLN A 298 -13.38 -9.86 -21.92
C GLN A 298 -14.67 -9.71 -22.75
N CYS A 299 -14.53 -9.83 -24.06
CA CYS A 299 -15.60 -10.14 -24.99
C CYS A 299 -15.99 -11.62 -24.84
N SER A 300 -17.29 -11.91 -24.71
CA SER A 300 -17.80 -13.29 -24.69
C SER A 300 -17.52 -13.99 -26.03
N HIS A 301 -16.52 -14.88 -26.05
CA HIS A 301 -16.19 -15.75 -27.20
C HIS A 301 -17.40 -16.50 -27.77
N ILE A 302 -18.44 -16.78 -26.97
CA ILE A 302 -19.66 -17.45 -27.43
C ILE A 302 -20.55 -16.53 -28.30
N ASN A 303 -20.73 -15.25 -27.92
CA ASN A 303 -21.78 -14.39 -28.50
C ASN A 303 -21.43 -12.90 -28.70
N GLY A 304 -20.18 -12.49 -28.46
CA GLY A 304 -19.69 -11.14 -28.69
C GLY A 304 -20.04 -10.11 -27.61
N THR A 305 -20.71 -10.51 -26.53
CA THR A 305 -21.12 -9.60 -25.45
C THR A 305 -19.91 -9.12 -24.65
N CYS A 306 -19.71 -7.81 -24.55
CA CYS A 306 -18.65 -7.22 -23.73
C CYS A 306 -19.04 -7.28 -22.25
N LEU A 307 -18.51 -8.26 -21.50
CA LEU A 307 -18.94 -8.56 -20.13
C LEU A 307 -18.63 -7.44 -19.13
N THR A 308 -17.58 -6.65 -19.41
CA THR A 308 -17.17 -5.46 -18.64
C THR A 308 -17.76 -4.14 -19.16
N GLY A 309 -18.66 -4.21 -20.16
CA GLY A 309 -19.18 -3.05 -20.88
C GLY A 309 -18.18 -2.47 -21.88
N CYS A 310 -18.49 -1.27 -22.36
CA CYS A 310 -17.79 -0.63 -23.48
C CYS A 310 -16.67 0.32 -23.04
N VAL A 311 -15.73 0.59 -23.95
CA VAL A 311 -14.92 1.82 -23.87
C VAL A 311 -15.81 3.07 -23.96
N ALA A 312 -15.26 4.23 -23.60
CA ALA A 312 -15.97 5.49 -23.73
C ALA A 312 -16.28 5.81 -25.20
N GLY A 313 -17.49 6.29 -25.48
CA GLY A 313 -17.98 6.55 -26.84
C GLY A 313 -18.84 5.44 -27.45
N TYR A 314 -18.95 4.27 -26.81
CA TYR A 314 -19.72 3.14 -27.34
C TYR A 314 -20.77 2.61 -26.34
N LYS A 315 -21.86 2.05 -26.89
CA LYS A 315 -23.03 1.50 -26.17
C LYS A 315 -23.55 0.20 -26.82
N GLY A 316 -24.49 -0.43 -26.13
CA GLY A 316 -25.09 -1.71 -26.49
C GLY A 316 -24.21 -2.91 -26.10
N ASN A 317 -24.82 -4.09 -25.97
CA ASN A 317 -24.18 -5.28 -25.38
C ASN A 317 -22.92 -5.76 -26.15
N LEU A 318 -22.84 -5.48 -27.45
CA LEU A 318 -21.70 -5.80 -28.31
C LEU A 318 -20.69 -4.64 -28.46
N CYS A 319 -21.00 -3.45 -27.92
CA CYS A 319 -20.19 -2.22 -28.05
C CYS A 319 -19.80 -1.85 -29.49
N LYS A 320 -20.68 -2.15 -30.46
CA LYS A 320 -20.55 -1.83 -31.89
C LYS A 320 -21.30 -0.55 -32.31
N THR A 321 -21.97 0.14 -31.37
CA THR A 321 -22.77 1.34 -31.63
C THR A 321 -22.17 2.54 -30.89
N GLU A 322 -21.94 3.64 -31.59
CA GLU A 322 -21.44 4.91 -31.03
C GLU A 322 -22.53 5.62 -30.19
N CYS A 323 -22.14 6.58 -29.36
CA CYS A 323 -23.09 7.42 -28.62
C CYS A 323 -23.91 8.32 -29.55
N ASP A 324 -25.13 8.67 -29.12
CA ASP A 324 -25.97 9.62 -29.85
C ASP A 324 -25.46 11.06 -29.63
N ASP A 325 -25.67 11.95 -30.60
CA ASP A 325 -25.31 13.36 -30.51
C ASP A 325 -25.77 13.98 -29.17
N GLY A 326 -24.83 14.56 -28.42
CA GLY A 326 -25.07 15.11 -27.09
C GLY A 326 -24.88 14.15 -25.91
N THR A 327 -24.49 12.89 -26.14
CA THR A 327 -24.10 11.93 -25.09
C THR A 327 -22.66 11.45 -25.28
N TYR A 328 -21.96 11.16 -24.18
CA TYR A 328 -20.57 10.70 -24.20
C TYR A 328 -20.20 9.78 -23.04
N GLY A 329 -18.94 9.34 -23.02
CA GLY A 329 -18.38 8.58 -21.90
C GLY A 329 -18.72 7.09 -21.98
N ARG A 330 -18.56 6.37 -20.87
CA ARG A 330 -18.84 4.92 -20.84
C ARG A 330 -20.35 4.68 -20.91
N GLN A 331 -20.76 3.76 -21.80
CA GLN A 331 -22.18 3.44 -22.05
C GLN A 331 -23.03 4.67 -22.45
N CYS A 332 -22.41 5.78 -22.87
CA CYS A 332 -23.08 7.04 -23.21
C CYS A 332 -23.90 7.65 -22.06
N SER A 333 -23.42 7.45 -20.82
CA SER A 333 -24.12 7.86 -19.60
C SER A 333 -23.93 9.33 -19.21
N GLU A 334 -22.94 10.01 -19.79
CA GLU A 334 -22.68 11.44 -19.55
C GLU A 334 -23.33 12.30 -20.66
N THR A 335 -23.89 13.46 -20.29
CA THR A 335 -24.45 14.42 -21.26
C THR A 335 -23.43 15.50 -21.60
N CYS A 336 -23.24 15.78 -22.89
CA CYS A 336 -22.41 16.89 -23.36
C CYS A 336 -22.89 18.23 -22.76
N GLY A 337 -21.95 19.11 -22.44
CA GLY A 337 -22.27 20.46 -21.97
C GLY A 337 -22.77 21.38 -23.08
N HIS A 338 -22.73 22.68 -22.82
CA HIS A 338 -23.27 23.71 -23.72
C HIS A 338 -22.34 23.99 -24.91
N CYS A 339 -22.07 22.98 -25.75
CA CYS A 339 -21.37 23.10 -27.01
C CYS A 339 -22.09 24.10 -27.96
N PHE A 340 -21.33 24.79 -28.80
CA PHE A 340 -21.87 25.65 -29.86
C PHE A 340 -22.60 24.85 -30.94
N ASP A 341 -22.10 23.66 -31.26
CA ASP A 341 -22.79 22.62 -32.03
C ASP A 341 -22.72 21.30 -31.26
N ILE A 342 -23.87 20.80 -30.82
CA ILE A 342 -23.98 19.57 -30.04
C ILE A 342 -23.56 18.32 -30.83
N THR A 343 -23.70 18.36 -32.17
CA THR A 343 -23.26 17.30 -33.10
C THR A 343 -21.75 17.29 -33.34
N LYS A 344 -21.03 18.20 -32.67
CA LYS A 344 -19.56 18.31 -32.66
C LYS A 344 -18.99 18.22 -31.24
N CYS A 345 -19.82 17.75 -30.30
CA CYS A 345 -19.33 17.15 -29.06
C CYS A 345 -18.62 15.82 -29.37
N SER A 346 -17.49 15.57 -28.72
CA SER A 346 -16.82 14.28 -28.79
C SER A 346 -17.59 13.23 -28.00
N HIS A 347 -18.20 12.28 -28.70
CA HIS A 347 -18.86 11.09 -28.13
C HIS A 347 -17.97 10.30 -27.14
N ILE A 348 -16.63 10.38 -27.26
CA ILE A 348 -15.71 9.70 -26.35
C ILE A 348 -15.57 10.44 -25.01
N ASN A 349 -15.30 11.75 -25.04
CA ASN A 349 -14.84 12.51 -23.86
C ASN A 349 -15.57 13.83 -23.58
N GLY A 350 -16.65 14.13 -24.30
CA GLY A 350 -17.52 15.29 -24.05
C GLY A 350 -16.98 16.63 -24.54
N THR A 351 -15.80 16.65 -25.17
CA THR A 351 -15.16 17.91 -25.61
C THR A 351 -15.90 18.55 -26.78
N CYS A 352 -16.23 19.83 -26.64
CA CYS A 352 -16.96 20.59 -27.65
C CYS A 352 -15.97 21.13 -28.70
N THR A 353 -15.76 20.41 -29.80
CA THR A 353 -14.72 20.76 -30.80
C THR A 353 -15.00 22.07 -31.55
N THR A 354 -16.25 22.54 -31.55
CA THR A 354 -16.67 23.87 -32.06
C THR A 354 -16.66 24.98 -30.99
N GLY A 355 -16.21 24.68 -29.77
CA GLY A 355 -16.28 25.57 -28.62
C GLY A 355 -17.68 25.66 -28.01
N CYS A 356 -17.89 26.65 -27.15
CA CYS A 356 -19.07 26.78 -26.29
C CYS A 356 -20.09 27.80 -26.81
N ALA A 357 -21.37 27.48 -26.55
CA ALA A 357 -22.48 28.40 -26.66
C ALA A 357 -22.32 29.62 -25.74
N ALA A 358 -23.07 30.68 -26.03
CA ALA A 358 -22.91 31.96 -25.34
C ALA A 358 -23.29 31.84 -23.85
N GLY A 359 -22.40 32.32 -22.97
CA GLY A 359 -22.55 32.17 -21.52
C GLY A 359 -21.72 31.05 -20.90
N TYR A 360 -21.03 30.22 -21.69
CA TYR A 360 -20.28 29.06 -21.21
C TYR A 360 -18.83 29.00 -21.73
N HIS A 361 -17.95 28.32 -20.97
CA HIS A 361 -16.54 28.09 -21.32
C HIS A 361 -15.99 26.76 -20.73
N GLY A 362 -14.72 26.49 -21.05
CA GLY A 362 -14.02 25.23 -20.72
C GLY A 362 -14.25 24.16 -21.78
N GLU A 363 -13.38 23.15 -21.85
CA GLU A 363 -13.36 22.17 -22.96
C GLU A 363 -14.65 21.35 -23.10
N LEU A 364 -15.36 21.14 -21.99
CA LEU A 364 -16.67 20.47 -21.91
C LEU A 364 -17.86 21.44 -21.90
N CYS A 365 -17.62 22.76 -21.94
CA CYS A 365 -18.64 23.82 -21.90
C CYS A 365 -19.65 23.74 -20.73
N ASN A 366 -19.22 23.22 -19.58
CA ASN A 366 -20.02 23.08 -18.35
C ASN A 366 -19.89 24.27 -17.38
N TYR A 367 -18.94 25.19 -17.59
CA TYR A 367 -18.73 26.34 -16.70
C TYR A 367 -19.40 27.59 -17.28
N THR A 368 -20.23 28.27 -16.49
CA THR A 368 -20.75 29.61 -16.86
C THR A 368 -19.63 30.64 -16.87
N CYS A 369 -19.69 31.67 -17.72
CA CYS A 369 -18.62 32.67 -17.84
C CYS A 369 -18.11 33.23 -16.50
N PRO A 370 -16.79 33.51 -16.38
CA PRO A 370 -16.26 34.28 -15.27
C PRO A 370 -16.90 35.67 -15.21
N ASP A 371 -17.02 36.24 -14.02
CA ASP A 371 -17.60 37.57 -13.86
C ASP A 371 -16.75 38.63 -14.59
N GLY A 372 -17.41 39.50 -15.35
CA GLY A 372 -16.73 40.42 -16.27
C GLY A 372 -16.55 39.90 -17.70
N PHE A 373 -17.03 38.70 -18.04
CA PHE A 373 -16.93 38.10 -19.38
C PHE A 373 -18.29 37.56 -19.89
N PHE A 374 -18.50 37.57 -21.21
CA PHE A 374 -19.75 37.15 -21.84
C PHE A 374 -19.62 36.64 -23.29
N GLY A 375 -20.68 36.01 -23.78
CA GLY A 375 -20.84 35.56 -25.18
C GLY A 375 -20.19 34.20 -25.46
N LEU A 376 -20.00 33.87 -26.75
CA LEU A 376 -19.40 32.61 -27.19
C LEU A 376 -18.01 32.41 -26.59
N ASN A 377 -17.76 31.24 -25.99
CA ASN A 377 -16.54 30.92 -25.24
C ASN A 377 -16.13 31.97 -24.20
N CYS A 378 -17.06 32.85 -23.77
CA CYS A 378 -16.82 33.98 -22.87
C CYS A 378 -15.72 34.96 -23.36
N LEU A 379 -15.53 35.09 -24.68
CA LEU A 379 -14.43 35.88 -25.27
C LEU A 379 -14.61 37.41 -25.16
N ASN A 380 -15.85 37.89 -24.94
CA ASN A 380 -16.12 39.32 -24.82
C ASN A 380 -16.03 39.76 -23.35
N LYS A 381 -15.55 40.98 -23.10
CA LYS A 381 -15.49 41.56 -21.75
C LYS A 381 -16.67 42.49 -21.50
N CYS A 382 -17.29 42.38 -20.33
CA CYS A 382 -18.24 43.37 -19.82
C CYS A 382 -17.61 44.77 -19.87
N LYS A 383 -18.44 45.79 -20.14
CA LYS A 383 -17.95 47.17 -20.14
C LYS A 383 -17.60 47.61 -18.73
N SER A 384 -16.47 48.29 -18.56
CA SER A 384 -15.96 48.74 -17.27
C SER A 384 -16.80 49.82 -16.57
N THR A 385 -17.88 50.29 -17.20
CA THR A 385 -18.87 51.21 -16.64
C THR A 385 -20.08 50.50 -16.00
N CYS A 386 -20.10 49.17 -16.00
CA CYS A 386 -21.13 48.33 -15.42
C CYS A 386 -20.69 47.73 -14.07
N ARG A 387 -21.64 47.46 -13.17
CA ARG A 387 -21.39 46.74 -11.90
C ARG A 387 -21.16 45.23 -12.11
N GLY A 388 -21.65 44.72 -13.23
CA GLY A 388 -21.67 43.32 -13.66
C GLY A 388 -22.56 43.23 -14.90
N CYS A 389 -22.35 42.23 -15.76
CA CYS A 389 -23.13 42.08 -16.98
C CYS A 389 -23.51 40.63 -17.27
N ASN A 390 -24.57 40.49 -18.05
CA ASN A 390 -25.18 39.24 -18.43
C ASN A 390 -24.21 38.35 -19.20
N LYS A 391 -23.99 37.14 -18.72
CA LYS A 391 -22.99 36.19 -19.25
C LYS A 391 -23.29 35.76 -20.70
N VAL A 392 -24.53 35.85 -21.17
CA VAL A 392 -24.91 35.54 -22.55
C VAL A 392 -24.79 36.78 -23.45
N SER A 393 -25.44 37.88 -23.09
CA SER A 393 -25.65 39.04 -23.99
C SER A 393 -24.72 40.24 -23.75
N GLY A 394 -24.04 40.33 -22.61
CA GLY A 394 -23.25 41.49 -22.22
C GLY A 394 -24.06 42.67 -21.67
N LEU A 395 -25.39 42.53 -21.58
CA LEU A 395 -26.31 43.51 -21.01
C LEU A 395 -25.98 43.79 -19.54
N CYS A 396 -25.95 45.03 -19.09
CA CYS A 396 -25.54 45.39 -17.73
C CYS A 396 -26.72 45.33 -16.75
N ASP A 397 -27.27 44.12 -16.61
CA ASP A 397 -28.43 43.74 -15.80
C ASP A 397 -28.32 44.07 -14.31
N THR A 398 -27.11 44.03 -13.73
CA THR A 398 -26.84 44.50 -12.35
C THR A 398 -26.72 46.03 -12.20
N GLY A 399 -26.88 46.78 -13.30
CA GLY A 399 -26.87 48.23 -13.35
C GLY A 399 -25.47 48.86 -13.50
N CYS A 400 -25.47 50.19 -13.62
CA CYS A 400 -24.28 50.95 -13.96
C CYS A 400 -23.45 51.39 -12.75
N LEU A 401 -22.21 51.81 -12.99
CA LEU A 401 -21.45 52.61 -12.04
C LEU A 401 -22.00 54.05 -11.99
N PRO A 402 -21.78 54.81 -10.90
CA PRO A 402 -22.21 56.20 -10.80
C PRO A 402 -21.73 57.05 -11.98
N GLY A 403 -22.62 57.89 -12.49
CA GLY A 403 -22.37 58.76 -13.64
C GLY A 403 -22.59 58.14 -15.01
N TRP A 404 -23.17 56.94 -15.09
CA TRP A 404 -23.48 56.24 -16.34
C TRP A 404 -24.94 55.72 -16.35
N LYS A 405 -25.51 55.62 -17.55
CA LYS A 405 -26.89 55.19 -17.83
C LYS A 405 -26.99 54.31 -19.08
N GLU A 406 -28.20 53.78 -19.28
CA GLU A 406 -28.62 52.85 -20.35
C GLU A 406 -28.07 51.42 -20.22
N ASP A 407 -28.67 50.52 -20.99
CA ASP A 407 -28.57 49.06 -20.95
C ASP A 407 -27.16 48.45 -20.95
N TYR A 408 -26.17 49.12 -21.54
CA TYR A 408 -24.76 48.71 -21.55
C TYR A 408 -23.87 49.79 -20.90
N CYS A 409 -24.46 50.64 -20.06
CA CYS A 409 -23.83 51.75 -19.34
C CYS A 409 -22.96 52.63 -20.23
N GLN A 410 -23.46 52.92 -21.44
CA GLN A 410 -22.67 53.51 -22.52
C GLN A 410 -22.76 55.04 -22.62
N HIS A 411 -23.78 55.65 -22.03
CA HIS A 411 -23.90 57.12 -21.94
C HIS A 411 -23.57 57.60 -20.53
N ARG A 412 -22.96 58.78 -20.44
CA ARG A 412 -22.76 59.50 -19.17
C ARG A 412 -24.08 60.14 -18.74
N CYS A 413 -24.18 60.55 -17.47
CA CYS A 413 -25.28 61.43 -17.06
C CYS A 413 -25.19 62.79 -17.76
N ASP A 414 -26.36 63.34 -18.09
CA ASP A 414 -26.59 64.57 -18.84
C ASP A 414 -27.84 65.27 -18.29
N ASN A 415 -28.31 66.33 -18.97
CA ASN A 415 -29.54 67.06 -18.62
C ASN A 415 -29.57 67.58 -17.16
N ASN A 416 -28.41 68.00 -16.66
CA ASN A 416 -28.18 68.44 -15.28
C ASN A 416 -28.51 67.35 -14.25
N MET A 417 -28.07 66.11 -14.51
CA MET A 417 -28.14 64.98 -13.58
C MET A 417 -26.78 64.30 -13.37
N PHE A 418 -26.60 63.61 -12.24
CA PHE A 418 -25.37 62.92 -11.84
C PHE A 418 -25.62 61.70 -10.94
N GLY A 419 -24.55 60.94 -10.67
CA GLY A 419 -24.53 59.87 -9.67
C GLY A 419 -25.14 58.55 -10.15
N GLN A 420 -25.52 57.69 -9.20
CA GLN A 420 -26.03 56.34 -9.51
C GLN A 420 -27.32 56.42 -10.35
N ASN A 421 -27.34 55.77 -11.51
CA ASN A 421 -28.43 55.80 -12.49
C ASN A 421 -28.89 57.23 -12.86
N CYS A 422 -28.01 58.23 -12.73
CA CYS A 422 -28.33 59.65 -12.92
C CYS A 422 -29.50 60.15 -12.03
N SER A 423 -29.64 59.61 -10.82
CA SER A 423 -30.79 59.89 -9.94
C SER A 423 -30.73 61.21 -9.17
N LYS A 424 -29.62 61.95 -9.20
CA LYS A 424 -29.47 63.27 -8.54
C LYS A 424 -29.43 64.38 -9.58
N THR A 425 -30.07 65.52 -9.32
CA THR A 425 -29.95 66.73 -10.16
C THR A 425 -28.74 67.57 -9.75
N CYS A 426 -28.07 68.24 -10.68
CA CYS A 426 -27.03 69.24 -10.38
C CYS A 426 -27.60 70.41 -9.56
N GLY A 427 -26.74 71.10 -8.79
CA GLY A 427 -27.07 72.41 -8.22
C GLY A 427 -26.96 73.55 -9.24
N LYS A 428 -26.87 74.78 -8.75
CA LYS A 428 -26.86 76.01 -9.54
C LYS A 428 -25.47 76.36 -10.11
N CYS A 429 -24.82 75.40 -10.79
CA CYS A 429 -23.53 75.61 -11.45
C CYS A 429 -23.57 76.83 -12.40
N LEU A 430 -22.42 77.51 -12.54
CA LEU A 430 -22.27 78.71 -13.36
C LEU A 430 -22.80 78.52 -14.78
N GLY A 431 -23.71 79.39 -15.22
CA GLY A 431 -24.36 79.32 -16.53
C GLY A 431 -25.34 78.14 -16.72
N LEU A 432 -25.74 77.45 -15.63
CA LEU A 432 -26.58 76.24 -15.64
C LEU A 432 -25.96 75.06 -16.42
N LYS A 433 -24.63 75.03 -16.51
CA LYS A 433 -23.86 73.93 -17.12
C LYS A 433 -24.04 72.61 -16.34
N GLN A 434 -23.89 71.51 -17.07
CA GLN A 434 -23.82 70.16 -16.52
C GLN A 434 -22.66 70.05 -15.50
N CYS A 435 -23.00 69.70 -14.27
CA CYS A 435 -22.05 69.33 -13.22
C CYS A 435 -21.31 68.02 -13.56
N ASP A 436 -20.24 67.69 -12.82
CA ASP A 436 -19.59 66.39 -12.99
C ASP A 436 -20.60 65.24 -12.87
N HIS A 437 -20.62 64.38 -13.89
CA HIS A 437 -21.63 63.35 -14.03
C HIS A 437 -21.54 62.26 -12.95
N ILE A 438 -20.40 62.09 -12.28
CA ILE A 438 -20.19 61.07 -11.25
C ILE A 438 -20.55 61.62 -9.87
N ASN A 439 -19.99 62.77 -9.48
CA ASN A 439 -20.04 63.29 -8.10
C ASN A 439 -20.89 64.56 -7.91
N GLY A 440 -21.25 65.27 -8.98
CA GLY A 440 -22.10 66.46 -8.93
C GLY A 440 -21.38 67.81 -8.80
N THR A 441 -20.05 67.84 -8.84
CA THR A 441 -19.25 69.06 -8.62
C THR A 441 -19.44 70.06 -9.76
N CYS A 442 -19.64 71.34 -9.42
CA CYS A 442 -19.71 72.44 -10.38
C CYS A 442 -18.30 72.98 -10.68
N MET A 443 -17.59 72.37 -11.64
CA MET A 443 -16.18 72.68 -11.95
C MET A 443 -15.90 74.14 -12.34
N ASP A 444 -16.90 74.86 -12.86
CA ASP A 444 -16.81 76.28 -13.22
C ASP A 444 -17.32 77.24 -12.12
N GLY A 445 -17.59 76.73 -10.91
CA GLY A 445 -18.21 77.49 -9.81
C GLY A 445 -19.73 77.63 -9.92
N CYS A 446 -20.29 78.57 -9.15
CA CYS A 446 -21.72 78.75 -8.90
C CYS A 446 -22.30 80.02 -9.56
N ASN A 447 -23.58 79.96 -9.93
CA ASN A 447 -24.35 81.14 -10.28
C ASN A 447 -24.54 82.09 -9.08
N ARG A 448 -24.92 83.34 -9.36
CA ARG A 448 -25.19 84.36 -8.34
C ARG A 448 -26.19 83.88 -7.30
N GLY A 449 -25.89 84.15 -6.02
CA GLY A 449 -26.72 83.75 -4.89
C GLY A 449 -26.42 82.36 -4.32
N PHE A 450 -25.48 81.61 -4.91
CA PHE A 450 -25.15 80.23 -4.49
C PHE A 450 -23.65 79.99 -4.31
N GLN A 451 -23.31 79.08 -3.40
CA GLN A 451 -21.96 78.68 -2.97
C GLN A 451 -21.84 77.17 -2.71
N GLY A 452 -20.63 76.72 -2.37
CA GLY A 452 -20.27 75.32 -2.11
C GLY A 452 -20.01 74.49 -3.38
N GLU A 453 -19.25 73.39 -3.27
CA GLU A 453 -18.76 72.60 -4.43
C GLU A 453 -19.87 72.05 -5.34
N LEU A 454 -21.08 71.88 -4.81
CA LEU A 454 -22.27 71.40 -5.52
C LEU A 454 -23.26 72.53 -5.89
N CYS A 455 -23.00 73.78 -5.48
CA CYS A 455 -23.86 74.96 -5.70
C CYS A 455 -25.34 74.77 -5.29
N TYR A 456 -25.59 74.16 -4.13
CA TYR A 456 -26.94 74.09 -3.52
C TYR A 456 -27.16 75.10 -2.40
N GLU A 457 -26.09 75.56 -1.75
CA GLU A 457 -26.15 76.44 -0.59
C GLU A 457 -26.35 77.87 -1.08
N GLU A 458 -27.30 78.60 -0.49
CA GLU A 458 -27.48 80.04 -0.76
C GLU A 458 -26.39 80.86 -0.04
N CYS A 459 -26.17 82.11 -0.47
CA CYS A 459 -25.18 82.97 0.19
C CYS A 459 -25.45 83.20 1.67
N ASN A 460 -24.39 83.17 2.48
CA ASN A 460 -24.42 83.58 3.87
C ASN A 460 -24.82 85.07 4.00
N GLU A 461 -25.39 85.45 5.14
CA GLU A 461 -25.78 86.84 5.41
C GLU A 461 -24.61 87.81 5.17
N ASN A 462 -24.89 88.91 4.45
CA ASN A 462 -23.93 89.94 4.02
C ASN A 462 -22.99 89.57 2.85
N TYR A 463 -23.21 88.42 2.18
CA TYR A 463 -22.51 88.05 0.95
C TYR A 463 -23.48 87.90 -0.23
N PHE A 464 -23.01 88.24 -1.44
CA PHE A 464 -23.78 88.16 -2.68
C PHE A 464 -22.89 87.84 -3.88
N GLY A 465 -23.49 87.78 -5.08
CA GLY A 465 -22.75 87.62 -6.33
C GLY A 465 -22.41 86.16 -6.65
N PHE A 466 -21.53 85.97 -7.64
CA PHE A 466 -21.07 84.62 -8.03
C PHE A 466 -20.22 84.00 -6.92
N ASN A 467 -20.38 82.71 -6.64
CA ASN A 467 -19.76 81.99 -5.52
C ASN A 467 -19.99 82.62 -4.12
N CYS A 468 -20.84 83.65 -4.01
CA CYS A 468 -20.96 84.50 -2.82
C CYS A 468 -19.65 85.25 -2.44
N GLU A 469 -18.82 85.60 -3.41
CA GLU A 469 -17.53 86.29 -3.19
C GLU A 469 -17.66 87.81 -2.96
N GLU A 470 -18.79 88.44 -3.29
CA GLU A 470 -19.00 89.89 -3.16
C GLU A 470 -19.59 90.22 -1.76
N MET A 471 -18.99 91.17 -1.03
CA MET A 471 -19.48 91.60 0.30
C MET A 471 -20.45 92.78 0.21
N CYS A 472 -21.55 92.72 0.97
CA CYS A 472 -22.51 93.82 1.09
C CYS A 472 -21.96 95.00 1.90
N ASN A 473 -22.48 96.20 1.63
CA ASN A 473 -22.01 97.42 2.29
C ASN A 473 -22.37 97.42 3.79
N GLY A 474 -21.38 97.70 4.65
CA GLY A 474 -21.50 97.62 6.12
C GLY A 474 -22.44 98.64 6.76
N THR A 475 -22.92 99.65 6.01
CA THR A 475 -23.95 100.62 6.42
C THR A 475 -25.38 100.13 6.14
N CYS A 476 -25.55 98.94 5.54
CA CYS A 476 -26.85 98.32 5.32
C CYS A 476 -27.32 97.54 6.56
N LYS A 477 -28.64 97.29 6.65
CA LYS A 477 -29.24 96.38 7.66
C LYS A 477 -29.30 94.91 7.21
N GLY A 478 -29.02 94.66 5.93
CA GLY A 478 -29.14 93.36 5.26
C GLY A 478 -29.41 93.54 3.76
N CYS A 479 -28.97 92.59 2.94
CA CYS A 479 -28.86 92.73 1.49
C CYS A 479 -29.37 91.50 0.71
N ASN A 480 -29.67 91.70 -0.57
CA ASN A 480 -30.09 90.66 -1.50
C ASN A 480 -28.88 89.83 -2.00
N SER A 481 -28.89 88.51 -1.77
CA SER A 481 -27.81 87.57 -2.11
C SER A 481 -27.48 87.44 -3.61
N VAL A 482 -28.35 87.92 -4.51
CA VAL A 482 -28.14 87.88 -5.97
C VAL A 482 -27.63 89.22 -6.52
N THR A 483 -27.91 90.34 -5.83
CA THR A 483 -27.74 91.70 -6.38
C THR A 483 -27.03 92.71 -5.47
N GLY A 484 -26.83 92.40 -4.19
CA GLY A 484 -26.20 93.30 -3.21
C GLY A 484 -27.07 94.48 -2.75
N VAL A 485 -28.28 94.64 -3.29
CA VAL A 485 -29.21 95.73 -2.94
C VAL A 485 -29.66 95.63 -1.48
N CYS A 486 -29.65 96.74 -0.77
CA CYS A 486 -29.93 96.79 0.67
C CYS A 486 -31.41 96.96 0.97
N GLU A 487 -32.20 95.95 0.61
CA GLU A 487 -33.67 95.93 0.66
C GLU A 487 -34.27 96.15 2.06
N THR A 488 -33.50 95.87 3.12
CA THR A 488 -33.90 96.08 4.53
C THR A 488 -33.59 97.48 5.07
N GLY A 489 -33.06 98.38 4.23
CA GLY A 489 -32.77 99.77 4.57
C GLY A 489 -31.39 100.01 5.19
N CYS A 490 -31.16 101.27 5.55
CA CYS A 490 -29.86 101.79 5.96
C CYS A 490 -29.72 102.00 7.46
N GLN A 491 -28.49 102.00 7.95
CA GLN A 491 -28.15 102.45 9.30
C GLN A 491 -28.23 103.98 9.40
N ALA A 492 -28.44 104.48 10.62
CA ALA A 492 -28.66 105.92 10.86
C ALA A 492 -27.48 106.79 10.38
N GLY A 493 -27.79 107.93 9.77
CA GLY A 493 -26.82 108.82 9.12
C GLY A 493 -26.54 108.51 7.64
N TRP A 494 -27.13 107.45 7.08
CA TRP A 494 -26.89 106.95 5.71
C TRP A 494 -28.19 106.73 4.91
N ARG A 495 -28.11 106.82 3.58
CA ARG A 495 -29.24 106.63 2.65
C ARG A 495 -28.81 106.06 1.27
N GLY A 496 -29.80 105.81 0.40
CA GLY A 496 -29.63 105.28 -0.95
C GLY A 496 -29.75 103.75 -1.02
N SER A 497 -29.95 103.17 -2.22
CA SER A 497 -30.27 101.73 -2.38
C SER A 497 -29.15 100.75 -1.97
N TYR A 498 -27.94 101.27 -1.75
CA TYR A 498 -26.78 100.56 -1.20
C TYR A 498 -26.16 101.32 -0.01
N CYS A 499 -26.93 102.22 0.64
CA CYS A 499 -26.59 102.92 1.89
C CYS A 499 -25.25 103.68 1.91
N HIS A 500 -24.81 104.24 0.79
CA HIS A 500 -23.49 104.87 0.64
C HIS A 500 -23.52 106.41 0.63
N GLU A 501 -24.69 107.03 0.69
CA GLU A 501 -24.81 108.50 0.81
C GLU A 501 -25.00 108.91 2.28
N GLU A 502 -24.31 109.97 2.72
CA GLU A 502 -24.52 110.58 4.05
C GLU A 502 -25.77 111.48 4.07
N CYS A 503 -26.31 111.75 5.27
CA CYS A 503 -27.39 112.71 5.46
C CYS A 503 -26.97 114.16 5.15
N SER A 504 -27.92 114.95 4.62
CA SER A 504 -27.68 116.34 4.22
C SER A 504 -27.49 117.28 5.43
N THR A 505 -26.76 118.38 5.23
CA THR A 505 -26.15 119.23 6.29
C THR A 505 -27.09 119.89 7.31
N MET A 506 -28.40 119.76 7.17
CA MET A 506 -29.40 120.24 8.13
C MET A 506 -30.14 119.11 8.87
N PHE A 507 -29.77 117.85 8.60
CA PHE A 507 -30.50 116.65 8.99
C PHE A 507 -29.60 115.53 9.51
N TYR A 508 -30.13 114.73 10.43
CA TYR A 508 -29.43 113.62 11.07
C TYR A 508 -30.34 112.44 11.45
N GLY A 509 -29.72 111.34 11.85
CA GLY A 509 -30.40 110.17 12.42
C GLY A 509 -30.92 109.17 11.38
N GLU A 510 -31.88 108.35 11.77
CA GLU A 510 -32.45 107.30 10.90
C GLU A 510 -33.23 107.91 9.72
N ASP A 511 -32.91 107.42 8.52
CA ASP A 511 -33.37 107.92 7.21
C ASP A 511 -33.27 109.46 7.05
N CYS A 512 -32.35 110.11 7.78
CA CYS A 512 -32.10 111.55 7.75
C CYS A 512 -33.30 112.44 8.17
N ASN A 513 -34.17 111.98 9.09
CA ASN A 513 -35.41 112.69 9.40
C ASN A 513 -35.35 113.74 10.52
N SER A 514 -34.30 113.77 11.36
CA SER A 514 -34.20 114.74 12.48
C SER A 514 -33.47 116.00 12.03
N LYS A 515 -33.88 117.21 12.46
CA LYS A 515 -33.31 118.48 12.00
C LYS A 515 -32.35 119.11 13.02
N CYS A 516 -31.24 119.70 12.55
CA CYS A 516 -30.29 120.46 13.37
C CYS A 516 -30.94 121.66 14.11
N GLY A 517 -30.44 121.94 15.32
CA GLY A 517 -30.84 123.09 16.15
C GLY A 517 -30.07 124.39 15.85
N HIS A 518 -30.11 125.35 16.78
CA HIS A 518 -29.55 126.72 16.60
C HIS A 518 -28.03 126.79 16.89
N CYS A 519 -27.27 125.91 16.24
CA CYS A 519 -25.80 125.88 16.30
C CYS A 519 -25.18 127.25 15.97
N PHE A 520 -24.06 127.56 16.63
CA PHE A 520 -23.31 128.79 16.38
C PHE A 520 -22.93 128.95 14.90
N ASP A 521 -23.02 130.18 14.40
CA ASP A 521 -22.76 130.60 13.00
C ASP A 521 -23.45 129.76 11.90
N LYS A 522 -24.55 129.05 12.24
CA LYS A 522 -25.31 128.15 11.36
C LYS A 522 -24.51 126.94 10.83
N GLU A 523 -23.51 126.47 11.55
CA GLU A 523 -22.76 125.27 11.12
C GLU A 523 -23.58 123.97 11.17
N THR A 524 -23.21 123.05 10.27
CA THR A 524 -23.73 121.68 10.16
C THR A 524 -23.66 120.94 11.50
N CYS A 525 -24.78 120.37 11.95
CA CYS A 525 -24.77 119.45 13.08
C CYS A 525 -24.38 118.02 12.64
N HIS A 526 -23.91 117.19 13.58
CA HIS A 526 -23.41 115.85 13.26
C HIS A 526 -24.49 114.92 12.66
N HIS A 527 -24.26 114.42 11.44
CA HIS A 527 -25.23 113.68 10.61
C HIS A 527 -25.80 112.38 11.22
N ILE A 528 -25.22 111.85 12.31
CA ILE A 528 -25.74 110.69 13.04
C ILE A 528 -26.56 111.10 14.28
N ASN A 529 -26.18 112.15 15.01
CA ASN A 529 -26.71 112.43 16.36
C ASN A 529 -27.05 113.91 16.70
N GLY A 530 -26.93 114.83 15.74
CA GLY A 530 -27.50 116.18 15.86
C GLY A 530 -26.70 117.22 16.67
N THR A 531 -25.52 116.87 17.17
CA THR A 531 -24.75 117.73 18.08
C THR A 531 -24.11 118.95 17.37
N CYS A 532 -24.11 120.11 18.06
CA CYS A 532 -23.52 121.37 17.59
C CYS A 532 -22.10 121.56 18.14
N PHE A 533 -21.06 121.25 17.36
CA PHE A 533 -19.68 121.16 17.86
C PHE A 533 -19.04 122.46 18.40
N LYS A 534 -19.53 123.64 18.00
CA LYS A 534 -19.04 124.96 18.46
C LYS A 534 -19.98 125.65 19.47
N GLY A 535 -20.93 124.90 20.03
CA GLY A 535 -21.94 125.44 20.93
C GLY A 535 -23.00 126.27 20.19
N CYS A 536 -23.65 127.17 20.92
CA CYS A 536 -24.93 127.75 20.53
C CYS A 536 -24.86 129.22 20.16
N SER A 537 -25.79 129.66 19.31
CA SER A 537 -26.03 131.08 19.03
C SER A 537 -26.61 131.82 20.24
N ALA A 538 -26.43 133.15 20.29
CA ALA A 538 -26.78 133.96 21.46
C ALA A 538 -28.29 133.92 21.77
N GLY A 539 -28.63 133.83 23.06
CA GLY A 539 -29.98 133.54 23.53
C GLY A 539 -30.27 132.04 23.74
N TYR A 540 -29.41 131.13 23.28
CA TYR A 540 -29.64 129.68 23.35
C TYR A 540 -28.51 128.89 24.06
N GLN A 541 -28.89 127.75 24.66
CA GLN A 541 -28.03 126.82 25.39
C GLN A 541 -28.41 125.33 25.18
N GLY A 542 -27.57 124.43 25.71
CA GLY A 542 -27.70 122.97 25.61
C GLY A 542 -27.01 122.35 24.39
N TYR A 543 -26.68 121.05 24.43
CA TYR A 543 -25.81 120.39 23.43
C TYR A 543 -26.42 120.23 22.01
N LEU A 544 -27.72 120.47 21.86
CA LEU A 544 -28.43 120.59 20.57
C LEU A 544 -28.82 122.04 20.24
N CYS A 545 -28.54 123.01 21.11
CA CYS A 545 -28.84 124.43 20.95
C CYS A 545 -30.32 124.73 20.62
N ASN A 546 -31.23 124.22 21.46
CA ASN A 546 -32.69 124.36 21.28
C ASN A 546 -33.41 124.98 22.50
N ASN A 547 -32.67 125.28 23.58
CA ASN A 547 -33.25 125.82 24.83
C ASN A 547 -32.83 127.29 24.98
N GLU A 548 -33.70 128.15 25.51
CA GLU A 548 -33.40 129.58 25.74
C GLU A 548 -32.59 129.80 27.05
N CYS A 549 -32.03 131.01 27.22
CA CYS A 549 -31.26 131.39 28.40
C CYS A 549 -32.11 131.55 29.68
N ASP A 550 -31.54 131.18 30.83
CA ASP A 550 -32.19 131.31 32.14
C ASP A 550 -32.29 132.77 32.63
N ASP A 551 -33.33 133.06 33.40
CA ASP A 551 -33.65 134.37 33.98
C ASP A 551 -32.44 135.12 34.58
N GLY A 552 -32.27 136.38 34.17
CA GLY A 552 -31.20 137.26 34.64
C GLY A 552 -29.85 137.09 33.92
N LYS A 553 -29.76 136.16 32.97
CA LYS A 553 -28.61 136.01 32.07
C LYS A 553 -28.94 136.31 30.61
N TYR A 554 -27.92 136.56 29.80
CA TYR A 554 -28.06 136.79 28.36
C TYR A 554 -26.79 136.45 27.57
N GLY A 555 -26.86 136.65 26.26
CA GLY A 555 -25.70 136.69 25.37
C GLY A 555 -25.34 135.33 24.78
N LEU A 556 -24.09 135.19 24.34
CA LEU A 556 -23.59 133.95 23.76
C LEU A 556 -23.46 132.88 24.85
N GLN A 557 -24.05 131.71 24.64
CA GLN A 557 -24.12 130.61 25.61
C GLN A 557 -24.68 131.01 27.00
N CYS A 558 -25.42 132.12 27.08
CA CYS A 558 -26.08 132.60 28.30
C CYS A 558 -25.11 132.93 29.46
N GLU A 559 -23.87 133.36 29.17
CA GLU A 559 -22.85 133.59 30.20
C GLU A 559 -22.82 135.01 30.79
N GLU A 560 -23.41 136.02 30.13
CA GLU A 560 -23.44 137.40 30.64
C GLU A 560 -24.60 137.62 31.62
N TYR A 561 -24.38 138.43 32.66
CA TYR A 561 -25.37 138.72 33.70
C TYR A 561 -25.91 140.14 33.57
N CYS A 562 -27.21 140.30 33.78
CA CYS A 562 -27.88 141.59 33.66
C CYS A 562 -27.55 142.55 34.81
N GLY A 563 -27.57 143.86 34.52
CA GLY A 563 -27.28 144.89 35.51
C GLY A 563 -28.43 145.23 36.43
N ASN A 564 -28.25 146.33 37.16
CA ASN A 564 -29.21 146.84 38.14
C ASN A 564 -30.40 147.53 37.44
N CYS A 565 -31.24 146.74 36.76
CA CYS A 565 -32.57 147.16 36.33
C CYS A 565 -33.43 147.54 37.55
N SER A 566 -34.45 148.37 37.36
CA SER A 566 -35.39 148.75 38.44
C SER A 566 -36.21 147.55 38.97
N ASP A 567 -36.54 147.59 40.27
CA ASP A 567 -37.06 146.48 41.12
C ASP A 567 -38.31 145.70 40.65
N THR A 568 -38.86 145.97 39.46
CA THR A 568 -39.98 145.20 38.87
C THR A 568 -39.76 144.79 37.41
N ALA A 569 -38.52 144.75 36.89
CA ALA A 569 -38.25 144.25 35.54
C ALA A 569 -36.95 143.45 35.39
N GLN A 570 -37.05 142.37 34.61
CA GLN A 570 -35.91 141.62 34.09
C GLN A 570 -35.40 142.24 32.78
N CYS A 571 -34.24 141.75 32.34
CA CYS A 571 -33.55 142.11 31.11
C CYS A 571 -33.95 141.24 29.92
N SER A 572 -33.52 141.64 28.72
CA SER A 572 -33.57 140.80 27.51
C SER A 572 -32.54 139.65 27.55
N HIS A 573 -33.01 138.40 27.47
CA HIS A 573 -32.19 137.19 27.48
C HIS A 573 -31.24 137.03 26.27
N VAL A 574 -31.34 137.88 25.24
CA VAL A 574 -30.43 137.88 24.09
C VAL A 574 -29.32 138.93 24.22
N ASN A 575 -29.63 140.10 24.80
CA ASN A 575 -28.75 141.29 24.77
C ASN A 575 -28.79 142.19 26.02
N GLY A 576 -29.25 141.68 27.17
CA GLY A 576 -29.05 142.27 28.50
C GLY A 576 -29.79 143.57 28.83
N THR A 577 -30.53 144.13 27.87
CA THR A 577 -31.10 145.48 28.01
C THR A 577 -32.18 145.55 29.09
N CYS A 578 -32.06 146.49 30.03
CA CYS A 578 -33.02 146.75 31.10
C CYS A 578 -34.21 147.59 30.58
N LEU A 579 -35.33 146.94 30.26
CA LEU A 579 -36.43 147.55 29.50
C LEU A 579 -37.19 148.67 30.23
N THR A 580 -37.08 148.79 31.56
CA THR A 580 -37.73 149.84 32.37
C THR A 580 -36.76 150.84 33.01
N GLY A 581 -35.47 150.78 32.66
CA GLY A 581 -34.43 151.65 33.22
C GLY A 581 -33.75 151.11 34.50
N CYS A 582 -32.76 151.88 34.99
CA CYS A 582 -31.84 151.46 36.04
C CYS A 582 -32.28 151.88 37.46
N ASN A 583 -31.84 151.11 38.45
CA ASN A 583 -31.80 151.53 39.85
C ASN A 583 -30.78 152.65 40.09
N ALA A 584 -31.06 153.52 41.06
CA ALA A 584 -30.32 154.76 41.27
C ALA A 584 -28.83 154.53 41.58
N GLY A 585 -27.95 155.25 40.88
CA GLY A 585 -26.49 155.10 40.97
C GLY A 585 -25.85 154.34 39.79
N TYR A 586 -26.65 153.72 38.91
CA TYR A 586 -26.20 153.05 37.70
C TYR A 586 -26.75 153.74 36.45
N GLU A 587 -25.94 153.80 35.39
CA GLU A 587 -26.30 154.38 34.09
C GLU A 587 -25.97 153.45 32.92
N GLY A 588 -26.45 153.80 31.73
CA GLY A 588 -26.36 152.99 30.52
C GLY A 588 -27.50 151.97 30.38
N HIS A 589 -27.78 151.53 29.15
CA HIS A 589 -28.91 150.67 28.80
C HIS A 589 -28.83 149.23 29.35
N LEU A 590 -27.68 148.83 29.89
CA LEU A 590 -27.43 147.56 30.59
C LEU A 590 -27.29 147.72 32.11
N CYS A 591 -27.26 148.95 32.65
CA CYS A 591 -27.20 149.26 34.09
C CYS A 591 -26.06 148.59 34.89
N ASN A 592 -24.88 148.34 34.30
CA ASN A 592 -23.85 147.42 34.84
C ASN A 592 -22.37 147.92 34.82
N VAL A 593 -22.09 149.21 34.65
CA VAL A 593 -20.72 149.72 34.41
C VAL A 593 -19.86 149.88 35.68
N ILE A 594 -18.87 148.97 35.94
CA ILE A 594 -17.80 149.15 36.97
C ILE A 594 -16.36 148.51 36.74
N ALA A 595 -16.02 147.88 35.58
CA ALA A 595 -14.63 147.64 34.99
C ALA A 595 -13.66 146.34 35.16
N SER A 596 -13.94 145.13 34.54
CA SER A 596 -13.04 143.98 33.96
C SER A 596 -12.43 142.75 34.80
N LYS A 597 -11.82 141.56 34.38
CA LYS A 597 -11.40 140.76 33.12
C LYS A 597 -11.18 139.14 33.23
N GLN A 598 -10.27 138.40 32.49
CA GLN A 598 -10.22 136.87 32.16
C GLN A 598 -8.73 136.20 31.98
N THR A 599 -8.25 134.93 31.63
CA THR A 599 -8.58 133.56 30.95
C THR A 599 -7.47 132.37 31.10
N THR A 600 -7.66 131.02 30.80
CA THR A 600 -6.62 129.84 30.82
C THR A 600 -6.86 128.48 29.98
N SER A 601 -6.06 127.33 30.06
CA SER A 601 -6.00 126.11 29.10
C SER A 601 -5.60 124.57 29.57
N PRO A 602 -4.95 123.53 28.86
CA PRO A 602 -5.31 122.01 28.78
C PRO A 602 -4.22 120.78 28.82
N ASP A 603 -4.56 119.44 28.57
CA ASP A 603 -3.82 118.21 27.90
C ASP A 603 -4.13 116.65 28.30
N SER A 604 -3.42 115.55 27.80
CA SER A 604 -3.85 114.06 27.64
C SER A 604 -2.81 112.82 27.42
N ALA A 605 -3.13 111.45 27.51
CA ALA A 605 -2.28 110.20 27.13
C ALA A 605 -2.80 108.63 27.23
N GLU A 606 -2.15 107.62 26.53
CA GLU A 606 -2.03 106.04 26.49
C GLU A 606 -3.17 104.89 26.42
N LEU A 607 -3.07 103.62 27.01
CA LEU A 607 -3.51 102.25 26.43
C LEU A 607 -4.28 101.12 27.34
N PRO A 608 -4.59 99.79 26.95
CA PRO A 608 -5.73 98.86 27.42
C PRO A 608 -5.49 97.32 27.83
N ILE A 609 -6.53 96.41 28.04
CA ILE A 609 -6.44 94.95 28.57
C ILE A 609 -7.59 93.86 28.31
N VAL A 610 -7.79 92.76 29.13
CA VAL A 610 -8.48 91.39 28.95
C VAL A 610 -9.62 90.99 29.98
N GLY A 611 -10.43 89.89 29.82
CA GLY A 611 -11.38 89.32 30.85
C GLY A 611 -11.96 87.85 30.65
N ALA A 612 -12.65 87.20 31.64
CA ALA A 612 -13.23 85.79 31.59
C ALA A 612 -14.24 85.38 32.75
N VAL A 613 -15.01 84.24 32.68
CA VAL A 613 -15.95 83.68 33.75
C VAL A 613 -16.24 82.13 33.72
N VAL A 614 -16.66 81.49 34.86
CA VAL A 614 -16.60 80.01 35.15
C VAL A 614 -17.69 79.46 36.13
N GLY A 615 -17.85 78.11 36.22
CA GLY A 615 -18.38 77.30 37.35
C GLY A 615 -17.78 75.86 37.37
N VAL A 616 -18.03 74.89 38.29
CA VAL A 616 -18.87 74.81 39.52
C VAL A 616 -18.19 73.94 40.64
N LEU A 617 -18.58 72.66 40.88
CA LEU A 617 -18.13 71.74 41.98
C LEU A 617 -18.07 70.27 41.48
N LEU A 618 -17.27 69.27 41.92
CA LEU A 618 -16.38 68.92 43.05
C LEU A 618 -16.88 67.90 44.11
N ALA A 619 -16.05 66.86 44.31
CA ALA A 619 -15.88 65.95 45.47
C ALA A 619 -16.69 64.63 45.56
N ALA A 620 -15.99 63.59 46.08
CA ALA A 620 -16.37 62.18 46.28
C ALA A 620 -16.72 61.38 45.00
N VAL A 621 -16.16 60.19 44.71
CA VAL A 621 -15.34 59.28 45.53
C VAL A 621 -14.02 58.93 44.83
N VAL A 622 -12.90 59.28 45.47
CA VAL A 622 -11.62 58.56 45.37
C VAL A 622 -11.57 57.58 46.55
N ILE A 623 -10.75 56.51 46.49
CA ILE A 623 -10.73 55.37 47.45
C ILE A 623 -11.95 54.46 47.16
N LEU A 624 -11.86 53.32 46.47
CA LEU A 624 -10.88 52.21 46.44
C LEU A 624 -10.73 51.70 44.97
N VAL A 625 -9.63 51.14 44.46
CA VAL A 625 -8.32 50.73 45.01
C VAL A 625 -7.34 50.69 43.81
N VAL A 626 -6.20 51.39 43.79
CA VAL A 626 -4.94 51.12 44.51
C VAL A 626 -4.19 49.84 44.08
N VAL A 627 -4.82 48.84 43.45
CA VAL A 627 -4.17 47.54 43.17
C VAL A 627 -3.19 47.57 41.99
N PHE A 628 -3.43 48.36 40.93
CA PHE A 628 -2.52 48.41 39.77
C PHE A 628 -1.65 49.67 39.67
N LEU A 629 -1.25 50.21 40.84
CA LEU A 629 -0.05 51.07 40.94
C LEU A 629 1.26 50.24 40.85
N ILE A 630 1.37 49.35 39.87
CA ILE A 630 2.65 48.71 39.51
C ILE A 630 3.19 49.33 38.24
N ARG A 631 3.94 50.43 38.48
CA ARG A 631 5.15 50.89 37.77
C ARG A 631 5.39 50.23 36.39
N ARG A 632 5.12 50.92 35.28
CA ARG A 632 5.96 52.01 34.72
C ARG A 632 7.42 51.59 34.43
N ARG A 633 7.65 51.25 33.16
CA ARG A 633 8.89 51.44 32.34
C ARG A 633 10.12 50.52 32.53
N ARG A 634 10.61 50.10 31.34
CA ARG A 634 12.00 50.13 30.80
C ARG A 634 12.86 48.84 30.83
N THR A 635 13.42 48.56 29.63
CA THR A 635 14.76 47.97 29.31
C THR A 635 15.01 46.49 29.70
N ASN A 636 15.71 45.66 28.90
CA ASN A 636 16.45 45.88 27.65
C ASN A 636 16.52 44.63 26.71
N THR A 637 17.07 44.84 25.50
CA THR A 637 17.48 43.92 24.40
C THR A 637 18.62 42.92 24.75
N PRO A 638 19.14 42.02 23.86
CA PRO A 638 19.10 41.89 22.37
C PRO A 638 18.62 40.52 21.83
N GLY A 639 18.63 40.17 20.52
CA GLY A 639 19.03 40.80 19.24
C GLY A 639 18.29 40.12 18.05
N ASP A 640 18.59 40.28 16.75
CA ASP A 640 19.78 40.82 16.06
C ASP A 640 19.47 41.15 14.54
N LYS A 641 20.23 42.07 13.91
CA LYS A 641 20.41 42.37 12.44
C LYS A 641 19.19 42.62 11.49
N TYR A 642 19.02 43.86 10.94
CA TYR A 642 19.50 44.41 9.63
C TYR A 642 18.45 44.31 8.48
N ILE A 643 18.26 45.24 7.52
CA ILE A 643 18.88 46.56 7.24
C ILE A 643 17.88 47.55 6.54
N THR A 644 18.24 48.84 6.47
CA THR A 644 17.62 50.06 5.89
C THR A 644 17.60 50.14 4.33
N SER A 645 16.93 51.07 3.59
CA SER A 645 15.93 52.15 3.82
C SER A 645 15.52 52.86 2.49
N ASN A 646 14.35 53.52 2.44
CA ASN A 646 13.99 54.83 1.79
C ASN A 646 14.39 55.13 0.30
N GLU A 647 13.47 55.47 -0.63
CA GLU A 647 12.96 56.83 -0.99
C GLU A 647 13.98 57.75 -1.74
N THR A 648 13.67 58.67 -2.68
CA THR A 648 12.40 59.34 -3.09
C THR A 648 12.49 60.09 -4.47
N LEU A 649 11.32 60.44 -5.06
CA LEU A 649 10.99 61.69 -5.82
C LEU A 649 11.47 62.00 -7.27
N VAL A 650 10.84 63.08 -7.81
CA VAL A 650 10.90 63.73 -9.16
C VAL A 650 10.02 63.04 -10.23
N LYS A 651 8.90 63.59 -10.78
CA LYS A 651 8.21 64.91 -10.81
C LYS A 651 8.64 65.90 -11.93
N THR A 652 7.79 66.02 -12.98
CA THR A 652 7.64 67.16 -13.96
C THR A 652 8.87 67.54 -14.81
N ASP A 653 8.86 68.09 -16.04
CA ASP A 653 7.89 68.44 -17.11
C ASP A 653 8.75 68.89 -18.34
N ASP A 654 8.34 69.11 -19.61
CA ASP A 654 7.15 68.88 -20.47
C ASP A 654 7.57 69.27 -21.93
N GLN A 655 6.64 69.40 -22.89
CA GLN A 655 6.65 70.31 -24.07
C GLN A 655 7.04 69.83 -25.50
N TYR A 656 6.01 69.88 -26.35
CA TYR A 656 5.94 70.32 -27.77
C TYR A 656 6.65 69.56 -28.93
N SER A 657 5.80 68.79 -29.65
CA SER A 657 5.50 68.96 -31.10
C SER A 657 6.36 68.20 -32.16
N ASN A 658 5.95 67.97 -33.42
CA ASN A 658 4.74 68.43 -34.15
C ASN A 658 4.36 67.54 -35.38
N VAL A 659 3.19 67.79 -35.98
CA VAL A 659 2.73 67.46 -37.36
C VAL A 659 2.46 65.99 -37.78
N SER A 660 1.16 65.72 -37.87
CA SER A 660 0.40 64.68 -38.61
C SER A 660 0.69 64.44 -40.11
N LYS A 661 0.25 63.29 -40.68
CA LYS A 661 -0.88 63.21 -41.69
C LYS A 661 -1.25 61.81 -42.28
N ILE A 662 -2.56 61.52 -42.30
CA ILE A 662 -3.40 60.92 -43.39
C ILE A 662 -3.22 59.43 -43.84
N THR A 663 -4.10 58.56 -43.31
CA THR A 663 -5.20 57.82 -43.99
C THR A 663 -5.01 57.00 -45.31
N LYS A 664 -5.22 55.67 -45.23
CA LYS A 664 -5.97 54.67 -46.11
C LYS A 664 -5.95 54.84 -47.67
N PRO A 665 -5.89 53.76 -48.51
CA PRO A 665 -7.00 52.77 -48.58
C PRO A 665 -6.83 51.34 -49.22
N SER A 666 -7.81 50.46 -48.94
CA SER A 666 -8.54 49.53 -49.86
C SER A 666 -7.91 48.39 -50.73
N LYS A 667 -8.54 47.20 -50.58
CA LYS A 667 -9.09 46.26 -51.62
C LYS A 667 -8.22 45.16 -52.30
N LYS A 668 -8.61 43.91 -51.94
CA LYS A 668 -9.05 42.77 -52.80
C LYS A 668 -8.09 41.99 -53.73
N LYS A 669 -8.15 40.66 -53.52
CA LYS A 669 -8.27 39.52 -54.48
C LYS A 669 -7.03 38.86 -55.11
N ALA A 670 -6.91 37.56 -54.78
CA ALA A 670 -6.91 36.39 -55.66
C ALA A 670 -5.60 35.80 -56.25
N ASP A 671 -5.36 34.55 -55.80
CA ASP A 671 -4.99 33.34 -56.55
C ASP A 671 -3.53 32.91 -56.86
N ASN A 672 -3.41 31.58 -56.81
CA ASN A 672 -2.43 30.62 -57.34
C ASN A 672 -0.94 30.63 -56.92
N GLN A 673 -0.65 29.65 -56.06
CA GLN A 673 0.23 28.49 -56.31
C GLN A 673 1.70 28.66 -56.80
N ASN A 674 2.56 28.12 -55.94
CA ASN A 674 3.68 27.20 -56.23
C ASN A 674 5.10 27.69 -56.60
N SER A 675 6.04 27.14 -55.81
CA SER A 675 7.35 26.62 -56.19
C SER A 675 8.52 27.58 -56.50
N LYS A 676 9.34 27.77 -55.46
CA LYS A 676 10.82 27.67 -55.48
C LYS A 676 11.58 28.21 -56.71
N ILE A 677 12.16 29.40 -56.55
CA ILE A 677 13.54 29.68 -56.97
C ILE A 677 14.26 30.39 -55.80
N LEU A 678 15.50 29.97 -55.52
CA LEU A 678 16.46 30.58 -54.58
C LEU A 678 17.43 31.44 -55.42
N SER A 679 18.06 32.53 -54.97
CA SER A 679 18.35 33.00 -53.61
C SER A 679 18.54 34.53 -53.55
N PRO A 680 18.35 35.18 -52.38
CA PRO A 680 19.05 36.40 -51.96
C PRO A 680 20.24 36.06 -51.03
N PRO A 681 20.95 37.05 -50.45
CA PRO A 681 21.56 38.26 -51.02
C PRO A 681 23.10 38.21 -50.91
N SER A 682 23.83 39.23 -51.40
CA SER A 682 25.30 39.29 -51.29
C SER A 682 25.80 39.82 -49.94
N ASP A 683 26.50 38.94 -49.22
CA ASP A 683 27.84 39.13 -48.65
C ASP A 683 28.06 40.19 -47.55
N THR A 684 28.04 39.73 -46.29
CA THR A 684 29.26 39.53 -45.47
C THR A 684 28.85 38.75 -44.21
N GLU A 685 29.15 37.45 -44.13
CA GLU A 685 30.42 36.87 -43.62
C GLU A 685 30.62 37.12 -42.11
N GLU A 686 30.73 36.11 -41.24
CA GLU A 686 30.65 34.64 -41.42
C GLU A 686 29.90 33.98 -40.23
N ASN A 687 29.52 32.72 -40.41
CA ASN A 687 28.68 31.97 -39.46
C ASN A 687 28.99 30.48 -39.62
N GLU A 688 29.27 29.76 -38.52
CA GLU A 688 29.23 28.29 -38.54
C GLU A 688 28.34 27.79 -37.41
N LYS A 689 27.51 26.80 -37.74
CA LYS A 689 26.24 26.53 -37.07
C LYS A 689 25.88 25.07 -37.24
N THR A 690 25.22 24.49 -36.25
CA THR A 690 24.38 23.30 -36.46
C THR A 690 23.11 23.46 -35.62
N GLN A 691 22.00 22.90 -36.10
CA GLN A 691 20.67 23.13 -35.56
C GLN A 691 20.17 21.93 -34.77
N GLU A 692 19.26 22.18 -33.83
CA GLU A 692 17.99 21.44 -33.77
C GLU A 692 16.89 22.38 -33.20
N THR A 693 15.62 21.95 -33.23
CA THR A 693 14.45 22.86 -33.18
C THR A 693 13.45 22.55 -32.05
N GLU A 694 12.64 23.56 -31.70
CA GLU A 694 11.56 23.50 -30.71
C GLU A 694 10.42 22.54 -31.10
N ASP A 695 9.65 22.04 -30.11
CA ASP A 695 8.37 22.70 -29.75
C ASP A 695 7.91 22.38 -28.31
N LYS A 696 6.73 22.87 -27.90
CA LYS A 696 6.44 23.37 -26.54
C LYS A 696 5.62 22.49 -25.59
N ASP A 697 5.86 22.77 -24.30
CA ASP A 697 4.95 22.85 -23.14
C ASP A 697 3.88 21.78 -22.87
N ASN A 698 3.91 21.26 -21.63
CA ASN A 698 2.78 20.58 -20.98
C ASN A 698 2.43 21.29 -19.66
N VAL A 699 1.15 21.35 -19.33
CA VAL A 699 0.60 22.16 -18.23
C VAL A 699 0.69 21.43 -16.87
N TYR A 700 0.96 22.20 -15.81
CA TYR A 700 1.03 21.70 -14.43
C TYR A 700 -0.30 21.12 -13.93
N MET A 701 -0.24 19.94 -13.32
CA MET A 701 -1.26 19.43 -12.38
C MET A 701 -0.72 19.54 -10.94
N ASN A 702 -1.57 19.92 -10.00
CA ASN A 702 -1.17 20.13 -8.60
C ASN A 702 -0.91 18.80 -7.87
N GLU A 703 0.35 18.48 -7.60
CA GLU A 703 0.70 17.44 -6.63
C GLU A 703 0.26 17.86 -5.22
N THR A 704 -0.38 16.94 -4.50
CA THR A 704 -0.40 17.00 -3.02
C THR A 704 0.82 16.23 -2.52
N PRO A 705 1.80 16.88 -1.86
CA PRO A 705 3.01 16.18 -1.42
C PRO A 705 2.66 15.06 -0.43
N THR A 706 3.09 13.83 -0.72
CA THR A 706 2.92 12.69 0.19
C THR A 706 3.64 12.98 1.50
N ARG A 707 2.87 13.22 2.56
CA ARG A 707 3.37 13.69 3.85
C ARG A 707 4.06 12.54 4.61
N TYR A 708 5.27 12.80 5.12
CA TYR A 708 6.00 11.86 5.98
C TYR A 708 5.12 11.43 7.16
N ILE A 709 5.05 10.12 7.39
CA ILE A 709 4.23 9.49 8.42
C ILE A 709 5.11 9.26 9.66
N PRO A 710 4.77 9.82 10.85
CA PRO A 710 5.44 9.47 12.10
C PRO A 710 5.30 7.98 12.40
N VAL A 711 6.35 7.31 12.88
CA VAL A 711 6.35 5.84 13.06
C VAL A 711 5.27 5.37 14.05
N GLU A 712 4.99 6.19 15.06
CA GLU A 712 3.91 6.01 16.04
C GLU A 712 2.49 6.05 15.43
N GLN A 713 2.32 6.67 14.25
CA GLN A 713 1.05 6.80 13.54
C GLN A 713 0.86 5.74 12.44
N LEU A 714 1.88 4.91 12.15
CA LEU A 714 1.82 3.91 11.07
C LEU A 714 0.62 2.98 11.18
N THR A 715 0.30 2.47 12.38
CA THR A 715 -0.85 1.58 12.58
C THR A 715 -2.18 2.27 12.22
N ALA A 716 -2.34 3.56 12.54
CA ALA A 716 -3.54 4.32 12.21
C ALA A 716 -3.64 4.63 10.71
N VAL A 717 -2.56 5.10 10.08
CA VAL A 717 -2.52 5.40 8.64
C VAL A 717 -2.69 4.15 7.79
N ILE A 718 -2.17 3.00 8.24
CA ILE A 718 -2.45 1.70 7.61
C ILE A 718 -3.96 1.40 7.72
N ALA A 719 -4.55 1.45 8.91
CA ALA A 719 -5.97 1.18 9.09
C ALA A 719 -6.87 2.09 8.22
N GLU A 720 -6.55 3.39 8.14
CA GLU A 720 -7.21 4.36 7.27
C GLU A 720 -7.12 3.96 5.79
N LYS A 721 -5.90 3.72 5.28
CA LYS A 721 -5.68 3.30 3.87
C LYS A 721 -6.37 1.98 3.52
N ARG A 722 -6.57 1.10 4.50
CA ARG A 722 -7.27 -0.19 4.35
C ARG A 722 -8.80 -0.11 4.44
N ALA A 723 -9.36 0.90 5.11
CA ALA A 723 -10.78 0.95 5.51
C ALA A 723 -11.81 0.82 4.36
N LYS A 724 -11.42 1.08 3.11
CA LYS A 724 -12.24 0.89 1.91
C LYS A 724 -11.66 -0.20 0.99
N GLY A 725 -11.38 -1.37 1.56
CA GLY A 725 -10.81 -2.50 0.82
C GLY A 725 -9.46 -2.16 0.18
N ASP A 726 -8.58 -1.49 0.93
CA ASP A 726 -7.27 -0.97 0.52
C ASP A 726 -7.24 0.16 -0.56
N GLU A 727 -8.36 0.86 -0.82
CA GLU A 727 -8.44 1.99 -1.78
C GLU A 727 -7.30 3.02 -1.64
N GLY A 728 -6.93 3.39 -0.40
CA GLY A 728 -5.90 4.40 -0.13
C GLY A 728 -4.50 3.94 -0.56
N PHE A 729 -4.20 2.65 -0.42
CA PHE A 729 -2.97 2.07 -0.96
C PHE A 729 -3.02 1.98 -2.49
N ARG A 730 -4.17 1.62 -3.10
CA ARG A 730 -4.27 1.54 -4.58
C ARG A 730 -3.98 2.89 -5.24
N LYS A 731 -4.55 3.97 -4.71
CA LYS A 731 -4.33 5.33 -5.22
C LYS A 731 -2.87 5.77 -5.10
N GLU A 732 -2.25 5.53 -3.95
CA GLU A 732 -0.84 5.88 -3.73
C GLU A 732 0.12 5.06 -4.62
N TYR A 733 -0.15 3.76 -4.81
CA TYR A 733 0.65 2.91 -5.69
C TYR A 733 0.49 3.26 -7.18
N ALA A 734 -0.73 3.59 -7.62
CA ALA A 734 -1.03 3.98 -9.00
C ALA A 734 -0.43 5.35 -9.38
N ALA A 735 -0.15 6.22 -8.40
CA ALA A 735 0.53 7.49 -8.61
C ALA A 735 2.06 7.37 -8.77
N LEU A 736 2.66 6.18 -8.56
CA LEU A 736 4.09 5.97 -8.73
C LEU A 736 4.45 5.82 -10.23
N PRO A 737 5.50 6.50 -10.73
CA PRO A 737 5.89 6.42 -12.14
C PRO A 737 6.18 4.97 -12.57
N SER A 738 5.81 4.60 -13.80
CA SER A 738 5.90 3.23 -14.30
C SER A 738 6.49 3.17 -15.71
N GLY A 739 7.15 2.05 -16.05
CA GLY A 739 7.79 1.87 -17.35
C GLY A 739 9.20 2.47 -17.44
N GLU A 740 9.51 3.10 -18.57
CA GLU A 740 10.82 3.68 -18.88
C GLU A 740 10.78 5.22 -18.78
N THR A 741 11.22 5.78 -17.64
CA THR A 741 11.28 7.24 -17.42
C THR A 741 12.64 7.84 -17.76
N HIS A 742 13.66 7.01 -17.95
CA HIS A 742 15.02 7.38 -18.33
C HIS A 742 15.57 6.39 -19.36
N THR A 743 16.58 6.80 -20.13
CA THR A 743 17.17 5.97 -21.18
C THR A 743 17.74 4.65 -20.61
N CYS A 744 17.68 3.59 -21.43
CA CYS A 744 18.36 2.32 -21.16
C CYS A 744 19.05 1.75 -22.42
N GLU A 745 19.66 2.64 -23.21
CA GLU A 745 20.32 2.35 -24.49
C GLU A 745 21.38 1.24 -24.34
N ALA A 746 22.21 1.29 -23.29
CA ALA A 746 23.24 0.28 -23.07
C ALA A 746 22.64 -1.13 -22.89
N GLY A 747 21.45 -1.23 -22.30
CA GLY A 747 20.73 -2.50 -22.15
C GLY A 747 20.00 -2.97 -23.40
N LYS A 748 19.66 -2.05 -24.31
CA LYS A 748 18.98 -2.31 -25.59
C LYS A 748 19.95 -2.66 -26.74
N LYS A 749 21.26 -2.43 -26.60
CA LYS A 749 22.25 -2.77 -27.64
C LYS A 749 22.22 -4.28 -28.01
N PRO A 750 22.35 -4.66 -29.30
CA PRO A 750 22.24 -6.05 -29.76
C PRO A 750 23.13 -7.05 -29.00
N GLU A 751 24.36 -6.68 -28.69
CA GLU A 751 25.34 -7.49 -27.96
C GLU A 751 24.98 -7.68 -26.47
N ASN A 752 24.15 -6.80 -25.91
CA ASN A 752 23.74 -6.83 -24.50
C ASN A 752 22.33 -7.43 -24.32
N ILE A 753 21.49 -7.50 -25.35
CA ILE A 753 20.17 -8.17 -25.31
C ILE A 753 20.27 -9.61 -24.73
N PRO A 754 21.22 -10.48 -25.16
CA PRO A 754 21.36 -11.83 -24.60
C PRO A 754 21.73 -11.87 -23.11
N LYS A 755 22.31 -10.79 -22.56
CA LYS A 755 22.66 -10.69 -21.14
C LYS A 755 21.43 -10.42 -20.26
N ASN A 756 20.34 -9.88 -20.81
CA ASN A 756 19.12 -9.57 -20.05
C ASN A 756 18.24 -10.81 -19.82
N ARG A 757 17.63 -10.95 -18.64
CA ARG A 757 16.68 -12.03 -18.33
C ARG A 757 15.27 -11.76 -18.89
N PHE A 758 14.87 -10.49 -19.02
CA PHE A 758 13.55 -10.07 -19.50
C PHE A 758 13.71 -9.07 -20.65
N LYS A 759 12.82 -9.13 -21.65
CA LYS A 759 12.80 -8.21 -22.80
C LYS A 759 12.32 -6.78 -22.47
N THR A 760 11.86 -6.57 -21.24
CA THR A 760 11.17 -5.35 -20.77
C THR A 760 11.75 -4.81 -19.45
N THR A 761 12.89 -5.34 -18.99
CA THR A 761 13.53 -4.90 -17.74
C THR A 761 15.00 -4.63 -17.96
N PHE A 762 15.32 -3.39 -18.25
CA PHE A 762 16.66 -2.88 -18.53
C PHE A 762 17.15 -1.97 -17.40
N PRO A 763 18.47 -1.82 -17.18
CA PRO A 763 19.01 -0.81 -16.28
C PRO A 763 18.97 0.56 -16.96
N TYR A 764 18.63 1.63 -16.23
CA TYR A 764 18.78 2.99 -16.76
C TYR A 764 20.26 3.38 -16.88
N ASP A 765 20.62 4.10 -17.94
CA ASP A 765 22.03 4.35 -18.28
C ASP A 765 22.76 5.21 -17.25
N HIS A 766 22.07 6.20 -16.65
CA HIS A 766 22.66 7.14 -15.69
C HIS A 766 23.06 6.49 -14.34
N SER A 767 22.48 5.34 -14.01
CA SER A 767 22.61 4.66 -12.71
C SER A 767 23.13 3.22 -12.82
N ARG A 768 23.36 2.71 -14.04
CA ARG A 768 23.80 1.32 -14.24
C ARG A 768 25.17 1.06 -13.63
N VAL A 769 25.42 -0.20 -13.28
CA VAL A 769 26.77 -0.64 -12.93
C VAL A 769 27.58 -0.83 -14.22
N ILE A 770 28.76 -0.21 -14.27
CA ILE A 770 29.67 -0.24 -15.42
C ILE A 770 30.85 -1.14 -15.07
N LEU A 771 31.06 -2.22 -15.83
CA LEU A 771 32.16 -3.15 -15.63
C LEU A 771 33.42 -2.63 -16.32
N ARG A 772 34.55 -2.57 -15.58
CA ARG A 772 35.86 -2.20 -16.15
C ARG A 772 36.26 -3.18 -17.25
N THR A 773 36.52 -2.69 -18.45
CA THR A 773 36.93 -3.48 -19.61
C THR A 773 38.47 -3.53 -19.72
N THR A 774 39.00 -4.49 -20.47
CA THR A 774 40.45 -4.67 -20.70
C THR A 774 40.82 -4.76 -22.19
N SER A 775 39.83 -4.69 -23.06
CA SER A 775 39.91 -4.60 -24.51
C SER A 775 38.63 -3.90 -25.01
N GLU A 776 38.67 -3.32 -26.20
CA GLU A 776 37.52 -2.60 -26.79
C GLU A 776 36.37 -3.55 -27.18
N GLU A 777 36.69 -4.83 -27.43
CA GLU A 777 35.73 -5.90 -27.72
C GLU A 777 34.94 -6.38 -26.48
N ALA A 778 35.38 -6.05 -25.27
CA ALA A 778 34.76 -6.52 -24.04
C ALA A 778 33.59 -5.62 -23.61
N SER A 779 32.36 -6.15 -23.63
CA SER A 779 31.17 -5.44 -23.13
C SER A 779 31.32 -5.01 -21.66
N ASP A 780 31.02 -3.73 -21.39
CA ASP A 780 31.02 -3.10 -20.06
C ASP A 780 29.74 -3.38 -19.26
N TYR A 781 28.80 -4.14 -19.84
CA TYR A 781 27.41 -4.17 -19.40
C TYR A 781 27.09 -5.32 -18.44
N ILE A 782 26.35 -4.97 -17.39
CA ILE A 782 25.55 -5.88 -16.57
C ILE A 782 24.16 -5.25 -16.29
N ASN A 783 23.12 -6.08 -16.22
CA ASN A 783 21.78 -5.62 -15.84
C ASN A 783 21.66 -5.44 -14.31
N ALA A 784 22.22 -4.33 -13.83
CA ALA A 784 22.14 -3.87 -12.46
C ALA A 784 22.25 -2.34 -12.38
N ASN A 785 21.64 -1.73 -11.36
CA ASN A 785 21.76 -0.30 -11.06
C ASN A 785 22.18 -0.07 -9.62
N TYR A 786 22.91 1.02 -9.38
CA TYR A 786 23.06 1.56 -8.03
C TYR A 786 21.73 2.15 -7.57
N ILE A 787 21.33 1.84 -6.33
CA ILE A 787 20.20 2.48 -5.65
C ILE A 787 20.73 3.28 -4.47
N ASN A 788 20.29 4.53 -4.36
CA ASN A 788 20.59 5.36 -3.20
C ASN A 788 19.72 4.93 -2.01
N GLY A 789 20.35 4.80 -0.83
CA GLY A 789 19.61 4.65 0.42
C GLY A 789 19.23 6.01 0.99
N THR A 790 18.57 6.01 2.15
CA THR A 790 18.09 7.25 2.80
C THR A 790 19.22 8.11 3.36
N ASN A 791 20.43 7.55 3.53
CA ASN A 791 21.57 8.24 4.14
C ASN A 791 22.90 8.09 3.37
N ARG A 792 23.00 7.17 2.41
CA ARG A 792 24.23 6.89 1.64
C ARG A 792 23.89 6.78 0.15
N SER A 793 24.64 7.51 -0.69
CA SER A 793 24.54 7.30 -2.15
C SER A 793 25.17 5.96 -2.53
N LYS A 794 24.58 5.29 -3.52
CA LYS A 794 24.97 3.94 -3.97
C LYS A 794 25.03 2.90 -2.82
N GLU A 795 24.07 2.99 -1.90
CA GLU A 795 23.98 2.11 -0.72
C GLU A 795 23.73 0.64 -1.09
N TYR A 796 23.00 0.42 -2.19
CA TYR A 796 22.67 -0.91 -2.71
C TYR A 796 22.98 -1.00 -4.20
N ILE A 797 23.11 -2.22 -4.71
CA ILE A 797 23.07 -2.55 -6.13
C ILE A 797 21.87 -3.47 -6.36
N ALA A 798 20.86 -2.99 -7.10
CA ALA A 798 19.72 -3.78 -7.53
C ALA A 798 20.03 -4.48 -8.86
N ALA A 799 20.17 -5.81 -8.83
CA ALA A 799 20.61 -6.61 -9.97
C ALA A 799 19.56 -7.66 -10.39
N GLN A 800 19.55 -8.06 -11.66
CA GLN A 800 18.82 -9.27 -12.06
C GLN A 800 19.45 -10.53 -11.44
N GLY A 801 18.68 -11.61 -11.30
CA GLY A 801 19.22 -12.92 -10.98
C GLY A 801 20.05 -13.44 -12.16
N PRO A 802 21.36 -13.70 -12.00
CA PRO A 802 22.25 -13.97 -13.13
C PRO A 802 21.79 -15.15 -13.97
N ARG A 803 22.04 -15.05 -15.28
CA ARG A 803 21.92 -16.13 -16.28
C ARG A 803 23.27 -16.83 -16.42
N GLN A 804 23.28 -18.07 -16.94
CA GLN A 804 24.50 -18.84 -17.26
C GLN A 804 25.55 -18.03 -18.03
N ASN A 805 25.13 -17.30 -19.07
CA ASN A 805 25.98 -16.46 -19.91
C ASN A 805 26.39 -15.12 -19.27
N THR A 806 26.06 -14.89 -17.99
CA THR A 806 26.39 -13.66 -17.24
C THR A 806 27.05 -13.94 -15.88
N LEU A 807 27.38 -15.21 -15.56
CA LEU A 807 28.02 -15.57 -14.29
C LEU A 807 29.39 -14.87 -14.11
N ASN A 808 30.17 -14.77 -15.18
CA ASN A 808 31.44 -14.03 -15.18
C ASN A 808 31.24 -12.52 -14.93
N ASP A 809 30.25 -11.90 -15.59
CA ASP A 809 29.92 -10.48 -15.40
C ASP A 809 29.45 -10.19 -13.97
N PHE A 810 28.62 -11.07 -13.40
CA PHE A 810 28.13 -10.96 -12.04
C PHE A 810 29.26 -11.05 -11.01
N TRP A 811 30.13 -12.05 -11.10
CA TRP A 811 31.27 -12.16 -10.17
C TRP A 811 32.34 -11.09 -10.40
N LYS A 812 32.48 -10.57 -11.62
CA LYS A 812 33.29 -9.38 -11.93
C LYS A 812 32.74 -8.13 -11.24
N MET A 813 31.41 -7.92 -11.25
CA MET A 813 30.76 -6.85 -10.48
C MET A 813 31.01 -6.97 -8.97
N ILE A 814 30.79 -8.17 -8.40
CA ILE A 814 31.00 -8.45 -6.97
C ILE A 814 32.46 -8.22 -6.55
N TRP A 815 33.42 -8.53 -7.42
CA TRP A 815 34.82 -8.26 -7.16
C TRP A 815 35.15 -6.77 -7.27
N GLN A 816 34.64 -6.08 -8.30
CA GLN A 816 34.92 -4.68 -8.61
C GLN A 816 34.37 -3.70 -7.58
N GLU A 817 33.10 -3.87 -7.18
CA GLU A 817 32.39 -2.94 -6.27
C GLU A 817 32.60 -3.28 -4.78
N GLU A 818 33.64 -4.06 -4.47
CA GLU A 818 34.04 -4.51 -3.13
C GLU A 818 32.90 -5.07 -2.24
N VAL A 819 31.85 -5.60 -2.87
CA VAL A 819 30.66 -6.17 -2.24
C VAL A 819 31.05 -7.28 -1.24
N SER A 820 30.58 -7.16 0.00
CA SER A 820 30.75 -8.19 1.05
C SER A 820 29.49 -9.00 1.33
N SER A 821 28.33 -8.53 0.85
CA SER A 821 27.00 -9.06 1.19
C SER A 821 26.13 -9.15 -0.06
N ILE A 822 25.55 -10.32 -0.32
CA ILE A 822 24.54 -10.53 -1.37
C ILE A 822 23.24 -10.97 -0.71
N VAL A 823 22.13 -10.30 -1.03
CA VAL A 823 20.77 -10.65 -0.62
C VAL A 823 20.01 -11.20 -1.82
N MET A 824 19.66 -12.48 -1.76
CA MET A 824 18.95 -13.23 -2.81
C MET A 824 17.52 -13.53 -2.36
N LEU A 825 16.53 -13.07 -3.13
CA LEU A 825 15.11 -13.06 -2.78
C LEU A 825 14.26 -13.89 -3.76
N THR A 826 14.77 -15.02 -4.22
CA THR A 826 14.10 -15.90 -5.19
C THR A 826 14.73 -17.28 -5.13
N ASN A 827 13.95 -18.33 -5.27
CA ASN A 827 14.47 -19.68 -5.44
C ASN A 827 15.04 -19.84 -6.86
N LEU A 828 15.82 -20.89 -7.11
CA LEU A 828 16.41 -21.14 -8.44
C LEU A 828 15.33 -21.43 -9.49
N LYS A 829 14.34 -22.23 -9.11
CA LYS A 829 13.12 -22.58 -9.86
C LYS A 829 11.92 -22.26 -8.97
N GLU A 830 10.86 -21.73 -9.59
CA GLU A 830 9.59 -21.35 -8.96
C GLU A 830 8.49 -21.76 -9.96
N GLY A 831 7.60 -22.68 -9.54
CA GLY A 831 6.84 -23.55 -10.45
C GLY A 831 7.79 -24.28 -11.42
N ASP A 832 7.53 -24.18 -12.73
CA ASP A 832 8.46 -24.63 -13.77
C ASP A 832 9.41 -23.56 -14.32
N LYS A 833 9.39 -22.35 -13.76
CA LYS A 833 10.11 -21.20 -14.32
C LYS A 833 11.45 -20.99 -13.57
N ILE A 834 12.56 -21.10 -14.31
CA ILE A 834 13.91 -20.82 -13.77
C ILE A 834 14.05 -19.31 -13.51
N LYS A 835 14.06 -18.92 -12.23
CA LYS A 835 14.12 -17.52 -11.79
C LYS A 835 15.55 -17.01 -11.65
N CYS A 836 16.50 -17.87 -11.26
CA CYS A 836 17.92 -17.54 -11.11
C CYS A 836 18.78 -18.76 -11.50
N THR A 837 19.96 -18.53 -12.11
CA THR A 837 20.98 -19.58 -12.24
C THR A 837 21.76 -19.68 -10.93
N GLN A 838 22.15 -20.89 -10.51
CA GLN A 838 23.04 -21.06 -9.36
C GLN A 838 24.41 -20.48 -9.69
N TYR A 839 24.84 -19.49 -8.91
CA TYR A 839 26.12 -18.79 -9.12
C TYR A 839 27.16 -19.11 -8.05
N TRP A 840 26.81 -19.87 -7.01
CA TRP A 840 27.69 -20.34 -5.95
C TRP A 840 28.03 -21.84 -6.12
N PRO A 841 29.21 -22.28 -5.66
CA PRO A 841 29.61 -23.70 -5.71
C PRO A 841 28.87 -24.57 -4.69
N ASN A 842 28.88 -25.89 -4.92
CA ASN A 842 28.59 -26.86 -3.88
C ASN A 842 29.81 -27.01 -2.93
N LYS A 843 29.63 -27.62 -1.74
CA LYS A 843 30.64 -27.63 -0.65
C LYS A 843 32.05 -28.12 -1.06
N ASN A 844 32.13 -29.06 -2.01
CA ASN A 844 33.39 -29.67 -2.46
C ASN A 844 33.97 -29.04 -3.73
N GLU A 845 33.36 -27.98 -4.28
CA GLU A 845 33.74 -27.38 -5.56
C GLU A 845 34.51 -26.06 -5.39
N SER A 846 35.33 -25.70 -6.40
CA SER A 846 36.03 -24.41 -6.46
C SER A 846 36.07 -23.79 -7.88
N PRO A 847 34.90 -23.56 -8.52
CA PRO A 847 34.80 -23.00 -9.86
C PRO A 847 35.48 -21.62 -9.94
N THR A 848 35.88 -21.26 -11.17
CA THR A 848 36.56 -20.00 -11.47
C THR A 848 35.75 -19.22 -12.50
N PHE A 849 35.35 -18.00 -12.14
CA PHE A 849 34.58 -17.08 -12.97
C PHE A 849 35.47 -15.88 -13.31
N GLY A 850 35.98 -15.83 -14.55
CA GLY A 850 37.03 -14.90 -14.94
C GLY A 850 38.28 -15.06 -14.04
N PRO A 851 38.80 -13.99 -13.40
CA PRO A 851 39.98 -14.08 -12.54
C PRO A 851 39.69 -14.59 -11.10
N VAL A 852 38.42 -14.79 -10.73
CA VAL A 852 38.00 -15.10 -9.34
C VAL A 852 37.61 -16.56 -9.20
N SER A 853 38.32 -17.30 -8.34
CA SER A 853 37.91 -18.64 -7.89
C SER A 853 37.11 -18.53 -6.59
N ILE A 854 36.08 -19.36 -6.45
CA ILE A 854 35.08 -19.24 -5.38
C ILE A 854 34.90 -20.58 -4.68
N LYS A 855 34.95 -20.58 -3.35
CA LYS A 855 34.74 -21.79 -2.53
C LYS A 855 33.74 -21.50 -1.40
N MET A 856 32.85 -22.45 -1.12
CA MET A 856 31.98 -22.39 0.07
C MET A 856 32.82 -22.67 1.35
N ILE A 857 32.63 -21.84 2.38
CA ILE A 857 33.25 -21.99 3.70
C ILE A 857 32.26 -22.64 4.67
N GLU A 858 31.03 -22.15 4.67
CA GLU A 858 29.99 -22.47 5.65
C GLU A 858 28.61 -22.27 4.98
N GLU A 859 27.64 -23.09 5.37
CA GLU A 859 26.24 -22.94 4.99
C GLU A 859 25.35 -23.26 6.21
N LYS A 860 24.47 -22.33 6.57
CA LYS A 860 23.46 -22.50 7.63
C LYS A 860 22.06 -22.43 7.03
N LYS A 861 21.19 -23.38 7.38
CA LYS A 861 19.78 -23.43 6.98
C LYS A 861 18.89 -22.95 8.12
N TYR A 862 17.92 -22.11 7.81
CA TYR A 862 16.89 -21.58 8.70
C TYR A 862 15.52 -21.80 8.06
N ALA A 863 14.46 -21.80 8.85
CA ALA A 863 13.11 -22.13 8.37
C ALA A 863 12.59 -21.24 7.22
N ALA A 864 13.13 -20.03 7.06
CA ALA A 864 12.76 -19.10 5.99
C ALA A 864 13.90 -18.68 5.04
N PHE A 865 15.16 -19.03 5.34
CA PHE A 865 16.33 -18.56 4.60
C PHE A 865 17.58 -19.45 4.77
N ILE A 866 18.60 -19.22 3.95
CA ILE A 866 19.90 -19.90 4.01
C ILE A 866 21.01 -18.84 4.01
N GLU A 867 21.98 -18.96 4.91
CA GLU A 867 23.22 -18.17 4.88
C GLU A 867 24.35 -19.02 4.28
N ARG A 868 25.15 -18.44 3.37
CA ARG A 868 26.37 -19.06 2.85
C ARG A 868 27.56 -18.12 2.97
N LYS A 869 28.61 -18.52 3.68
CA LYS A 869 29.87 -17.79 3.71
C LYS A 869 30.78 -18.33 2.60
N LEU A 870 31.25 -17.44 1.73
CA LEU A 870 32.04 -17.75 0.53
C LEU A 870 33.43 -17.11 0.62
N SER A 871 34.44 -17.82 0.12
CA SER A 871 35.79 -17.31 -0.10
C SER A 871 35.98 -17.00 -1.58
N LEU A 872 36.34 -15.75 -1.91
CA LEU A 872 36.65 -15.29 -3.26
C LEU A 872 38.16 -15.05 -3.36
N ASN A 873 38.86 -15.84 -4.16
CA ASN A 873 40.29 -15.69 -4.41
C ASN A 873 40.54 -15.19 -5.85
N ASN A 874 41.03 -13.95 -5.99
CA ASN A 874 41.45 -13.42 -7.29
C ASN A 874 42.93 -13.75 -7.54
N LYS A 875 43.16 -14.70 -8.45
CA LYS A 875 44.50 -15.21 -8.78
C LYS A 875 45.41 -14.15 -9.41
N ALA A 876 44.85 -13.23 -10.21
CA ALA A 876 45.62 -12.19 -10.90
C ALA A 876 46.07 -11.06 -9.96
N LEU A 877 45.37 -10.84 -8.85
CA LEU A 877 45.73 -9.82 -7.84
C LEU A 877 46.39 -10.41 -6.58
N ASN A 878 46.50 -11.73 -6.49
CA ASN A 878 46.89 -12.48 -5.28
C ASN A 878 46.16 -11.98 -4.01
N LYS A 879 44.83 -11.76 -4.12
CA LYS A 879 43.98 -11.26 -3.03
C LYS A 879 42.80 -12.20 -2.80
N THR A 880 42.56 -12.53 -1.52
CA THR A 880 41.37 -13.27 -1.08
C THR A 880 40.46 -12.34 -0.28
N ARG A 881 39.14 -12.45 -0.49
CA ARG A 881 38.07 -11.71 0.20
C ARG A 881 37.00 -12.70 0.68
N LYS A 882 36.36 -12.42 1.82
CA LYS A 882 35.17 -13.15 2.29
C LYS A 882 33.90 -12.41 1.86
N LEU A 883 32.85 -13.15 1.58
CA LEU A 883 31.51 -12.65 1.22
C LEU A 883 30.44 -13.53 1.85
N THR A 884 29.32 -12.94 2.28
CA THR A 884 28.15 -13.71 2.74
C THR A 884 27.01 -13.55 1.74
N GLN A 885 26.43 -14.67 1.31
CA GLN A 885 25.15 -14.71 0.61
C GLN A 885 24.04 -15.03 1.63
N TYR A 886 22.97 -14.25 1.59
CA TYR A 886 21.77 -14.42 2.39
C TYR A 886 20.61 -14.71 1.42
N HIS A 887 20.09 -15.93 1.43
CA HIS A 887 19.13 -16.45 0.47
C HIS A 887 17.77 -16.70 1.14
N TYR A 888 16.82 -15.80 0.95
CA TYR A 888 15.46 -15.94 1.47
C TYR A 888 14.65 -16.86 0.55
N ILE A 889 14.22 -18.02 1.09
CA ILE A 889 13.58 -19.09 0.33
C ILE A 889 12.05 -19.09 0.46
N SER A 890 11.51 -18.56 1.55
CA SER A 890 10.06 -18.53 1.83
C SER A 890 9.36 -17.27 1.30
N TRP A 891 9.71 -16.83 0.09
CA TRP A 891 8.90 -15.86 -0.66
C TRP A 891 8.04 -16.62 -1.65
N PRO A 892 6.70 -16.62 -1.53
CA PRO A 892 5.87 -17.44 -2.40
C PRO A 892 5.91 -16.96 -3.85
N ASP A 893 5.64 -17.90 -4.76
CA ASP A 893 5.61 -17.67 -6.21
C ASP A 893 4.51 -16.67 -6.61
N HIS A 894 3.40 -16.68 -5.87
CA HIS A 894 2.30 -15.73 -5.94
C HIS A 894 2.13 -15.05 -4.56
N GLY A 895 2.02 -13.73 -4.55
CA GLY A 895 1.84 -12.95 -3.31
C GLY A 895 3.15 -12.52 -2.63
N THR A 896 3.13 -12.50 -1.29
CA THR A 896 4.13 -11.82 -0.44
C THR A 896 4.44 -12.64 0.82
N PRO A 897 5.64 -12.47 1.43
CA PRO A 897 6.05 -13.23 2.60
C PRO A 897 5.32 -12.77 3.86
N GLU A 898 5.30 -13.64 4.87
CA GLU A 898 4.84 -13.25 6.21
C GLU A 898 5.74 -12.12 6.75
N PRO A 899 5.19 -10.95 7.16
CA PRO A 899 6.02 -9.81 7.53
C PRO A 899 7.05 -10.12 8.61
N LEU A 900 6.70 -10.90 9.65
CA LEU A 900 7.65 -11.23 10.71
C LEU A 900 8.80 -12.15 10.22
N SER A 901 8.56 -13.07 9.28
CA SER A 901 9.63 -13.89 8.68
C SER A 901 10.57 -13.07 7.79
N LEU A 902 10.04 -12.06 7.08
CA LEU A 902 10.85 -11.11 6.32
C LEU A 902 11.66 -10.18 7.24
N LEU A 903 11.10 -9.79 8.39
CA LEU A 903 11.78 -9.00 9.42
C LEU A 903 12.88 -9.78 10.14
N ASP A 904 12.65 -11.06 10.42
CA ASP A 904 13.64 -11.97 11.03
C ASP A 904 14.87 -12.13 10.11
N PHE A 905 14.63 -12.40 8.82
CA PHE A 905 15.67 -12.37 7.79
C PHE A 905 16.36 -11.00 7.67
N HIS A 906 15.62 -9.89 7.68
CA HIS A 906 16.19 -8.55 7.64
C HIS A 906 17.08 -8.24 8.86
N HIS A 907 16.66 -8.64 10.06
CA HIS A 907 17.45 -8.53 11.28
C HIS A 907 18.70 -9.41 11.20
N HIS A 908 18.60 -10.64 10.70
CA HIS A 908 19.75 -11.53 10.51
C HIS A 908 20.79 -10.92 9.55
N VAL A 909 20.36 -10.40 8.40
CA VAL A 909 21.26 -9.73 7.45
C VAL A 909 21.89 -8.49 8.09
N THR A 910 21.11 -7.61 8.72
CA THR A 910 21.61 -6.32 9.23
C THR A 910 22.45 -6.44 10.52
N SER A 911 22.32 -7.55 11.26
CA SER A 911 23.17 -7.84 12.43
C SER A 911 24.46 -8.58 12.08
N THR A 912 24.48 -9.39 11.01
CA THR A 912 25.66 -10.19 10.62
C THR A 912 26.49 -9.59 9.48
N ALA A 913 25.94 -8.68 8.68
CA ALA A 913 26.66 -8.03 7.59
C ALA A 913 27.74 -7.06 8.10
N ASN A 914 28.92 -7.09 7.46
CA ASN A 914 29.99 -6.12 7.75
C ASN A 914 29.52 -4.69 7.47
N GLN A 915 29.62 -3.79 8.45
CA GLN A 915 29.19 -2.39 8.38
C GLN A 915 30.12 -1.49 7.55
N ASN A 916 30.76 -2.05 6.52
CA ASN A 916 31.68 -1.34 5.63
C ASN A 916 30.92 -0.37 4.69
N LYS A 917 31.61 0.66 4.22
CA LYS A 917 31.08 1.64 3.26
C LYS A 917 31.02 1.12 1.81
N VAL A 918 30.66 -0.16 1.64
CA VAL A 918 30.50 -0.87 0.36
C VAL A 918 29.02 -1.14 0.06
N PRO A 919 28.61 -1.25 -1.21
CA PRO A 919 27.23 -1.58 -1.58
C PRO A 919 26.85 -3.02 -1.23
N THR A 920 25.60 -3.21 -0.77
CA THR A 920 24.97 -4.53 -0.69
C THR A 920 24.30 -4.86 -2.02
N VAL A 921 24.63 -6.00 -2.63
CA VAL A 921 23.91 -6.47 -3.84
C VAL A 921 22.60 -7.12 -3.41
N VAL A 922 21.48 -6.67 -3.95
CA VAL A 922 20.15 -7.24 -3.70
C VAL A 922 19.56 -7.68 -5.04
N HIS A 923 19.15 -8.96 -5.15
CA HIS A 923 18.58 -9.49 -6.38
C HIS A 923 17.42 -10.45 -6.12
N CYS A 924 16.54 -10.56 -7.11
CA CYS A 924 15.56 -11.64 -7.23
C CYS A 924 15.72 -12.26 -8.63
N SER A 925 14.64 -12.43 -9.39
CA SER A 925 14.73 -12.78 -10.82
C SER A 925 14.99 -11.55 -11.70
N ALA A 926 14.11 -10.55 -11.67
CA ALA A 926 14.22 -9.32 -12.47
C ALA A 926 15.02 -8.20 -11.80
N GLY A 927 15.23 -8.28 -10.48
CA GLY A 927 15.93 -7.23 -9.72
C GLY A 927 15.13 -5.94 -9.52
N VAL A 928 13.78 -6.02 -9.51
CA VAL A 928 12.90 -4.84 -9.37
C VAL A 928 11.80 -5.03 -8.30
N GLY A 929 11.04 -6.13 -8.35
CA GLY A 929 9.93 -6.40 -7.41
C GLY A 929 10.39 -6.68 -5.98
N ARG A 930 10.57 -7.96 -5.63
CA ARG A 930 11.05 -8.40 -4.30
C ARG A 930 12.31 -7.64 -3.83
N THR A 931 13.23 -7.36 -4.76
CA THR A 931 14.42 -6.50 -4.57
C THR A 931 14.09 -5.10 -4.06
N GLY A 932 13.14 -4.40 -4.71
CA GLY A 932 12.69 -3.09 -4.27
C GLY A 932 11.98 -3.13 -2.93
N THR A 933 11.17 -4.17 -2.66
CA THR A 933 10.51 -4.35 -1.36
C THR A 933 11.51 -4.46 -0.21
N TYR A 934 12.58 -5.25 -0.38
CA TYR A 934 13.62 -5.39 0.64
C TYR A 934 14.44 -4.11 0.82
N ILE A 935 14.85 -3.45 -0.27
CA ILE A 935 15.60 -2.19 -0.20
C ILE A 935 14.77 -1.08 0.46
N ALA A 936 13.47 -0.98 0.14
CA ALA A 936 12.57 -0.04 0.78
C ALA A 936 12.41 -0.32 2.28
N LEU A 937 12.20 -1.58 2.66
CA LEU A 937 12.08 -1.99 4.06
C LEU A 937 13.32 -1.60 4.87
N ASP A 938 14.52 -1.94 4.40
CA ASP A 938 15.77 -1.61 5.11
C ASP A 938 15.98 -0.08 5.18
N ALA A 939 15.98 0.61 4.03
CA ALA A 939 16.31 2.03 3.98
C ALA A 939 15.32 2.92 4.78
N LEU A 940 14.02 2.57 4.75
CA LEU A 940 12.98 3.26 5.53
C LEU A 940 13.02 2.87 7.01
N TYR A 941 13.44 1.65 7.38
CA TYR A 941 13.65 1.29 8.78
C TYR A 941 14.81 2.07 9.38
N GLN A 942 15.94 2.21 8.68
CA GLN A 942 17.05 3.06 9.14
C GLN A 942 16.64 4.55 9.22
N GLU A 943 15.85 5.06 8.27
CA GLU A 943 15.32 6.43 8.31
C GLU A 943 14.35 6.64 9.49
N GLY A 944 13.39 5.74 9.70
CA GLY A 944 12.43 5.84 10.79
C GLY A 944 13.10 5.73 12.16
N LYS A 945 14.11 4.88 12.32
CA LYS A 945 14.96 4.83 13.53
C LYS A 945 15.73 6.13 13.78
N LYS A 946 16.16 6.82 12.71
CA LYS A 946 16.96 8.05 12.81
C LYS A 946 16.11 9.32 12.97
N THR A 947 14.89 9.34 12.44
CA THR A 947 14.08 10.56 12.26
C THR A 947 12.68 10.51 12.89
N GLY A 948 12.24 9.35 13.37
CA GLY A 948 10.90 9.14 13.92
C GLY A 948 9.77 9.12 12.87
N ARG A 949 10.09 9.16 11.57
CA ARG A 949 9.12 9.23 10.46
C ARG A 949 9.62 8.49 9.21
N VAL A 950 8.70 8.12 8.32
CA VAL A 950 9.00 7.42 7.06
C VAL A 950 8.12 7.94 5.91
N ASN A 951 8.57 7.80 4.66
CA ASN A 951 7.75 8.09 3.48
C ASN A 951 7.90 7.00 2.40
N VAL A 952 6.99 6.01 2.41
CA VAL A 952 7.07 4.84 1.51
C VAL A 952 6.94 5.27 0.04
N ALA A 953 5.98 6.14 -0.28
CA ALA A 953 5.73 6.59 -1.65
C ALA A 953 6.94 7.36 -2.22
N GLU A 954 7.47 8.33 -1.47
CA GLU A 954 8.62 9.13 -1.89
C GLU A 954 9.89 8.29 -2.06
N PHE A 955 10.14 7.32 -1.17
CA PHE A 955 11.32 6.45 -1.29
C PHE A 955 11.18 5.46 -2.46
N VAL A 956 10.00 4.87 -2.68
CA VAL A 956 9.76 4.03 -3.86
C VAL A 956 9.86 4.85 -5.15
N ARG A 957 9.41 6.11 -5.16
CA ARG A 957 9.65 7.02 -6.29
C ARG A 957 11.14 7.22 -6.55
N LYS A 958 11.93 7.58 -5.52
CA LYS A 958 13.41 7.72 -5.62
C LYS A 958 14.11 6.44 -6.11
N MET A 959 13.65 5.26 -5.71
CA MET A 959 14.16 4.00 -6.26
C MET A 959 13.78 3.82 -7.73
N ARG A 960 12.54 4.18 -8.11
CA ARG A 960 12.09 4.11 -9.50
C ARG A 960 12.82 5.09 -10.41
N ASP A 961 13.20 6.28 -9.91
CA ASP A 961 14.10 7.19 -10.62
C ASP A 961 15.45 6.50 -10.94
N ASN A 962 15.97 5.64 -10.05
CA ASN A 962 17.25 4.93 -10.27
C ASN A 962 17.13 3.60 -11.06
N ARG A 963 16.00 2.88 -11.01
CA ARG A 963 15.77 1.65 -11.79
C ARG A 963 14.28 1.43 -12.04
N MET A 964 13.90 1.13 -13.29
CA MET A 964 12.50 0.95 -13.69
C MET A 964 11.73 -0.02 -12.78
N THR A 965 10.48 0.33 -12.46
CA THR A 965 9.50 -0.57 -11.80
C THR A 965 9.92 -1.20 -10.46
N MET A 966 10.85 -0.57 -9.73
CA MET A 966 11.19 -0.96 -8.35
C MET A 966 9.94 -0.98 -7.46
N VAL A 967 9.77 -2.08 -6.71
CA VAL A 967 8.49 -2.51 -6.10
C VAL A 967 7.43 -2.71 -7.21
N GLN A 968 7.28 -3.95 -7.67
CA GLN A 968 6.67 -4.25 -8.96
C GLN A 968 5.17 -4.56 -8.87
N THR A 969 4.69 -5.03 -7.71
CA THR A 969 3.28 -5.33 -7.49
C THR A 969 2.71 -4.51 -6.33
N TYR A 970 1.39 -4.47 -6.30
CA TYR A 970 0.61 -3.72 -5.33
C TYR A 970 0.74 -4.30 -3.90
N GLU A 971 0.76 -5.62 -3.79
CA GLU A 971 0.89 -6.37 -2.53
C GLU A 971 2.31 -6.17 -1.97
N GLN A 972 3.32 -6.16 -2.84
CA GLN A 972 4.71 -5.83 -2.51
C GLN A 972 4.85 -4.42 -1.92
N TYR A 973 4.02 -3.46 -2.35
CA TYR A 973 3.99 -2.10 -1.80
C TYR A 973 3.34 -2.03 -0.42
N ILE A 974 2.19 -2.69 -0.23
CA ILE A 974 1.55 -2.82 1.10
C ILE A 974 2.49 -3.50 2.10
N THR A 975 3.21 -4.55 1.68
CA THR A 975 4.12 -5.34 2.53
C THR A 975 5.19 -4.50 3.20
N ILE A 976 5.72 -3.47 2.53
CA ILE A 976 6.68 -2.52 3.12
C ILE A 976 6.06 -1.83 4.34
N SER A 977 4.82 -1.33 4.20
CA SER A 977 4.11 -0.64 5.27
C SER A 977 3.80 -1.57 6.45
N LEU A 978 3.40 -2.82 6.17
CA LEU A 978 3.15 -3.83 7.20
C LEU A 978 4.42 -4.21 7.97
N ALA A 979 5.52 -4.48 7.27
CA ALA A 979 6.78 -4.85 7.89
C ALA A 979 7.39 -3.69 8.71
N LEU A 980 7.36 -2.46 8.20
CA LEU A 980 7.78 -1.27 8.97
C LEU A 980 6.93 -1.12 10.26
N ASN A 981 5.62 -1.29 10.16
CA ASN A 981 4.73 -1.23 11.32
C ASN A 981 5.04 -2.33 12.37
N GLU A 982 5.31 -3.56 11.94
CA GLU A 982 5.62 -4.66 12.86
C GLU A 982 6.99 -4.56 13.55
N ILE A 983 8.00 -3.97 12.89
CA ILE A 983 9.31 -3.74 13.52
C ILE A 983 9.35 -2.49 14.40
N PHE A 984 8.57 -1.44 14.08
CA PHE A 984 8.43 -0.27 14.96
C PHE A 984 7.50 -0.50 16.16
N LYS A 985 6.51 -1.40 16.05
CA LYS A 985 5.73 -1.89 17.20
C LYS A 985 6.62 -2.59 18.25
N ALA A 986 7.47 -3.50 17.79
CA ALA A 986 8.41 -4.23 18.62
C ALA A 986 9.59 -4.74 17.77
N PRO A 987 10.81 -4.19 17.93
CA PRO A 987 11.98 -4.64 17.18
C PRO A 987 12.51 -5.98 17.72
N ILE A 988 13.07 -6.79 16.82
CA ILE A 988 13.72 -8.05 17.14
C ILE A 988 15.01 -7.76 17.95
N GLN A 989 15.23 -8.52 19.03
CA GLN A 989 16.28 -8.30 20.02
C GLN A 989 16.93 -9.62 20.44
N LYS A 990 17.86 -10.11 19.61
CA LYS A 990 18.69 -11.27 19.93
C LYS A 990 19.67 -10.95 21.07
N HIS A 991 19.61 -11.71 22.16
CA HIS A 991 20.51 -11.63 23.31
C HIS A 991 21.57 -12.75 23.26
N SER A 992 22.77 -12.55 23.82
CA SER A 992 23.67 -13.69 24.08
C SER A 992 23.09 -14.58 25.20
N GLY A 993 23.57 -15.83 25.31
CA GLY A 993 23.16 -16.71 26.42
C GLY A 993 23.43 -16.11 27.82
N ALA A 994 24.53 -15.35 27.97
CA ALA A 994 24.88 -14.70 29.22
C ALA A 994 23.98 -13.49 29.53
N ASP A 995 23.67 -12.65 28.52
CA ASP A 995 22.72 -11.54 28.66
C ASP A 995 21.32 -12.05 29.01
N PHE A 996 20.90 -13.13 28.34
CA PHE A 996 19.64 -13.81 28.59
C PHE A 996 19.55 -14.36 30.02
N CYS A 997 20.57 -15.07 30.50
CA CYS A 997 20.58 -15.56 31.89
C CYS A 997 20.53 -14.41 32.90
N THR A 998 21.31 -13.35 32.70
CA THR A 998 21.32 -12.15 33.56
C THR A 998 19.94 -11.47 33.60
N LYS A 999 19.26 -11.37 32.45
CA LYS A 999 17.90 -10.83 32.30
C LYS A 999 16.87 -11.70 33.03
N THR A 1000 16.95 -13.02 32.87
CA THR A 1000 16.01 -13.98 33.46
C THR A 1000 16.19 -14.11 34.97
N GLU A 1001 17.42 -14.18 35.49
CA GLU A 1001 17.69 -14.09 36.94
C GLU A 1001 17.05 -12.86 37.57
N LYS A 1002 17.22 -11.69 36.95
CA LYS A 1002 16.67 -10.43 37.44
C LYS A 1002 15.14 -10.44 37.46
N ALA A 1003 14.51 -11.19 36.58
CA ALA A 1003 13.05 -11.37 36.55
C ALA A 1003 12.53 -12.41 37.55
N LEU A 1004 13.35 -13.41 37.91
CA LEU A 1004 13.01 -14.48 38.85
C LEU A 1004 13.23 -14.08 40.32
N ARG A 1005 13.97 -13.01 40.60
CA ARG A 1005 14.06 -12.38 41.94
C ARG A 1005 12.79 -11.56 42.22
N ASP A 1006 12.30 -11.61 43.47
CA ASP A 1006 11.09 -10.91 43.94
C ASP A 1006 11.11 -9.40 43.61
N SER A 1007 10.56 -9.08 42.45
CA SER A 1007 10.49 -7.74 41.88
C SER A 1007 9.02 -7.35 41.76
N PRO A 1008 8.63 -6.12 42.12
CA PRO A 1008 7.27 -5.64 41.93
C PRO A 1008 6.75 -5.92 40.51
N ALA A 1009 5.49 -6.30 40.37
CA ALA A 1009 4.94 -6.79 39.10
C ALA A 1009 5.05 -5.79 37.94
N ASN A 1010 5.10 -4.49 38.23
CA ASN A 1010 5.33 -3.38 37.29
C ASN A 1010 6.82 -3.10 36.98
N GLN A 1011 7.76 -3.79 37.64
CA GLN A 1011 9.20 -3.68 37.42
C GLN A 1011 9.76 -4.91 36.69
N ASN A 1012 9.21 -6.11 36.91
CA ASN A 1012 9.60 -7.36 36.24
C ASN A 1012 9.66 -7.20 34.70
N PRO A 1013 10.79 -7.51 34.04
CA PRO A 1013 10.95 -7.30 32.60
C PRO A 1013 10.17 -8.30 31.74
N LEU A 1014 10.05 -9.57 32.16
CA LEU A 1014 9.31 -10.60 31.42
C LEU A 1014 7.81 -10.26 31.35
N ARG A 1015 7.26 -9.68 32.42
CA ARG A 1015 5.87 -9.21 32.44
C ARG A 1015 5.63 -8.03 31.51
N LYS A 1016 6.62 -7.16 31.29
CA LYS A 1016 6.55 -6.07 30.31
C LYS A 1016 6.63 -6.59 28.88
N GLU A 1017 7.51 -7.56 28.64
CA GLU A 1017 7.63 -8.24 27.34
C GLU A 1017 6.35 -9.01 27.00
N PHE A 1018 5.77 -9.74 27.95
CA PHE A 1018 4.50 -10.42 27.77
C PHE A 1018 3.31 -9.46 27.57
N GLN A 1019 3.25 -8.34 28.31
CA GLN A 1019 2.27 -7.28 28.06
C GLN A 1019 2.42 -6.68 26.66
N LEU A 1020 3.66 -6.55 26.14
CA LEU A 1020 3.91 -6.12 24.78
C LEU A 1020 3.48 -7.18 23.76
N LEU A 1021 3.74 -8.48 24.00
CA LEU A 1021 3.22 -9.59 23.19
C LEU A 1021 1.70 -9.51 23.06
N LEU A 1022 0.96 -9.45 24.17
CA LEU A 1022 -0.50 -9.33 24.17
C LEU A 1022 -1.01 -8.07 23.44
N LYS A 1023 -0.26 -6.97 23.47
CA LYS A 1023 -0.60 -5.71 22.78
C LYS A 1023 -0.38 -5.77 21.26
N ILE A 1024 0.62 -6.52 20.79
CA ILE A 1024 0.97 -6.61 19.35
C ILE A 1024 0.47 -7.90 18.69
N LYS A 1025 -0.02 -8.86 19.48
CA LYS A 1025 -0.66 -10.11 19.06
C LYS A 1025 -1.65 -9.83 17.92
N PRO A 1026 -1.55 -10.55 16.78
CA PRO A 1026 -2.43 -10.27 15.65
C PRO A 1026 -3.90 -10.49 16.00
N VAL A 1027 -4.76 -9.63 15.44
CA VAL A 1027 -6.22 -9.71 15.59
C VAL A 1027 -6.79 -10.28 14.30
N TYR A 1028 -7.41 -11.45 14.41
CA TYR A 1028 -8.07 -12.16 13.31
C TYR A 1028 -9.59 -11.94 13.37
N THR A 1029 -10.24 -12.10 12.23
CA THR A 1029 -11.69 -11.91 12.05
C THR A 1029 -12.41 -13.24 11.88
N GLU A 1030 -13.74 -13.22 11.94
CA GLU A 1030 -14.57 -14.39 11.61
C GLU A 1030 -14.28 -14.99 10.22
N ALA A 1031 -13.79 -14.19 9.28
CA ALA A 1031 -13.46 -14.64 7.92
C ALA A 1031 -12.16 -15.46 7.85
N ASP A 1032 -11.24 -15.29 8.80
CA ASP A 1032 -9.96 -16.01 8.86
C ASP A 1032 -10.09 -17.44 9.45
N TYR A 1033 -11.27 -17.77 9.97
CA TYR A 1033 -11.67 -19.07 10.52
C TYR A 1033 -12.93 -19.64 9.83
N LYS A 1034 -13.25 -19.19 8.62
CA LYS A 1034 -14.51 -19.50 7.94
C LYS A 1034 -14.69 -20.99 7.71
N VAL A 1035 -13.67 -21.67 7.15
CA VAL A 1035 -13.68 -23.11 6.89
C VAL A 1035 -13.65 -23.87 8.21
N ALA A 1036 -12.77 -23.48 9.13
CA ALA A 1036 -12.67 -24.07 10.46
C ALA A 1036 -14.02 -24.06 11.23
N LYS A 1037 -14.73 -22.93 11.23
CA LYS A 1037 -16.04 -22.80 11.87
C LYS A 1037 -17.13 -23.57 11.14
N GLN A 1038 -17.12 -23.56 9.80
CA GLN A 1038 -18.09 -24.33 8.99
C GLN A 1038 -17.95 -25.84 9.22
N MET A 1039 -16.72 -26.37 9.26
CA MET A 1039 -16.46 -27.80 9.42
C MET A 1039 -16.54 -28.28 10.88
N SER A 1040 -16.40 -27.36 11.86
CA SER A 1040 -16.60 -27.66 13.28
C SER A 1040 -18.06 -27.49 13.75
N ALA A 1041 -18.98 -27.11 12.85
CA ALA A 1041 -20.38 -26.87 13.18
C ALA A 1041 -21.05 -28.15 13.74
N GLY A 1042 -21.52 -28.08 14.99
CA GLY A 1042 -22.11 -29.19 15.73
C GLY A 1042 -21.14 -29.93 16.67
N ARG A 1043 -19.82 -29.77 16.50
CA ARG A 1043 -18.79 -30.39 17.38
C ARG A 1043 -18.44 -29.46 18.55
N GLN A 1044 -19.25 -29.48 19.61
CA GLN A 1044 -19.14 -28.59 20.79
C GLN A 1044 -17.79 -28.65 21.56
N THR A 1045 -16.94 -29.63 21.28
CA THR A 1045 -15.67 -29.87 21.99
C THR A 1045 -14.53 -28.92 21.58
N TYR A 1046 -14.62 -28.23 20.44
CA TYR A 1046 -13.53 -27.41 19.90
C TYR A 1046 -13.59 -25.96 20.41
N LYS A 1047 -12.82 -25.67 21.46
CA LYS A 1047 -12.62 -24.30 22.00
C LYS A 1047 -11.61 -23.46 21.20
N ILE A 1048 -10.60 -24.12 20.61
CA ILE A 1048 -9.55 -23.51 19.79
C ILE A 1048 -9.72 -24.04 18.36
N LEU A 1049 -9.59 -23.17 17.36
CA LEU A 1049 -9.70 -23.49 15.94
C LEU A 1049 -8.37 -23.19 15.22
N PRO A 1050 -8.09 -23.83 14.08
CA PRO A 1050 -6.98 -23.43 13.23
C PRO A 1050 -7.37 -22.18 12.42
N LEU A 1051 -6.41 -21.30 12.14
CA LEU A 1051 -6.60 -20.26 11.13
C LEU A 1051 -6.59 -20.94 9.75
N ASP A 1052 -7.59 -20.66 8.90
CA ASP A 1052 -7.78 -21.34 7.61
C ASP A 1052 -6.52 -21.31 6.73
N LYS A 1053 -5.71 -20.23 6.84
CA LYS A 1053 -4.44 -20.02 6.14
C LYS A 1053 -3.32 -21.01 6.50
N TYR A 1054 -3.35 -21.61 7.69
CA TYR A 1054 -2.31 -22.52 8.18
C TYR A 1054 -2.84 -23.93 8.52
N SER A 1055 -4.15 -24.17 8.33
CA SER A 1055 -4.79 -25.46 8.47
C SER A 1055 -4.15 -26.52 7.57
N LEU A 1056 -4.01 -27.73 8.10
CA LEU A 1056 -3.67 -28.92 7.30
C LEU A 1056 -4.93 -29.57 6.74
N HIS A 1057 -4.75 -30.31 5.65
CA HIS A 1057 -5.81 -31.06 4.97
C HIS A 1057 -5.45 -32.55 4.91
N LEU A 1058 -6.49 -33.38 4.86
CA LEU A 1058 -6.37 -34.84 4.81
C LEU A 1058 -6.83 -35.38 3.45
N SER A 1059 -6.23 -36.49 3.00
CA SER A 1059 -6.56 -37.20 1.78
C SER A 1059 -7.97 -37.79 1.83
N SER A 1060 -8.64 -37.97 0.69
CA SER A 1060 -9.96 -38.62 0.64
C SER A 1060 -9.91 -40.15 0.77
N ALA A 1061 -8.81 -40.71 1.29
CA ALA A 1061 -8.57 -42.17 1.32
C ALA A 1061 -9.54 -42.94 2.23
N VAL A 1062 -10.13 -42.31 3.24
CA VAL A 1062 -11.11 -42.93 4.14
C VAL A 1062 -12.54 -42.57 3.70
N PRO A 1063 -13.35 -43.52 3.18
CA PRO A 1063 -14.70 -43.23 2.70
C PRO A 1063 -15.59 -42.59 3.76
N LYS A 1064 -16.41 -41.61 3.34
CA LYS A 1064 -17.34 -40.84 4.18
C LYS A 1064 -16.69 -39.90 5.22
N ARG A 1065 -15.35 -39.83 5.31
CA ARG A 1065 -14.64 -38.76 6.05
C ARG A 1065 -14.37 -37.56 5.14
N GLY A 1066 -14.35 -36.36 5.73
CA GLY A 1066 -13.95 -35.12 5.03
C GLY A 1066 -12.43 -34.93 4.98
N ASN A 1067 -11.98 -33.82 4.40
CA ASN A 1067 -10.57 -33.43 4.28
C ASN A 1067 -10.11 -32.40 5.35
N TYR A 1068 -10.94 -32.09 6.35
CA TYR A 1068 -10.66 -31.12 7.40
C TYR A 1068 -10.22 -31.79 8.70
N ILE A 1069 -9.21 -31.20 9.36
CA ILE A 1069 -8.80 -31.53 10.72
C ILE A 1069 -8.34 -30.25 11.45
N ASN A 1070 -8.45 -30.24 12.78
CA ASN A 1070 -8.00 -29.12 13.63
C ASN A 1070 -6.48 -29.18 13.89
N ALA A 1071 -5.69 -29.22 12.82
CA ALA A 1071 -4.24 -29.24 12.86
C ALA A 1071 -3.64 -28.09 12.05
N ILE A 1072 -2.51 -27.54 12.50
CA ILE A 1072 -1.74 -26.52 11.77
C ILE A 1072 -0.27 -26.91 11.63
N THR A 1073 0.39 -26.39 10.60
CA THR A 1073 1.86 -26.45 10.44
C THR A 1073 2.54 -25.28 11.17
N VAL A 1074 3.61 -25.59 11.91
CA VAL A 1074 4.41 -24.65 12.70
C VAL A 1074 5.91 -24.93 12.44
N PRO A 1075 6.73 -23.90 12.14
CA PRO A 1075 8.15 -24.09 11.86
C PRO A 1075 8.96 -24.31 13.14
N SER A 1076 10.12 -24.95 12.99
CA SER A 1076 11.21 -24.83 13.95
C SER A 1076 12.06 -23.60 13.65
N PHE A 1077 13.24 -23.45 14.26
CA PHE A 1077 14.19 -22.41 13.84
C PHE A 1077 14.86 -22.78 12.49
N THR A 1078 15.05 -24.08 12.22
CA THR A 1078 15.76 -24.57 11.02
C THR A 1078 14.85 -25.01 9.86
N GLU A 1079 13.63 -25.47 10.14
CA GLU A 1079 12.74 -26.11 9.15
C GLU A 1079 11.33 -25.52 9.13
N ALA A 1080 10.80 -25.29 7.92
CA ALA A 1080 9.53 -24.59 7.70
C ALA A 1080 8.28 -25.35 8.19
N THR A 1081 8.34 -26.68 8.21
CA THR A 1081 7.21 -27.60 8.44
C THR A 1081 7.49 -28.60 9.57
N ARG A 1082 8.38 -28.26 10.51
CA ARG A 1082 8.85 -29.21 11.53
C ARG A 1082 7.76 -29.73 12.47
N PHE A 1083 6.74 -28.93 12.79
CA PHE A 1083 5.73 -29.31 13.77
C PHE A 1083 4.33 -29.29 13.19
N ILE A 1084 3.59 -30.36 13.45
CA ILE A 1084 2.14 -30.44 13.24
C ILE A 1084 1.48 -30.25 14.60
N VAL A 1085 0.80 -29.12 14.83
CA VAL A 1085 0.13 -28.83 16.10
C VAL A 1085 -1.35 -29.15 16.00
N THR A 1086 -1.79 -30.14 16.76
CA THR A 1086 -3.19 -30.55 16.89
C THR A 1086 -3.52 -30.83 18.35
N ARG A 1087 -4.77 -31.19 18.64
CA ARG A 1087 -5.21 -31.63 19.96
C ARG A 1087 -5.22 -33.16 20.04
N TYR A 1088 -5.34 -33.73 21.24
CA TYR A 1088 -5.72 -35.15 21.36
C TYR A 1088 -7.05 -35.43 20.64
N PRO A 1089 -7.14 -36.48 19.81
CA PRO A 1089 -8.40 -36.87 19.18
C PRO A 1089 -9.41 -37.34 20.24
N SER A 1090 -10.69 -37.19 19.94
CA SER A 1090 -11.75 -37.98 20.58
C SER A 1090 -11.80 -39.38 19.94
N PRO A 1091 -12.44 -40.37 20.57
CA PRO A 1091 -12.55 -41.72 20.00
C PRO A 1091 -13.14 -41.76 18.59
N GLU A 1092 -14.10 -40.88 18.26
CA GLU A 1092 -14.65 -40.77 16.91
C GLU A 1092 -13.76 -40.03 15.90
N ASP A 1093 -12.79 -39.23 16.35
CA ASP A 1093 -11.82 -38.52 15.49
C ASP A 1093 -10.45 -39.22 15.41
N ALA A 1094 -10.26 -40.33 16.10
CA ALA A 1094 -9.01 -41.11 16.12
C ALA A 1094 -8.53 -41.53 14.73
N VAL A 1095 -9.44 -41.95 13.83
CA VAL A 1095 -9.11 -42.29 12.43
C VAL A 1095 -8.61 -41.09 11.63
N ASP A 1096 -9.09 -39.87 11.95
CA ASP A 1096 -8.64 -38.64 11.28
C ASP A 1096 -7.27 -38.20 11.80
N PHE A 1097 -6.95 -38.50 13.06
CA PHE A 1097 -5.61 -38.32 13.61
C PHE A 1097 -4.60 -39.33 13.06
N LEU A 1098 -4.95 -40.62 12.92
CA LEU A 1098 -4.06 -41.60 12.30
C LEU A 1098 -3.83 -41.28 10.81
N ARG A 1099 -4.88 -40.87 10.09
CA ARG A 1099 -4.77 -40.36 8.72
C ARG A 1099 -3.87 -39.12 8.62
N LEU A 1100 -3.90 -38.20 9.60
CA LEU A 1100 -2.94 -37.07 9.66
C LEU A 1100 -1.48 -37.52 9.77
N LEU A 1101 -1.20 -38.61 10.49
CA LEU A 1101 0.17 -39.13 10.63
C LEU A 1101 0.67 -39.73 9.31
N ASN A 1102 -0.18 -40.50 8.61
CA ASN A 1102 0.18 -41.09 7.32
C ASN A 1102 0.23 -40.03 6.20
N ASP A 1103 -0.80 -39.18 6.05
CA ASP A 1103 -0.91 -38.17 4.97
C ASP A 1103 0.24 -37.13 4.98
N HIS A 1104 0.90 -36.94 6.12
CA HIS A 1104 2.01 -35.98 6.31
C HIS A 1104 3.30 -36.65 6.79
N GLU A 1105 3.43 -37.97 6.61
CA GLU A 1105 4.63 -38.78 6.89
C GLU A 1105 5.22 -38.60 8.32
N SER A 1106 4.37 -38.26 9.29
CA SER A 1106 4.78 -37.86 10.64
C SER A 1106 5.24 -39.07 11.48
N ASP A 1107 6.55 -39.27 11.61
CA ASP A 1107 7.14 -40.44 12.30
C ASP A 1107 7.19 -40.33 13.83
N THR A 1108 6.85 -39.17 14.40
CA THR A 1108 6.98 -38.89 15.83
C THR A 1108 5.79 -38.08 16.34
N VAL A 1109 5.22 -38.52 17.47
CA VAL A 1109 4.14 -37.85 18.21
C VAL A 1109 4.62 -37.47 19.60
N ILE A 1110 4.48 -36.20 19.98
CA ILE A 1110 4.82 -35.66 21.30
C ILE A 1110 3.54 -35.32 22.05
N CYS A 1111 3.18 -36.18 22.99
CA CYS A 1111 2.17 -35.94 24.03
C CYS A 1111 2.76 -35.04 25.11
N LEU A 1112 2.05 -33.98 25.50
CA LEU A 1112 2.50 -33.03 26.53
C LEU A 1112 1.84 -33.23 27.89
N ASP A 1113 0.73 -33.97 27.92
CA ASP A 1113 0.17 -34.60 29.11
C ASP A 1113 0.65 -36.08 29.17
N PRO A 1114 0.80 -36.71 30.36
CA PRO A 1114 1.30 -38.08 30.47
C PRO A 1114 0.39 -39.08 29.76
N VAL A 1115 0.97 -39.95 28.93
CA VAL A 1115 0.24 -40.84 28.00
C VAL A 1115 -0.83 -41.70 28.69
N HIS A 1116 -0.58 -42.10 29.94
CA HIS A 1116 -1.49 -42.94 30.74
C HIS A 1116 -2.59 -42.17 31.47
N GLU A 1117 -2.51 -40.85 31.58
CA GLU A 1117 -3.53 -39.98 32.21
C GLU A 1117 -4.59 -39.50 31.20
N VAL A 1118 -4.31 -39.57 29.89
CA VAL A 1118 -5.21 -39.09 28.83
C VAL A 1118 -6.11 -40.22 28.31
N GLU A 1119 -7.34 -40.29 28.82
CA GLU A 1119 -8.34 -41.32 28.48
C GLU A 1119 -8.53 -41.53 26.96
N SER A 1120 -8.61 -40.46 26.15
CA SER A 1120 -8.85 -40.59 24.71
C SER A 1120 -7.65 -41.07 23.89
N ILE A 1121 -6.46 -41.23 24.49
CA ILE A 1121 -5.34 -41.91 23.82
C ILE A 1121 -5.59 -43.43 23.75
N GLN A 1122 -6.32 -43.99 24.71
CA GLN A 1122 -6.61 -45.42 24.80
C GLN A 1122 -7.52 -45.93 23.65
N SER A 1123 -8.12 -45.05 22.85
CA SER A 1123 -8.91 -45.44 21.67
C SER A 1123 -8.10 -45.69 20.41
N TRP A 1124 -6.78 -45.43 20.42
CA TRP A 1124 -5.92 -45.59 19.23
C TRP A 1124 -4.49 -46.04 19.54
N LEU A 1125 -3.97 -45.80 20.74
CA LEU A 1125 -2.66 -46.25 21.17
C LEU A 1125 -2.76 -47.57 21.95
N PRO A 1126 -2.41 -48.73 21.37
CA PRO A 1126 -2.37 -49.99 22.10
C PRO A 1126 -1.29 -50.03 23.17
N LEU A 1127 -1.50 -50.91 24.16
CA LEU A 1127 -0.45 -51.32 25.11
C LEU A 1127 0.66 -52.10 24.40
N LEU A 1128 1.86 -52.15 24.99
CA LEU A 1128 3.00 -52.92 24.47
C LEU A 1128 2.60 -54.37 24.11
N SER A 1129 2.98 -54.81 22.92
CA SER A 1129 2.68 -56.16 22.39
C SER A 1129 1.16 -56.46 22.29
N SER A 1130 0.36 -55.43 22.02
CA SER A 1130 -1.06 -55.54 21.67
C SER A 1130 -1.39 -54.70 20.44
N SER A 1131 -2.57 -54.96 19.86
CA SER A 1131 -3.10 -54.23 18.72
C SER A 1131 -4.43 -53.54 19.06
N THR A 1132 -4.78 -52.49 18.32
CA THR A 1132 -6.07 -51.81 18.38
C THR A 1132 -6.51 -51.47 16.96
N VAL A 1133 -7.81 -51.61 16.65
CA VAL A 1133 -8.36 -51.38 15.31
C VAL A 1133 -9.18 -50.09 15.30
N VAL A 1134 -8.80 -49.15 14.44
CA VAL A 1134 -9.45 -47.86 14.20
C VAL A 1134 -9.69 -47.74 12.69
N ALA A 1135 -10.65 -48.52 12.21
CA ALA A 1135 -10.86 -48.82 10.79
C ALA A 1135 -10.84 -47.55 9.89
N PRO A 1136 -10.09 -47.55 8.77
CA PRO A 1136 -9.44 -48.70 8.13
C PRO A 1136 -8.01 -48.99 8.62
N PHE A 1137 -7.62 -48.52 9.82
CA PHE A 1137 -6.28 -48.74 10.36
C PHE A 1137 -6.25 -49.83 11.44
N THR A 1138 -5.20 -50.64 11.43
CA THR A 1138 -4.80 -51.50 12.54
C THR A 1138 -3.48 -50.98 13.11
N ILE A 1139 -3.43 -50.74 14.41
CA ILE A 1139 -2.29 -50.17 15.11
C ILE A 1139 -1.69 -51.26 16.00
N HIS A 1140 -0.37 -51.47 15.98
CA HIS A 1140 0.34 -52.45 16.81
C HIS A 1140 1.52 -51.81 17.56
N CYS A 1141 1.64 -52.00 18.88
CA CYS A 1141 2.75 -51.44 19.67
C CYS A 1141 3.94 -52.41 19.72
N GLN A 1142 4.96 -52.14 18.90
CA GLN A 1142 6.18 -52.95 18.76
C GLN A 1142 7.08 -52.89 20.00
N SER A 1143 7.33 -51.69 20.54
CA SER A 1143 8.28 -51.50 21.64
C SER A 1143 8.01 -50.22 22.44
N ASN A 1144 8.71 -50.04 23.55
CA ASN A 1144 8.63 -48.83 24.39
C ASN A 1144 9.88 -47.92 24.27
N SER A 1145 10.67 -48.04 23.19
CA SER A 1145 11.76 -47.10 22.90
C SER A 1145 12.26 -47.14 21.46
N ARG A 1146 12.63 -45.99 20.89
CA ARG A 1146 13.36 -45.85 19.61
C ARG A 1146 14.59 -44.96 19.83
N ASN A 1147 15.74 -45.34 19.29
CA ASN A 1147 17.00 -44.57 19.32
C ASN A 1147 17.42 -44.07 20.72
N GLY A 1148 17.18 -44.86 21.77
CA GLY A 1148 17.46 -44.50 23.17
C GLY A 1148 16.42 -43.61 23.85
N VAL A 1149 15.44 -43.08 23.11
CA VAL A 1149 14.30 -42.32 23.63
C VAL A 1149 13.19 -43.28 24.04
N SER A 1150 12.72 -43.20 25.29
CA SER A 1150 11.57 -43.96 25.79
C SER A 1150 10.25 -43.40 25.23
N GLY A 1151 9.40 -44.28 24.71
CA GLY A 1151 8.13 -43.92 24.07
C GLY A 1151 7.54 -45.11 23.32
N HIS A 1152 6.22 -45.17 23.16
CA HIS A 1152 5.55 -46.26 22.45
C HIS A 1152 5.85 -46.18 20.95
N VAL A 1153 6.53 -47.19 20.41
CA VAL A 1153 6.70 -47.36 18.97
C VAL A 1153 5.50 -48.14 18.46
N ILE A 1154 4.66 -47.49 17.66
CA ILE A 1154 3.51 -48.10 17.00
C ILE A 1154 3.74 -48.21 15.50
N ASP A 1155 3.21 -49.27 14.91
CA ASP A 1155 3.06 -49.39 13.46
C ASP A 1155 1.59 -49.19 13.09
N ILE A 1156 1.33 -48.31 12.13
CA ILE A 1156 0.01 -48.03 11.57
C ILE A 1156 -0.09 -48.78 10.24
N LEU A 1157 -0.87 -49.85 10.22
CA LEU A 1157 -1.21 -50.66 9.05
C LEU A 1157 -2.56 -50.19 8.49
N GLN A 1158 -2.76 -50.23 7.17
CA GLN A 1158 -4.03 -49.92 6.54
C GLN A 1158 -4.64 -51.17 5.91
N ASP A 1159 -5.96 -51.36 6.04
CA ASP A 1159 -6.68 -52.49 5.47
C ASP A 1159 -6.38 -52.63 3.95
N ASN A 1160 -5.87 -53.81 3.56
CA ASN A 1160 -5.38 -54.18 2.23
C ASN A 1160 -3.94 -53.71 1.84
N GLN A 1161 -3.15 -53.13 2.75
CA GLN A 1161 -1.71 -52.87 2.58
C GLN A 1161 -0.91 -53.34 3.81
N GLU A 1162 -0.70 -54.65 3.95
CA GLU A 1162 0.01 -55.24 5.11
C GLU A 1162 1.54 -54.99 5.09
N ASP A 1163 2.14 -54.73 3.92
CA ASP A 1163 3.61 -54.57 3.76
C ASP A 1163 4.13 -53.12 3.92
N GLU A 1164 3.27 -52.09 3.99
CA GLU A 1164 3.66 -50.67 4.10
C GLU A 1164 3.19 -50.06 5.44
N ALA A 1165 3.81 -50.51 6.54
CA ALA A 1165 3.54 -50.01 7.89
C ALA A 1165 4.17 -48.63 8.16
N HIS A 1166 3.37 -47.61 8.48
CA HIS A 1166 3.90 -46.31 8.93
C HIS A 1166 4.27 -46.39 10.42
N SER A 1167 5.57 -46.33 10.73
CA SER A 1167 6.09 -46.63 12.07
C SER A 1167 6.36 -45.36 12.89
N VAL A 1168 5.50 -45.06 13.86
CA VAL A 1168 5.45 -43.81 14.62
C VAL A 1168 5.96 -43.99 16.06
N LEU A 1169 6.79 -43.07 16.54
CA LEU A 1169 7.26 -42.98 17.92
C LEU A 1169 6.40 -42.00 18.74
N VAL A 1170 5.65 -42.51 19.73
CA VAL A 1170 4.80 -41.72 20.63
C VAL A 1170 5.49 -41.51 21.98
N ILE A 1171 5.90 -40.28 22.27
CA ILE A 1171 6.61 -39.87 23.49
C ILE A 1171 5.68 -39.01 24.35
N GLY A 1172 5.75 -39.14 25.68
CA GLY A 1172 5.17 -38.16 26.61
C GLY A 1172 5.96 -38.06 27.92
N PRO A 1173 5.66 -37.08 28.78
CA PRO A 1173 6.37 -36.90 30.04
C PRO A 1173 5.99 -37.98 31.05
N SER A 1174 6.84 -38.17 32.07
CA SER A 1174 6.54 -39.08 33.18
C SER A 1174 5.55 -38.47 34.17
N LYS A 1175 5.41 -37.14 34.19
CA LYS A 1175 4.52 -36.37 35.08
C LYS A 1175 3.96 -35.15 34.34
N GLY A 1176 2.74 -34.72 34.71
CA GLY A 1176 2.08 -33.57 34.10
C GLY A 1176 2.91 -32.27 34.18
N ILE A 1177 3.06 -31.60 33.04
CA ILE A 1177 3.78 -30.33 32.91
C ILE A 1177 2.85 -29.19 33.36
N ASN A 1178 3.17 -28.55 34.50
CA ASN A 1178 2.32 -27.54 35.11
C ASN A 1178 3.01 -26.16 35.20
N PRO A 1179 2.74 -25.22 34.27
CA PRO A 1179 3.30 -23.86 34.30
C PRO A 1179 2.84 -23.02 35.50
N CYS A 1180 1.72 -23.39 36.14
CA CYS A 1180 1.17 -22.71 37.30
C CYS A 1180 1.71 -23.27 38.65
N GLY A 1181 2.53 -24.33 38.61
CA GLY A 1181 3.11 -24.95 39.81
C GLY A 1181 4.15 -24.06 40.49
N ASN A 1182 4.31 -24.20 41.82
CA ASN A 1182 5.36 -23.53 42.58
C ASN A 1182 6.06 -24.55 43.51
N PRO A 1183 7.36 -24.86 43.30
CA PRO A 1183 8.22 -24.39 42.21
C PRO A 1183 7.77 -24.93 40.84
N ARG A 1184 8.04 -24.17 39.76
CA ARG A 1184 7.85 -24.65 38.38
C ARG A 1184 8.92 -25.69 38.05
N ASN A 1185 8.55 -26.96 37.96
CA ASN A 1185 9.46 -28.02 37.55
C ASN A 1185 9.68 -27.99 36.03
N THR A 1186 10.91 -27.70 35.60
CA THR A 1186 11.31 -27.64 34.19
C THR A 1186 11.85 -28.95 33.63
N SER A 1187 12.13 -29.95 34.48
CA SER A 1187 12.85 -31.17 34.10
C SER A 1187 12.15 -32.01 33.02
N GLU A 1188 10.84 -32.27 33.18
CA GLU A 1188 10.07 -33.09 32.23
C GLU A 1188 10.02 -32.42 30.84
N LEU A 1189 9.78 -31.10 30.82
CA LEU A 1189 9.73 -30.30 29.58
C LEU A 1189 11.12 -30.22 28.90
N LEU A 1190 12.18 -29.98 29.67
CA LEU A 1190 13.54 -29.93 29.15
C LEU A 1190 13.98 -31.29 28.60
N GLN A 1191 13.58 -32.40 29.24
CA GLN A 1191 13.85 -33.75 28.76
C GLN A 1191 13.14 -34.03 27.43
N LEU A 1192 11.84 -33.72 27.30
CA LEU A 1192 11.12 -33.85 26.02
C LEU A 1192 11.76 -33.03 24.90
N VAL A 1193 12.12 -31.77 25.18
CA VAL A 1193 12.78 -30.91 24.18
C VAL A 1193 14.17 -31.44 23.82
N SER A 1194 14.94 -31.93 24.79
CA SER A 1194 16.27 -32.51 24.54
C SER A 1194 16.19 -33.79 23.70
N ASN A 1195 15.22 -34.66 23.98
CA ASN A 1195 14.94 -35.84 23.17
C ASN A 1195 14.67 -35.43 21.71
N VAL A 1196 13.76 -34.49 21.47
CA VAL A 1196 13.39 -34.03 20.11
C VAL A 1196 14.53 -33.29 19.40
N LEU A 1197 15.37 -32.54 20.12
CA LEU A 1197 16.58 -31.94 19.55
C LEU A 1197 17.65 -32.99 19.17
N SER A 1198 17.57 -34.21 19.70
CA SER A 1198 18.44 -35.35 19.34
C SER A 1198 17.84 -36.31 18.30
N LEU A 1199 16.59 -36.10 17.87
CA LEU A 1199 15.95 -36.91 16.83
C LEU A 1199 16.42 -36.48 15.42
N GLU A 1200 17.34 -37.27 14.86
CA GLU A 1200 17.71 -37.25 13.44
C GLU A 1200 16.56 -37.82 12.58
N THR A 1201 15.51 -37.02 12.40
CA THR A 1201 14.45 -37.21 11.41
C THR A 1201 14.28 -35.95 10.56
N ASP A 1202 13.99 -36.12 9.27
CA ASP A 1202 13.62 -35.04 8.34
C ASP A 1202 12.10 -34.81 8.26
N THR A 1203 11.26 -35.65 8.88
CA THR A 1203 9.79 -35.60 8.78
C THR A 1203 9.16 -34.58 9.75
N PRO A 1204 7.84 -34.29 9.62
CA PRO A 1204 7.10 -33.48 10.59
C PRO A 1204 6.82 -34.22 11.90
N ILE A 1205 7.02 -33.52 13.03
CA ILE A 1205 6.74 -34.02 14.37
C ILE A 1205 5.37 -33.52 14.82
N THR A 1206 4.44 -34.45 15.12
CA THR A 1206 3.10 -34.09 15.61
C THR A 1206 3.14 -33.80 17.11
N VAL A 1207 2.70 -32.61 17.53
CA VAL A 1207 2.70 -32.17 18.93
C VAL A 1207 1.26 -32.00 19.42
N VAL A 1208 0.90 -32.74 20.47
CA VAL A 1208 -0.48 -32.87 20.97
C VAL A 1208 -0.62 -32.59 22.47
N SER A 1209 -1.72 -31.93 22.80
CA SER A 1209 -2.19 -31.60 24.15
C SER A 1209 -3.72 -31.57 24.17
N SER A 1210 -4.32 -31.43 25.36
CA SER A 1210 -5.78 -31.38 25.53
C SER A 1210 -6.52 -30.32 24.70
N ASP A 1211 -5.89 -29.16 24.43
CA ASP A 1211 -6.45 -28.04 23.66
C ASP A 1211 -5.78 -27.83 22.28
N GLY A 1212 -4.57 -28.35 22.06
CA GLY A 1212 -3.76 -28.05 20.88
C GLY A 1212 -3.20 -26.62 20.87
N GLY A 1213 -3.07 -26.01 22.05
CA GLY A 1213 -2.78 -24.61 22.28
C GLY A 1213 -1.70 -24.39 23.34
N SER A 1214 -2.10 -24.24 24.61
CA SER A 1214 -1.24 -23.79 25.73
C SER A 1214 0.10 -24.55 25.80
N LEU A 1215 0.06 -25.86 26.08
CA LEU A 1215 1.28 -26.67 26.23
C LEU A 1215 2.05 -26.82 24.91
N CYS A 1216 1.36 -26.95 23.76
CA CYS A 1216 2.03 -27.03 22.45
C CYS A 1216 2.86 -25.77 22.16
N GLY A 1217 2.35 -24.59 22.54
CA GLY A 1217 3.07 -23.33 22.41
C GLY A 1217 4.29 -23.26 23.33
N LEU A 1218 4.17 -23.71 24.57
CA LEU A 1218 5.27 -23.80 25.54
C LEU A 1218 6.40 -24.72 25.05
N PHE A 1219 6.06 -25.93 24.58
CA PHE A 1219 7.03 -26.90 24.05
C PHE A 1219 7.81 -26.34 22.85
N ILE A 1220 7.11 -25.85 21.83
CA ILE A 1220 7.74 -25.35 20.60
C ILE A 1220 8.54 -24.06 20.89
N ALA A 1221 8.10 -23.21 21.82
CA ALA A 1221 8.84 -22.01 22.21
C ALA A 1221 10.19 -22.34 22.88
N VAL A 1222 10.22 -23.34 23.79
CA VAL A 1222 11.49 -23.80 24.40
C VAL A 1222 12.38 -24.48 23.35
N HIS A 1223 11.82 -25.38 22.52
CA HIS A 1223 12.57 -26.01 21.43
C HIS A 1223 13.22 -24.98 20.51
N ASN A 1224 12.45 -24.03 19.97
CA ASN A 1224 12.96 -23.07 19.01
C ASN A 1224 13.95 -22.07 19.63
N ALA A 1225 13.79 -21.71 20.92
CA ALA A 1225 14.76 -20.87 21.62
C ALA A 1225 16.10 -21.58 21.87
N ILE A 1226 16.09 -22.87 22.23
CA ILE A 1226 17.31 -23.67 22.38
C ILE A 1226 17.95 -23.95 21.01
N GLN A 1227 17.15 -24.28 19.98
CA GLN A 1227 17.65 -24.48 18.63
C GLN A 1227 18.29 -23.20 18.04
N GLN A 1228 17.70 -22.03 18.31
CA GLN A 1228 18.27 -20.74 17.95
C GLN A 1228 19.59 -20.46 18.66
N LEU A 1229 19.67 -20.72 19.98
CA LEU A 1229 20.92 -20.60 20.76
C LEU A 1229 22.02 -21.51 20.18
N ASN A 1230 21.72 -22.79 19.93
CA ASN A 1230 22.68 -23.79 19.45
C ASN A 1230 23.14 -23.51 18.02
N THR A 1231 22.24 -23.03 17.15
CA THR A 1231 22.57 -22.68 15.77
C THR A 1231 23.41 -21.41 15.70
N ASP A 1232 23.16 -20.45 16.59
CA ASP A 1232 23.44 -19.04 16.29
C ASP A 1232 23.96 -18.19 17.47
N GLY A 1233 24.32 -18.82 18.60
CA GLY A 1233 25.06 -18.23 19.72
C GLY A 1233 24.28 -17.24 20.61
N GLY A 1234 22.98 -17.10 20.37
CA GLY A 1234 22.10 -16.17 21.09
C GLY A 1234 20.65 -16.33 20.63
N LEU A 1235 19.71 -15.77 21.39
CA LEU A 1235 18.28 -16.08 21.29
C LEU A 1235 17.36 -14.87 21.52
N ASP A 1236 16.13 -14.97 21.00
CA ASP A 1236 15.03 -14.02 21.22
C ASP A 1236 13.70 -14.77 21.45
N VAL A 1237 13.44 -15.16 22.71
CA VAL A 1237 12.18 -15.83 23.12
C VAL A 1237 10.93 -14.98 22.79
N PHE A 1238 11.04 -13.65 22.80
CA PHE A 1238 9.93 -12.76 22.48
C PHE A 1238 9.56 -12.87 20.99
N THR A 1239 10.55 -12.84 20.08
CA THR A 1239 10.30 -13.03 18.64
C THR A 1239 9.90 -14.46 18.31
N VAL A 1240 10.48 -15.48 18.97
CA VAL A 1240 10.03 -16.89 18.84
C VAL A 1240 8.55 -17.02 19.17
N VAL A 1241 8.08 -16.50 20.31
CA VAL A 1241 6.66 -16.58 20.69
C VAL A 1241 5.75 -15.80 19.74
N ARG A 1242 6.18 -14.63 19.19
CA ARG A 1242 5.43 -13.93 18.13
C ARG A 1242 5.24 -14.81 16.88
N GLN A 1243 6.28 -15.55 16.44
CA GLN A 1243 6.19 -16.41 15.25
C GLN A 1243 5.19 -17.57 15.43
N LEU A 1244 4.97 -18.04 16.67
CA LEU A 1244 3.92 -19.01 17.01
C LEU A 1244 2.53 -18.37 17.00
N GLN A 1245 2.37 -17.21 17.66
CA GLN A 1245 1.07 -16.53 17.81
C GLN A 1245 0.48 -15.98 16.49
N ILE A 1246 1.29 -15.86 15.43
CA ILE A 1246 0.84 -15.57 14.05
C ILE A 1246 0.12 -16.76 13.39
N ARG A 1247 0.31 -18.00 13.90
CA ARG A 1247 -0.25 -19.23 13.31
C ARG A 1247 -1.41 -19.81 14.14
N ARG A 1248 -1.28 -19.78 15.47
CA ARG A 1248 -2.36 -20.03 16.42
C ARG A 1248 -2.19 -19.05 17.60
N PRO A 1249 -3.09 -18.05 17.75
CA PRO A 1249 -2.96 -17.00 18.76
C PRO A 1249 -2.83 -17.51 20.21
N GLU A 1250 -3.30 -18.72 20.48
CA GLU A 1250 -3.36 -19.36 21.80
C GLU A 1250 -2.03 -20.01 22.24
N LEU A 1251 -1.04 -20.13 21.34
CA LEU A 1251 0.27 -20.69 21.67
C LEU A 1251 1.05 -19.75 22.62
N CYS A 1252 1.50 -20.27 23.78
CA CYS A 1252 2.24 -19.53 24.80
C CYS A 1252 1.50 -18.22 25.21
N SER A 1253 0.24 -18.35 25.61
CA SER A 1253 -0.72 -17.24 25.80
C SER A 1253 -1.04 -16.88 27.26
N SER A 1254 -0.42 -17.56 28.24
CA SER A 1254 -0.38 -17.13 29.64
C SER A 1254 1.00 -16.58 30.05
N ILE A 1255 1.06 -15.78 31.12
CA ILE A 1255 2.34 -15.29 31.67
C ILE A 1255 3.09 -16.43 32.36
N GLU A 1256 2.36 -17.41 32.88
CA GLU A 1256 2.88 -18.64 33.48
C GLU A 1256 3.64 -19.50 32.47
N GLU A 1257 3.07 -19.72 31.27
CA GLU A 1257 3.77 -20.33 30.13
C GLU A 1257 5.01 -19.51 29.75
N TYR A 1258 4.89 -18.19 29.59
CA TYR A 1258 6.00 -17.36 29.15
C TYR A 1258 7.17 -17.32 30.15
N GLU A 1259 6.87 -17.18 31.45
CA GLU A 1259 7.87 -17.29 32.52
C GLU A 1259 8.48 -18.71 32.58
N MET A 1260 7.72 -19.77 32.23
CA MET A 1260 8.25 -21.14 32.14
C MET A 1260 9.14 -21.37 30.91
N VAL A 1261 8.86 -20.76 29.75
CA VAL A 1261 9.79 -20.79 28.60
C VAL A 1261 11.13 -20.20 29.02
N HIS A 1262 11.12 -18.99 29.58
CA HIS A 1262 12.35 -18.31 30.03
C HIS A 1262 13.11 -19.12 31.08
N ARG A 1263 12.41 -19.73 32.06
CA ARG A 1263 13.05 -20.57 33.08
C ARG A 1263 13.66 -21.86 32.50
N THR A 1264 12.96 -22.55 31.60
CA THR A 1264 13.44 -23.82 31.03
C THR A 1264 14.69 -23.61 30.17
N VAL A 1265 14.73 -22.54 29.38
CA VAL A 1265 15.91 -22.15 28.60
C VAL A 1265 17.06 -21.70 29.51
N TYR A 1266 16.78 -21.01 30.62
CA TYR A 1266 17.78 -20.68 31.63
C TYR A 1266 18.40 -21.94 32.24
N ASP A 1267 17.58 -22.91 32.66
CA ASP A 1267 18.06 -24.17 33.26
C ASP A 1267 18.92 -24.99 32.29
N HIS A 1268 18.57 -25.00 31.00
CA HIS A 1268 19.40 -25.57 29.93
C HIS A 1268 20.78 -24.90 29.82
N ILE A 1269 20.86 -23.56 29.84
CA ILE A 1269 22.13 -22.83 29.74
C ILE A 1269 23.02 -23.08 30.97
N GLN A 1270 22.44 -23.12 32.17
CA GLN A 1270 23.20 -23.42 33.40
C GLN A 1270 23.76 -24.84 33.38
N THR A 1271 22.93 -25.85 33.11
CA THR A 1271 23.37 -27.26 33.05
C THR A 1271 24.38 -27.52 31.93
N ALA A 1272 24.26 -26.85 30.78
CA ALA A 1272 25.29 -26.90 29.74
C ALA A 1272 26.63 -26.26 30.20
N SER A 1273 26.57 -25.19 31.00
CA SER A 1273 27.75 -24.49 31.51
C SER A 1273 28.51 -25.29 32.57
N GLU A 1274 27.79 -25.92 33.51
CA GLU A 1274 28.40 -26.78 34.55
C GLU A 1274 29.16 -27.97 33.94
N ASN A 1275 28.60 -28.60 32.89
CA ASN A 1275 29.25 -29.70 32.18
C ASN A 1275 30.55 -29.30 31.46
N ILE A 1276 30.79 -28.02 31.18
CA ILE A 1276 32.06 -27.53 30.61
C ILE A 1276 33.16 -27.47 31.69
N TYR A 1277 32.82 -27.14 32.93
CA TYR A 1277 33.77 -27.10 34.04
C TYR A 1277 34.07 -28.49 34.63
N CYS A 1278 33.19 -29.47 34.47
CA CYS A 1278 33.42 -30.85 34.90
C CYS A 1278 34.23 -31.70 33.90
N ASN A 1279 34.63 -31.14 32.75
CA ASN A 1279 35.42 -31.83 31.72
C ASN A 1279 36.76 -31.10 31.41
N GLN A 1280 37.33 -30.42 32.42
CA GLN A 1280 38.69 -29.85 32.43
C GLN A 1280 39.50 -30.40 33.60
#